data_AF-A0A949HEU2-F1
#
_entry.id   AF-A0A949HEU2-F1
#
_cell.length_a   1.000
_cell.length_b   1.000
_cell.length_c   1.000
_cell.angle_alpha   90.00
_cell.angle_beta   90.00
_cell.angle_gamma   90.00
#
_symmetry.space_group_name_H-M   'P 1'
#
loop_
_entity.id
_entity.type
_entity.pdbx_description
1 polymer ?
#
loop_
_entity_poly.entity_id
_entity_poly.type
_entity_poly.pdbx_seq_one_letter_code
_entity_poly.pdbx_strand_id
1 'polypeptide(L)'
;MKRSAGVVAACALLVLAAAQVVDASVLPSLGVADREVVPMGPVTSGGEPGETWGYRQYPLDLQVPVFGGQRLLFGSAGSNPTQQLVFLRATDSDGWQVAQTPRDESGNPYRGPEPNSRSARITPKGGGVLVGRDAVRPAGSRTVVLARNPSGLFRVLPAPPTTILLGANDPTAGLPAEAVAGDEGSGTVAVAAVDTGSTTTVYLAPTGRALTTGIIAHDGSNGAGAWRREPITLGGSETTLVVAGLSGASADTIYASAASTGNPVRLFKRNGGGTPSWEEVPLPSTPWTDPAAATAAGLSGLGLLAGKAQSITATADGAWLDLTAQKAGKRVDATIFVRPASAAGQPATVTSWCDLDLCDHPLGASFSTTDGYRSYAWAGSSFGTRVISNPLRPGAQADSNQGTYLVLDGDEFVRRAGGGGNFIAGASFSSPEKGWIGSQTEVGAGERPRRLARWPVAARAPFLAVVGEPGTARGSLDAGALAVGADGVVARYLPGKGWRREFLLSSSGAVVRQGLRGVAWPEADRAHAVGDNGAMWQWRRDSGLWERDPAAPIGFEGNLMGVAFDPSDPQRGYAVGKGGLILSYDKTWTPMAVPAGFGDANFTSVAFAGRQAIAVSDKGVLFNDGGTWRTDQQLVDLVTTLIRPAGLVAVAGLGDGAAVIGGQGVVLVRESAGGAWRFSSQPLMSQTVLAVAPIREGGSVRAVVSVIPQLQWPTPDTPVEEDPNSPVPLYPAYTVPGDGYLLRETSAGWRDEQRTSFASSGSDRPLKSDPVMALALQDDGDGWAVGGWSGTSDSVGRGASGSGARTTREKVRTAGIYRYGAGGAPAGSTGEREAPIPLAPGPARFIVGGHPMCAGPCAELDNQELAPDRTVSLALTRAAELAGRENGPRAFLSTGGRINPEAGIDGDPAEERRHARLLEPRPGLPVFSATSEGDVGSGGAQAYSASFAGFPAPFGSASAPGISSAGIPGATPTSGARTHYAFDSEGAGGKVRVVFIDNSAGSLAASDPHQNPSEAQEPWLIAVLDDASSKGIPTIVVGSRDLNSGVSPRLNGATDADRVAKLLVEHGASAYFHDRPEENRAATIPAGESVTIPQFSTGALGYRSPYEDSASIGQPDALFGAPGFLIAEIDATKRDPATNRAPVAVRLIPVIEDLSLQAVDGNLLRRSRPSLFEGLGRRPVAGDRWGRAGSDGIPSPAGSSPYAEFPAAPCQIAGCSTRITPEFTFSSSAPDVLDFVKQDPASTNLRKPLLGADDKVISDGGSGLVCPFNA
;
A
#
# COMPACT_ATOMS: atom_id res chain seq x y z
N MET A 1 -45.65 9.76 -59.81
CA MET A 1 -44.93 11.02 -59.52
C MET A 1 -43.43 10.74 -59.55
N LYS A 2 -42.66 11.62 -60.21
CA LYS A 2 -41.18 11.79 -60.34
C LYS A 2 -40.28 10.93 -59.42
N ARG A 3 -39.31 10.09 -59.86
CA ARG A 3 -38.01 10.26 -60.58
C ARG A 3 -36.90 11.09 -59.85
N SER A 4 -35.73 10.43 -59.67
CA SER A 4 -34.31 10.93 -59.58
C SER A 4 -33.90 11.71 -58.31
N ALA A 5 -32.67 11.72 -57.77
CA ALA A 5 -31.31 11.16 -57.98
C ALA A 5 -30.52 11.42 -56.65
N GLY A 6 -29.34 10.93 -56.28
CA GLY A 6 -28.29 10.15 -56.94
C GLY A 6 -27.13 9.82 -55.95
N VAL A 7 -26.18 9.07 -56.51
CA VAL A 7 -24.89 8.54 -56.04
C VAL A 7 -23.93 9.60 -55.44
N VAL A 8 -23.05 9.22 -54.47
CA VAL A 8 -21.56 9.41 -54.49
C VAL A 8 -20.86 8.84 -53.23
N ALA A 9 -19.90 7.94 -53.52
CA ALA A 9 -18.61 7.64 -52.89
C ALA A 9 -18.47 7.23 -51.40
N ALA A 10 -17.96 6.01 -51.26
CA ALA A 10 -17.18 5.53 -50.14
C ALA A 10 -15.89 6.35 -49.95
N CYS A 11 -15.65 6.80 -48.71
CA CYS A 11 -14.31 7.03 -48.19
C CYS A 11 -14.20 6.22 -46.90
N ALA A 12 -13.30 5.26 -46.90
CA ALA A 12 -12.98 4.40 -45.78
C ALA A 12 -12.36 5.23 -44.64
N LEU A 13 -13.12 5.45 -43.57
CA LEU A 13 -12.57 5.71 -42.25
C LEU A 13 -12.17 4.36 -41.65
N LEU A 14 -10.98 3.91 -42.03
CA LEU A 14 -10.19 2.98 -41.20
C LEU A 14 -9.83 3.75 -39.93
N VAL A 15 -10.71 3.66 -38.93
CA VAL A 15 -10.32 3.96 -37.55
C VAL A 15 -9.33 2.86 -37.16
N LEU A 16 -8.04 3.18 -37.27
CA LEU A 16 -7.00 2.51 -36.50
C LEU A 16 -7.40 2.66 -35.04
N ALA A 17 -8.05 1.63 -34.50
CA ALA A 17 -8.16 1.46 -33.06
C ALA A 17 -6.73 1.24 -32.54
N ALA A 18 -6.03 2.33 -32.22
CA ALA A 18 -4.98 2.25 -31.22
C ALA A 18 -5.66 1.66 -29.98
N ALA A 19 -5.34 0.42 -29.65
CA ALA A 19 -5.76 -0.18 -28.41
C ALA A 19 -5.25 0.75 -27.30
N GLN A 20 -6.15 1.52 -26.69
CA GLN A 20 -5.81 2.19 -25.44
C GLN A 20 -5.44 1.07 -24.47
N VAL A 21 -4.18 1.04 -24.07
CA VAL A 21 -3.72 0.18 -22.98
C VAL A 21 -4.55 0.58 -21.77
N VAL A 22 -5.46 -0.29 -21.37
CA VAL A 22 -6.16 -0.15 -20.10
C VAL A 22 -5.08 -0.26 -19.03
N ASP A 23 -4.91 0.78 -18.20
CA ASP A 23 -3.90 0.77 -17.16
C ASP A 23 -4.10 -0.45 -16.25
N ALA A 24 -3.13 -1.37 -16.27
CA ALA A 24 -3.15 -2.55 -15.43
C ALA A 24 -3.08 -2.12 -13.96
N SER A 25 -4.02 -2.61 -13.16
CA SER A 25 -4.02 -2.37 -11.72
C SER A 25 -3.01 -3.30 -11.02
N VAL A 26 -2.46 -2.82 -9.92
CA VAL A 26 -1.63 -3.64 -9.04
C VAL A 26 -2.41 -3.97 -7.79
N LEU A 27 -2.58 -5.28 -7.56
CA LEU A 27 -3.38 -5.80 -6.47
C LEU A 27 -2.52 -6.63 -5.52
N PRO A 28 -2.39 -6.19 -4.26
CA PRO A 28 -1.92 -7.04 -3.18
C PRO A 28 -2.78 -8.27 -3.01
N SER A 29 -2.11 -9.40 -2.84
CA SER A 29 -2.68 -10.67 -2.42
C SER A 29 -1.85 -11.19 -1.26
N LEU A 30 -2.33 -10.93 -0.05
CA LEU A 30 -1.85 -11.57 1.15
C LEU A 30 -2.85 -12.67 1.47
N GLY A 31 -2.45 -13.95 1.54
CA GLY A 31 -3.42 -14.93 2.06
C GLY A 31 -3.10 -16.40 1.97
N VAL A 32 -2.31 -16.82 0.99
CA VAL A 32 -1.77 -18.18 0.96
C VAL A 32 -0.30 -18.13 0.64
N ALA A 33 0.08 -17.45 -0.44
CA ALA A 33 1.48 -17.23 -0.75
C ALA A 33 2.06 -16.03 0.02
N ASP A 34 3.05 -16.25 0.88
CA ASP A 34 3.84 -15.17 1.46
C ASP A 34 5.12 -14.89 0.64
N ARG A 35 5.95 -13.94 1.11
CA ARG A 35 7.19 -13.49 0.46
C ARG A 35 8.21 -14.59 0.08
N GLU A 36 8.14 -15.78 0.68
CA GLU A 36 9.08 -16.87 0.38
C GLU A 36 8.61 -17.74 -0.80
N VAL A 37 7.39 -17.56 -1.28
CA VAL A 37 6.93 -18.22 -2.50
C VAL A 37 7.63 -17.55 -3.70
N VAL A 38 8.27 -18.36 -4.53
CA VAL A 38 8.98 -17.88 -5.74
C VAL A 38 8.17 -18.30 -6.97
N PRO A 39 7.62 -17.34 -7.74
CA PRO A 39 6.98 -17.65 -9.01
C PRO A 39 7.97 -18.27 -10.00
N MET A 40 7.50 -19.29 -10.72
CA MET A 40 8.28 -20.02 -11.73
C MET A 40 7.88 -19.62 -13.16
N GLY A 41 6.59 -19.36 -13.39
CA GLY A 41 6.05 -18.95 -14.68
C GLY A 41 4.56 -19.31 -14.85
N PRO A 42 3.90 -18.76 -15.86
CA PRO A 42 2.48 -18.98 -16.11
C PRO A 42 2.22 -20.08 -17.15
N VAL A 43 1.01 -20.64 -17.10
CA VAL A 43 0.46 -21.52 -18.14
C VAL A 43 -0.40 -20.66 -19.05
N THR A 44 0.07 -20.44 -20.29
CA THR A 44 -0.59 -19.54 -21.26
C THR A 44 -1.36 -20.29 -22.34
N SER A 45 -1.29 -21.62 -22.36
CA SER A 45 -1.96 -22.48 -23.35
C SER A 45 -2.53 -23.74 -22.70
N GLY A 46 -3.86 -23.86 -22.69
CA GLY A 46 -4.56 -25.07 -22.21
C GLY A 46 -4.63 -25.23 -20.69
N GLY A 47 -4.23 -24.20 -19.93
CA GLY A 47 -4.44 -24.10 -18.49
C GLY A 47 -5.71 -23.30 -18.13
N GLU A 48 -5.97 -23.17 -16.84
CA GLU A 48 -7.04 -22.29 -16.35
C GLU A 48 -6.67 -20.80 -16.50
N PRO A 49 -7.65 -19.89 -16.57
CA PRO A 49 -7.39 -18.45 -16.59
C PRO A 49 -6.50 -18.00 -15.42
N GLY A 50 -5.43 -17.26 -15.74
CA GLY A 50 -4.46 -16.77 -14.76
C GLY A 50 -3.54 -17.84 -14.18
N GLU A 51 -3.55 -19.07 -14.70
CA GLU A 51 -2.80 -20.18 -14.12
C GLU A 51 -1.30 -19.87 -14.03
N THR A 52 -0.78 -19.81 -12.80
CA THR A 52 0.62 -19.50 -12.49
C THR A 52 1.17 -20.49 -11.48
N TRP A 53 2.40 -20.94 -11.68
CA TRP A 53 3.05 -21.89 -10.78
C TRP A 53 4.20 -21.23 -10.01
N GLY A 54 4.35 -21.63 -8.76
CA GLY A 54 5.40 -21.20 -7.84
C GLY A 54 5.92 -22.36 -7.01
N TYR A 55 7.01 -22.16 -6.29
CA TYR A 55 7.50 -23.13 -5.30
C TYR A 55 7.81 -22.46 -3.96
N ARG A 56 7.91 -23.29 -2.91
CA ARG A 56 8.30 -22.86 -1.57
C ARG A 56 8.85 -24.02 -0.74
N GLN A 57 9.78 -23.73 0.16
CA GLN A 57 10.08 -24.63 1.29
C GLN A 57 8.99 -24.48 2.35
N TYR A 58 8.24 -25.55 2.56
CA TYR A 58 7.04 -25.58 3.40
C TYR A 58 7.41 -25.61 4.90
N PRO A 59 6.85 -24.70 5.72
CA PRO A 59 7.10 -24.67 7.15
C PRO A 59 6.71 -25.98 7.86
N LEU A 60 7.44 -26.33 8.91
CA LEU A 60 7.25 -27.61 9.63
C LEU A 60 6.05 -27.57 10.59
N ASP A 61 5.60 -26.39 10.97
CA ASP A 61 4.54 -26.13 11.95
C ASP A 61 3.12 -26.13 11.35
N LEU A 62 2.97 -26.49 10.07
CA LEU A 62 1.69 -26.44 9.36
C LEU A 62 1.11 -27.83 9.05
N GLN A 63 -0.22 -27.90 8.92
CA GLN A 63 -0.91 -29.13 8.54
C GLN A 63 -0.64 -29.52 7.08
N VAL A 64 -0.66 -30.82 6.78
CA VAL A 64 -0.59 -31.28 5.38
C VAL A 64 -1.82 -30.78 4.58
N PRO A 65 -1.62 -30.03 3.48
CA PRO A 65 -2.72 -29.46 2.70
C PRO A 65 -3.59 -30.50 1.98
N VAL A 66 -4.81 -30.08 1.62
CA VAL A 66 -5.76 -30.82 0.79
C VAL A 66 -5.98 -30.04 -0.52
N PHE A 67 -5.72 -30.70 -1.66
CA PHE A 67 -5.90 -30.14 -2.99
C PHE A 67 -6.79 -31.07 -3.82
N GLY A 68 -7.81 -30.52 -4.52
CA GLY A 68 -8.75 -31.33 -5.29
C GLY A 68 -9.47 -32.42 -4.48
N GLY A 69 -9.70 -32.18 -3.18
CA GLY A 69 -10.28 -33.15 -2.25
C GLY A 69 -9.33 -34.25 -1.75
N GLN A 70 -8.05 -34.23 -2.14
CA GLN A 70 -7.05 -35.21 -1.72
C GLN A 70 -5.97 -34.58 -0.83
N ARG A 71 -5.61 -35.26 0.26
CA ARG A 71 -4.50 -34.85 1.12
C ARG A 71 -3.17 -35.11 0.41
N LEU A 72 -2.29 -34.12 0.41
CA LEU A 72 -0.96 -34.26 -0.19
C LEU A 72 -0.10 -35.27 0.61
N LEU A 73 0.93 -35.80 -0.04
CA LEU A 73 1.87 -36.74 0.58
C LEU A 73 3.24 -36.08 0.74
N PHE A 74 3.77 -36.11 1.95
CA PHE A 74 5.10 -35.55 2.27
C PHE A 74 6.15 -36.66 2.31
N GLY A 75 7.39 -36.31 1.96
CA GLY A 75 8.53 -37.21 2.14
C GLY A 75 8.81 -37.48 3.62
N SER A 76 9.38 -38.65 3.93
CA SER A 76 9.69 -39.06 5.31
C SER A 76 10.53 -38.02 6.05
N ALA A 77 10.16 -37.72 7.30
CA ALA A 77 10.93 -36.91 8.22
C ALA A 77 11.85 -37.82 9.05
N GLY A 78 13.15 -37.51 9.11
CA GLY A 78 14.07 -38.09 10.10
C GLY A 78 13.92 -37.42 11.47
N SER A 79 14.84 -37.71 12.39
CA SER A 79 14.88 -37.08 13.73
C SER A 79 15.11 -35.57 13.70
N ASN A 80 15.80 -35.07 12.66
CA ASN A 80 15.96 -33.66 12.36
C ASN A 80 15.32 -33.35 11.00
N PRO A 81 13.99 -33.10 10.95
CA PRO A 81 13.29 -32.89 9.69
C PRO A 81 13.76 -31.62 8.98
N THR A 82 14.16 -31.73 7.71
CA THR A 82 14.29 -30.59 6.80
C THR A 82 12.92 -30.12 6.34
N GLN A 83 12.77 -28.92 5.76
CA GLN A 83 11.48 -28.46 5.21
C GLN A 83 11.05 -29.28 3.99
N GLN A 84 9.76 -29.29 3.66
CA GLN A 84 9.21 -29.98 2.48
C GLN A 84 9.11 -29.00 1.32
N LEU A 85 9.74 -29.29 0.18
CA LEU A 85 9.48 -28.54 -1.06
C LEU A 85 8.05 -28.78 -1.51
N VAL A 86 7.28 -27.71 -1.72
CA VAL A 86 5.93 -27.74 -2.30
C VAL A 86 5.86 -26.86 -3.53
N PHE A 87 4.95 -27.20 -4.44
CA PHE A 87 4.59 -26.40 -5.60
C PHE A 87 3.18 -25.83 -5.41
N LEU A 88 3.08 -24.54 -5.70
CA LEU A 88 1.85 -23.79 -5.58
C LEU A 88 1.30 -23.47 -6.97
N ARG A 89 -0.03 -23.43 -7.09
CA ARG A 89 -0.76 -23.04 -8.29
C ARG A 89 -1.67 -21.86 -7.93
N ALA A 90 -1.63 -20.79 -8.71
CA ALA A 90 -2.61 -19.71 -8.68
C ALA A 90 -3.50 -19.77 -9.91
N THR A 91 -4.78 -19.45 -9.78
CA THR A 91 -5.69 -19.17 -10.90
C THR A 91 -6.53 -17.93 -10.59
N ASP A 92 -7.22 -17.36 -11.59
CA ASP A 92 -8.09 -16.20 -11.39
C ASP A 92 -9.23 -16.47 -10.40
N SER A 93 -9.74 -17.71 -10.35
CA SER A 93 -10.85 -18.08 -9.48
C SER A 93 -10.42 -18.40 -8.06
N ASP A 94 -9.28 -19.07 -7.92
CA ASP A 94 -8.91 -19.79 -6.69
C ASP A 94 -7.76 -19.12 -5.93
N GLY A 95 -7.01 -18.24 -6.59
CA GLY A 95 -5.78 -17.69 -6.05
C GLY A 95 -4.73 -18.77 -5.77
N TRP A 96 -3.72 -18.45 -4.96
CA TRP A 96 -2.64 -19.39 -4.65
C TRP A 96 -3.12 -20.56 -3.76
N GLN A 97 -2.78 -21.79 -4.16
CA GLN A 97 -3.02 -23.01 -3.39
C GLN A 97 -1.76 -23.88 -3.38
N VAL A 98 -1.50 -24.59 -2.29
CA VAL A 98 -0.50 -25.66 -2.29
C VAL A 98 -1.07 -26.85 -3.04
N ALA A 99 -0.51 -27.11 -4.23
CA ALA A 99 -1.09 -28.03 -5.20
C ALA A 99 -0.36 -29.37 -5.27
N GLN A 100 0.97 -29.39 -5.08
CA GLN A 100 1.77 -30.61 -5.33
C GLN A 100 3.03 -30.69 -4.44
N THR A 101 3.53 -31.92 -4.26
CA THR A 101 4.87 -32.24 -3.72
C THR A 101 5.67 -33.04 -4.76
N PRO A 102 7.01 -32.91 -4.80
CA PRO A 102 7.82 -33.65 -5.75
C PRO A 102 7.88 -35.15 -5.46
N ARG A 103 8.20 -35.93 -6.49
CA ARG A 103 8.50 -37.36 -6.40
C ARG A 103 9.99 -37.63 -6.60
N ASP A 104 10.52 -38.64 -5.92
CA ASP A 104 11.89 -39.11 -6.15
C ASP A 104 11.99 -39.92 -7.46
N GLU A 105 13.18 -40.43 -7.77
CA GLU A 105 13.47 -41.26 -8.94
C GLU A 105 12.62 -42.55 -8.99
N SER A 106 12.14 -43.02 -7.83
CA SER A 106 11.30 -44.22 -7.70
C SER A 106 9.80 -43.91 -7.73
N GLY A 107 9.41 -42.63 -7.80
CA GLY A 107 8.01 -42.19 -7.75
C GLY A 107 7.44 -42.04 -6.33
N ASN A 108 8.26 -42.17 -5.29
CA ASN A 108 7.82 -42.00 -3.90
C ASN A 108 7.75 -40.51 -3.53
N PRO A 109 6.95 -40.13 -2.51
CA PRO A 109 6.95 -38.77 -1.98
C PRO A 109 8.35 -38.33 -1.57
N TYR A 110 8.81 -37.21 -2.12
CA TYR A 110 10.15 -36.71 -1.89
C TYR A 110 10.10 -35.37 -1.17
N ARG A 111 10.99 -35.18 -0.20
CA ARG A 111 11.08 -33.93 0.55
C ARG A 111 11.61 -32.77 -0.30
N GLY A 112 12.39 -33.06 -1.34
CA GLY A 112 12.88 -32.09 -2.30
C GLY A 112 14.23 -31.44 -1.93
N PRO A 113 14.94 -30.88 -2.92
CA PRO A 113 16.19 -30.15 -2.71
C PRO A 113 15.94 -28.71 -2.23
N GLU A 114 17.00 -28.04 -1.77
CA GLU A 114 17.06 -26.58 -1.69
C GLU A 114 17.03 -25.99 -3.12
N PRO A 115 16.01 -25.22 -3.51
CA PRO A 115 15.83 -24.79 -4.90
C PRO A 115 16.83 -23.72 -5.34
N ASN A 116 17.36 -23.87 -6.55
CA ASN A 116 18.09 -22.82 -7.24
C ASN A 116 17.13 -21.96 -8.05
N SER A 117 16.81 -20.77 -7.54
CA SER A 117 15.83 -19.86 -8.16
C SER A 117 16.15 -19.54 -9.61
N ARG A 118 17.42 -19.50 -10.03
CA ARG A 118 17.82 -19.20 -11.43
C ARG A 118 17.26 -20.21 -12.43
N SER A 119 17.01 -21.44 -11.97
CA SER A 119 16.60 -22.55 -12.83
C SER A 119 15.10 -22.69 -13.05
N ALA A 120 14.28 -22.09 -12.18
CA ALA A 120 12.83 -22.30 -12.17
C ALA A 120 12.19 -21.83 -13.48
N ARG A 121 11.50 -22.71 -14.20
CA ARG A 121 10.73 -22.39 -15.41
C ARG A 121 9.43 -23.17 -15.48
N ILE A 122 8.42 -22.54 -16.07
CA ILE A 122 7.16 -23.16 -16.48
C ILE A 122 6.96 -22.84 -17.95
N THR A 123 6.56 -23.84 -18.71
CA THR A 123 6.29 -23.72 -20.14
C THR A 123 4.83 -23.34 -20.39
N PRO A 124 4.48 -22.84 -21.59
CA PRO A 124 3.12 -22.43 -21.92
C PRO A 124 2.02 -23.47 -21.64
N LYS A 125 2.31 -24.79 -21.74
CA LYS A 125 1.33 -25.86 -21.47
C LYS A 125 1.44 -26.45 -20.07
N GLY A 126 2.25 -25.84 -19.18
CA GLY A 126 2.42 -26.27 -17.79
C GLY A 126 3.50 -27.33 -17.57
N GLY A 127 4.31 -27.65 -18.56
CA GLY A 127 5.61 -28.28 -18.30
C GLY A 127 6.50 -27.42 -17.40
N GLY A 128 7.56 -27.98 -16.83
CA GLY A 128 8.44 -27.19 -15.95
C GLY A 128 9.75 -27.87 -15.58
N VAL A 129 10.67 -27.07 -15.07
CA VAL A 129 11.98 -27.52 -14.55
C VAL A 129 12.40 -26.71 -13.33
N LEU A 130 13.05 -27.37 -12.38
CA LEU A 130 13.69 -26.78 -11.22
C LEU A 130 14.94 -27.58 -10.83
N VAL A 131 16.09 -26.92 -10.78
CA VAL A 131 17.37 -27.47 -10.28
C VAL A 131 17.54 -27.05 -8.83
N GLY A 132 18.16 -27.89 -8.02
CA GLY A 132 18.48 -27.56 -6.63
C GLY A 132 19.58 -28.44 -6.03
N ARG A 133 19.90 -28.18 -4.77
CA ARG A 133 20.89 -28.92 -3.98
C ARG A 133 20.20 -29.72 -2.87
N ASP A 134 20.37 -31.03 -2.87
CA ASP A 134 19.95 -31.90 -1.77
C ASP A 134 21.17 -32.26 -0.90
N ALA A 135 21.31 -31.57 0.24
CA ALA A 135 22.43 -31.75 1.15
C ALA A 135 22.44 -33.13 1.84
N VAL A 136 21.33 -33.85 1.84
CA VAL A 136 21.21 -35.19 2.46
C VAL A 136 21.82 -36.27 1.55
N ARG A 137 21.95 -35.99 0.25
CA ARG A 137 22.58 -36.91 -0.71
C ARG A 137 24.11 -36.94 -0.59
N PRO A 138 24.77 -38.06 -0.94
CA PRO A 138 26.22 -38.16 -1.00
C PRO A 138 26.86 -37.11 -1.92
N ALA A 139 28.07 -36.66 -1.57
CA ALA A 139 28.87 -35.76 -2.41
C ALA A 139 28.98 -36.31 -3.85
N GLY A 140 28.78 -35.44 -4.85
CA GLY A 140 28.70 -35.83 -6.27
C GLY A 140 27.28 -36.19 -6.78
N SER A 141 26.31 -36.38 -5.88
CA SER A 141 24.88 -36.65 -6.23
C SER A 141 23.90 -35.62 -5.65
N ARG A 142 24.44 -34.52 -5.11
CA ARG A 142 23.66 -33.45 -4.46
C ARG A 142 22.89 -32.57 -5.42
N THR A 143 23.33 -32.44 -6.67
CA THR A 143 22.58 -31.72 -7.69
C THR A 143 21.37 -32.53 -8.12
N VAL A 144 20.17 -31.97 -7.96
CA VAL A 144 18.90 -32.59 -8.33
C VAL A 144 18.23 -31.76 -9.40
N VAL A 145 17.73 -32.41 -10.46
CA VAL A 145 16.90 -31.79 -11.49
C VAL A 145 15.48 -32.34 -11.37
N LEU A 146 14.53 -31.48 -11.03
CA LEU A 146 13.11 -31.78 -11.06
C LEU A 146 12.52 -31.35 -12.40
N ALA A 147 11.74 -32.21 -13.03
CA ALA A 147 11.00 -31.88 -14.24
C ALA A 147 9.52 -32.24 -14.11
N ARG A 148 8.68 -31.47 -14.79
CA ARG A 148 7.23 -31.65 -14.89
C ARG A 148 6.85 -31.71 -16.36
N ASN A 149 6.08 -32.73 -16.74
CA ASN A 149 5.35 -32.74 -18.01
C ASN A 149 4.00 -32.01 -17.84
N PRO A 150 3.37 -31.49 -18.91
CA PRO A 150 2.04 -30.89 -18.84
C PRO A 150 1.05 -31.77 -18.08
N SER A 151 0.30 -31.18 -17.13
CA SER A 151 -0.64 -31.88 -16.23
C SER A 151 -0.04 -32.94 -15.28
N GLY A 152 1.29 -33.19 -15.32
CA GLY A 152 1.96 -34.15 -14.46
C GLY A 152 2.38 -33.60 -13.10
N LEU A 153 3.16 -34.40 -12.35
CA LEU A 153 3.84 -34.00 -11.12
C LEU A 153 5.31 -33.68 -11.41
N PHE A 154 5.91 -32.82 -10.58
CA PHE A 154 7.36 -32.68 -10.53
C PHE A 154 8.01 -33.97 -10.02
N ARG A 155 9.00 -34.47 -10.76
CA ARG A 155 9.76 -35.67 -10.40
C ARG A 155 11.25 -35.47 -10.62
N VAL A 156 12.07 -36.15 -9.83
CA VAL A 156 13.52 -36.15 -10.02
C VAL A 156 13.85 -36.88 -11.32
N LEU A 157 14.64 -36.21 -12.17
CA LEU A 157 15.22 -36.82 -13.35
C LEU A 157 16.40 -37.72 -12.96
N PRO A 158 16.59 -38.86 -13.63
CA PRO A 158 17.81 -39.65 -13.48
C PRO A 158 19.05 -38.79 -13.77
N ALA A 159 20.15 -39.03 -13.06
CA ALA A 159 21.41 -38.34 -13.31
C ALA A 159 21.87 -38.58 -14.78
N PRO A 160 22.38 -37.55 -15.47
CA PRO A 160 22.96 -37.73 -16.80
C PRO A 160 24.09 -38.77 -16.77
N PRO A 161 24.11 -39.75 -17.69
CA PRO A 161 25.23 -40.68 -17.81
C PRO A 161 26.56 -39.95 -18.10
N THR A 162 27.69 -40.56 -17.73
CA THR A 162 29.03 -39.98 -17.94
C THR A 162 29.43 -39.83 -19.42
N THR A 163 28.71 -40.50 -20.32
CA THR A 163 28.84 -40.33 -21.78
C THR A 163 28.13 -39.07 -22.29
N ILE A 164 27.24 -38.47 -21.50
CA ILE A 164 26.48 -37.26 -21.82
C ILE A 164 27.06 -36.05 -21.06
N LEU A 165 27.31 -36.23 -19.75
CA LEU A 165 27.97 -35.26 -18.88
C LEU A 165 29.41 -35.71 -18.62
N LEU A 166 30.37 -35.01 -19.20
CA LEU A 166 31.73 -35.50 -19.34
C LEU A 166 32.49 -35.49 -17.99
N GLY A 167 32.97 -36.65 -17.57
CA GLY A 167 33.73 -36.80 -16.31
C GLY A 167 35.19 -36.31 -16.37
N ALA A 168 35.90 -36.37 -15.24
CA ALA A 168 37.34 -36.04 -15.18
C ALA A 168 38.25 -37.07 -15.89
N ASN A 169 37.72 -38.27 -16.15
CA ASN A 169 38.42 -39.37 -16.84
C ASN A 169 38.11 -39.43 -18.35
N ASP A 170 37.61 -38.32 -18.91
CA ASP A 170 37.42 -38.14 -20.35
C ASP A 170 38.74 -38.41 -21.11
N PRO A 171 38.74 -39.07 -22.29
CA PRO A 171 39.94 -39.33 -23.10
C PRO A 171 40.80 -38.11 -23.39
N THR A 172 40.26 -36.89 -23.24
CA THR A 172 41.07 -35.65 -23.14
C THR A 172 41.62 -35.45 -21.72
N ALA A 173 42.76 -36.08 -21.42
CA ALA A 173 43.39 -36.05 -20.10
C ALA A 173 43.68 -34.62 -19.59
N GLY A 174 43.25 -34.32 -18.35
CA GLY A 174 43.59 -33.08 -17.62
C GLY A 174 42.48 -32.04 -17.51
N LEU A 175 41.28 -32.29 -18.04
CA LEU A 175 40.14 -31.37 -17.92
C LEU A 175 39.28 -31.63 -16.67
N PRO A 176 38.72 -30.59 -16.02
CA PRO A 176 37.78 -30.75 -14.92
C PRO A 176 36.49 -31.46 -15.37
N ALA A 177 35.81 -32.13 -14.43
CA ALA A 177 34.52 -32.76 -14.69
C ALA A 177 33.44 -31.71 -14.98
N GLU A 178 32.53 -32.03 -15.90
CA GLU A 178 31.34 -31.23 -16.14
C GLU A 178 30.31 -31.42 -15.01
N ALA A 179 29.54 -30.36 -14.74
CA ALA A 179 28.42 -30.37 -13.80
C ALA A 179 27.18 -29.71 -14.40
N VAL A 180 25.99 -30.21 -14.04
CA VAL A 180 24.70 -29.64 -14.48
C VAL A 180 24.50 -28.20 -13.96
N ALA A 181 25.05 -27.90 -12.78
CA ALA A 181 25.03 -26.58 -12.17
C ALA A 181 26.27 -26.41 -11.28
N GLY A 182 26.72 -25.16 -11.12
CA GLY A 182 27.79 -24.81 -10.19
C GLY A 182 27.40 -25.07 -8.72
N ASP A 183 28.40 -25.10 -7.84
CA ASP A 183 28.25 -25.24 -6.38
C ASP A 183 27.31 -26.38 -5.95
N GLU A 184 27.42 -27.53 -6.61
CA GLU A 184 26.58 -28.72 -6.35
C GLU A 184 25.06 -28.47 -6.44
N GLY A 185 24.64 -27.50 -7.26
CA GLY A 185 23.22 -27.21 -7.52
C GLY A 185 22.78 -25.80 -7.17
N SER A 186 23.48 -25.09 -6.28
CA SER A 186 23.10 -23.74 -5.84
C SER A 186 23.71 -22.59 -6.67
N GLY A 187 24.70 -22.89 -7.51
CA GLY A 187 25.47 -21.91 -8.27
C GLY A 187 24.87 -21.56 -9.65
N THR A 188 25.74 -21.20 -10.60
CA THR A 188 25.32 -20.87 -11.98
C THR A 188 24.70 -22.07 -12.69
N VAL A 189 23.61 -21.82 -13.42
CA VAL A 189 22.89 -22.82 -14.22
C VAL A 189 22.23 -22.14 -15.41
N ALA A 190 22.50 -22.65 -16.63
CA ALA A 190 21.80 -22.25 -17.84
C ALA A 190 20.81 -23.36 -18.19
N VAL A 191 19.51 -23.03 -18.16
CA VAL A 191 18.43 -24.01 -18.34
C VAL A 191 17.26 -23.41 -19.12
N ALA A 192 16.66 -24.24 -19.98
CA ALA A 192 15.39 -23.95 -20.64
C ALA A 192 14.52 -25.22 -20.67
N ALA A 193 13.20 -25.03 -20.77
CA ALA A 193 12.24 -26.11 -20.94
C ALA A 193 11.26 -25.74 -22.05
N VAL A 194 10.88 -26.71 -22.87
CA VAL A 194 9.90 -26.54 -23.96
C VAL A 194 9.01 -27.78 -24.03
N ASP A 195 7.73 -27.58 -24.33
CA ASP A 195 6.79 -28.70 -24.48
C ASP A 195 6.86 -29.29 -25.88
N THR A 196 6.88 -30.62 -25.95
CA THR A 196 6.86 -31.40 -27.19
C THR A 196 5.70 -32.40 -27.10
N GLY A 197 4.52 -32.00 -27.56
CA GLY A 197 3.30 -32.78 -27.31
C GLY A 197 2.92 -32.79 -25.83
N SER A 198 2.92 -33.97 -25.21
CA SER A 198 2.61 -34.19 -23.79
C SER A 198 3.83 -34.36 -22.89
N THR A 199 5.05 -34.21 -23.42
CA THR A 199 6.29 -34.23 -22.64
C THR A 199 6.96 -32.87 -22.65
N THR A 200 7.80 -32.63 -21.65
CA THR A 200 8.62 -31.43 -21.57
C THR A 200 10.08 -31.82 -21.75
N THR A 201 10.70 -31.25 -22.79
CA THR A 201 12.14 -31.39 -23.01
C THR A 201 12.87 -30.34 -22.19
N VAL A 202 13.83 -30.77 -21.36
CA VAL A 202 14.69 -29.91 -20.53
C VAL A 202 16.07 -29.82 -21.17
N TYR A 203 16.56 -28.59 -21.37
CA TYR A 203 17.90 -28.31 -21.91
C TYR A 203 18.77 -27.67 -20.83
N LEU A 204 20.00 -28.14 -20.69
CA LEU A 204 20.97 -27.69 -19.69
C LEU A 204 22.33 -27.50 -20.36
N ALA A 205 22.98 -26.36 -20.14
CA ALA A 205 24.37 -26.19 -20.55
C ALA A 205 25.30 -26.68 -19.42
N PRO A 206 26.19 -27.67 -19.69
CA PRO A 206 27.17 -28.11 -18.70
C PRO A 206 28.10 -26.96 -18.26
N THR A 207 28.50 -26.99 -16.99
CA THR A 207 29.45 -26.06 -16.37
C THR A 207 30.72 -26.79 -15.93
N GLY A 208 31.76 -26.06 -15.53
CA GLY A 208 32.99 -26.62 -14.95
C GLY A 208 34.19 -26.68 -15.91
N ARG A 209 33.96 -26.65 -17.23
CA ARG A 209 35.02 -26.57 -18.25
C ARG A 209 35.08 -25.17 -18.89
N ALA A 210 36.26 -24.78 -19.39
CA ALA A 210 36.45 -23.50 -20.06
C ALA A 210 35.84 -23.44 -21.48
N LEU A 211 35.64 -24.60 -22.11
CA LEU A 211 35.03 -24.75 -23.43
C LEU A 211 33.80 -25.65 -23.32
N THR A 212 32.62 -25.07 -23.55
CA THR A 212 31.34 -25.79 -23.63
C THR A 212 31.18 -26.32 -25.05
N THR A 213 31.24 -27.64 -25.24
CA THR A 213 31.19 -28.27 -26.58
C THR A 213 29.81 -28.79 -26.97
N GLY A 214 28.86 -28.81 -26.04
CA GLY A 214 27.50 -29.28 -26.29
C GLY A 214 26.54 -28.89 -25.19
N ILE A 215 25.24 -28.92 -25.50
CA ILE A 215 24.14 -28.73 -24.58
C ILE A 215 23.47 -30.09 -24.36
N ILE A 216 23.19 -30.45 -23.11
CA ILE A 216 22.54 -31.71 -22.79
C ILE A 216 21.03 -31.51 -22.73
N ALA A 217 20.27 -32.49 -23.19
CA ALA A 217 18.81 -32.43 -23.21
C ALA A 217 18.19 -33.73 -22.70
N HIS A 218 17.12 -33.61 -21.92
CA HIS A 218 16.28 -34.72 -21.46
C HIS A 218 14.90 -34.60 -22.11
N ASP A 219 14.42 -35.64 -22.79
CA ASP A 219 13.17 -35.60 -23.59
C ASP A 219 11.86 -35.66 -22.76
N GLY A 220 11.98 -35.81 -21.44
CA GLY A 220 10.84 -35.87 -20.51
C GLY A 220 10.22 -37.26 -20.35
N SER A 221 10.82 -38.29 -20.97
CA SER A 221 10.49 -39.70 -20.77
C SER A 221 11.18 -40.29 -19.52
N ASN A 222 10.84 -41.53 -19.14
CA ASN A 222 11.45 -42.21 -17.98
C ASN A 222 12.53 -43.23 -18.41
N GLY A 223 12.91 -43.26 -19.70
CA GLY A 223 13.82 -44.27 -20.25
C GLY A 223 15.30 -43.96 -20.02
N ALA A 224 16.15 -45.00 -19.99
CA ALA A 224 17.60 -44.85 -19.87
C ALA A 224 18.26 -44.09 -21.05
N GLY A 225 17.57 -43.98 -22.20
CA GLY A 225 17.99 -43.19 -23.38
C GLY A 225 17.43 -41.78 -23.45
N ALA A 226 16.80 -41.27 -22.38
CA ALA A 226 16.13 -39.97 -22.37
C ALA A 226 17.11 -38.77 -22.44
N TRP A 227 18.36 -38.97 -22.02
CA TRP A 227 19.41 -37.97 -22.08
C TRP A 227 20.19 -38.04 -23.40
N ARG A 228 20.43 -36.87 -24.01
CA ARG A 228 21.30 -36.71 -25.18
C ARG A 228 22.21 -35.49 -25.03
N ARG A 229 23.31 -35.47 -25.78
CA ARG A 229 24.20 -34.31 -25.91
C ARG A 229 24.10 -33.79 -27.34
N GLU A 230 23.70 -32.54 -27.50
CA GLU A 230 23.61 -31.85 -28.78
C GLU A 230 24.88 -31.00 -28.97
N PRO A 231 25.68 -31.20 -30.03
CA PRO A 231 26.92 -30.47 -30.24
C PRO A 231 26.68 -28.98 -30.53
N ILE A 232 27.59 -28.13 -30.07
CA ILE A 232 27.69 -26.73 -30.50
C ILE A 232 28.63 -26.66 -31.69
N THR A 233 28.14 -26.15 -32.82
CA THR A 233 28.93 -25.98 -34.04
C THR A 233 29.73 -24.69 -33.92
N LEU A 234 31.06 -24.81 -33.82
CA LEU A 234 31.99 -23.68 -33.75
C LEU A 234 32.63 -23.42 -35.11
N GLY A 235 32.79 -22.14 -35.45
CA GLY A 235 33.37 -21.70 -36.73
C GLY A 235 34.90 -21.61 -36.76
N GLY A 236 35.61 -21.86 -35.65
CA GLY A 236 37.06 -21.63 -35.55
C GLY A 236 37.82 -22.59 -34.61
N SER A 237 39.01 -22.15 -34.16
CA SER A 237 39.89 -22.89 -33.24
C SER A 237 39.72 -22.43 -31.78
N GLU A 238 38.50 -22.10 -31.35
CA GLU A 238 38.24 -21.55 -30.02
C GLU A 238 38.67 -22.51 -28.90
N THR A 239 39.34 -21.95 -27.89
CA THR A 239 39.76 -22.67 -26.69
C THR A 239 38.90 -22.35 -25.47
N THR A 240 37.97 -21.38 -25.60
CA THR A 240 37.02 -21.00 -24.55
C THR A 240 35.63 -20.72 -25.13
N LEU A 241 34.58 -21.19 -24.44
CA LEU A 241 33.18 -20.85 -24.68
C LEU A 241 32.39 -21.18 -23.42
N VAL A 242 31.72 -20.18 -22.85
CA VAL A 242 30.84 -20.36 -21.69
C VAL A 242 29.44 -19.96 -22.10
N VAL A 243 28.51 -20.92 -22.06
CA VAL A 243 27.07 -20.63 -22.24
C VAL A 243 26.56 -19.97 -20.97
N ALA A 244 26.09 -18.73 -21.10
CA ALA A 244 25.61 -17.92 -19.98
C ALA A 244 24.12 -18.12 -19.71
N GLY A 245 23.32 -18.39 -20.75
CA GLY A 245 21.88 -18.52 -20.63
C GLY A 245 21.24 -19.34 -21.75
N LEU A 246 20.09 -19.93 -21.44
CA LEU A 246 19.22 -20.63 -22.39
C LEU A 246 17.79 -20.05 -22.27
N SER A 247 17.12 -19.89 -23.40
CA SER A 247 15.70 -19.51 -23.43
C SER A 247 15.02 -20.10 -24.67
N GLY A 248 13.79 -20.57 -24.52
CA GLY A 248 13.03 -21.14 -25.63
C GLY A 248 11.54 -20.83 -25.55
N ALA A 249 10.96 -20.49 -26.70
CA ALA A 249 9.53 -20.34 -26.90
C ALA A 249 8.88 -21.64 -27.42
N SER A 250 9.65 -22.44 -28.17
CA SER A 250 9.24 -23.73 -28.72
C SER A 250 10.46 -24.63 -28.98
N ALA A 251 10.26 -25.87 -29.41
CA ALA A 251 11.34 -26.78 -29.80
C ALA A 251 12.18 -26.28 -31.00
N ASP A 252 11.58 -25.45 -31.86
CA ASP A 252 12.21 -24.84 -33.04
C ASP A 252 12.76 -23.43 -32.78
N THR A 253 12.46 -22.89 -31.60
CA THR A 253 12.79 -21.51 -31.21
C THR A 253 13.39 -21.49 -29.82
N ILE A 254 14.58 -22.08 -29.72
CA ILE A 254 15.40 -22.10 -28.51
C ILE A 254 16.81 -21.60 -28.84
N TYR A 255 17.32 -20.74 -27.96
CA TYR A 255 18.56 -20.02 -28.12
C TYR A 255 19.47 -20.17 -26.92
N ALA A 256 20.77 -20.08 -27.16
CA ALA A 256 21.81 -20.03 -26.16
C ALA A 256 22.63 -18.75 -26.32
N SER A 257 22.76 -17.96 -25.25
CA SER A 257 23.74 -16.86 -25.20
C SER A 257 25.04 -17.39 -24.63
N ALA A 258 26.17 -17.00 -25.22
CA ALA A 258 27.48 -17.45 -24.81
C ALA A 258 28.54 -16.34 -24.93
N ALA A 259 29.66 -16.53 -24.23
CA ALA A 259 30.83 -15.67 -24.31
C ALA A 259 32.10 -16.51 -24.55
N SER A 260 33.06 -15.94 -25.28
CA SER A 260 34.36 -16.53 -25.57
C SER A 260 35.48 -15.49 -25.49
N THR A 261 36.73 -15.92 -25.39
CA THR A 261 37.88 -15.00 -25.40
C THR A 261 37.92 -14.23 -26.72
N GLY A 262 37.86 -12.90 -26.65
CA GLY A 262 37.86 -12.02 -27.83
C GLY A 262 36.51 -11.83 -28.51
N ASN A 263 35.47 -12.58 -28.15
CA ASN A 263 34.09 -12.32 -28.56
C ASN A 263 33.13 -12.53 -27.37
N PRO A 264 32.75 -11.44 -26.67
CA PRO A 264 32.04 -11.50 -25.41
C PRO A 264 30.51 -11.64 -25.57
N VAL A 265 29.97 -11.58 -26.79
CA VAL A 265 28.53 -11.70 -27.08
C VAL A 265 28.32 -12.62 -28.29
N ARG A 266 27.89 -13.87 -28.04
CA ARG A 266 27.53 -14.85 -29.07
C ARG A 266 26.12 -15.39 -28.84
N LEU A 267 25.43 -15.72 -29.93
CA LEU A 267 24.09 -16.28 -29.92
C LEU A 267 24.06 -17.54 -30.77
N PHE A 268 23.53 -18.63 -30.22
CA PHE A 268 23.31 -19.88 -30.94
C PHE A 268 21.83 -20.19 -30.98
N LYS A 269 21.34 -20.71 -32.11
CA LYS A 269 19.99 -21.24 -32.28
C LYS A 269 20.07 -22.74 -32.46
N ARG A 270 19.18 -23.49 -31.82
CA ARG A 270 19.09 -24.93 -32.03
C ARG A 270 18.51 -25.23 -33.42
N ASN A 271 19.17 -26.11 -34.16
CA ASN A 271 18.64 -26.74 -35.35
C ASN A 271 18.09 -28.13 -34.97
N GLY A 272 16.79 -28.33 -35.13
CA GLY A 272 16.11 -29.60 -34.83
C GLY A 272 16.11 -30.61 -35.98
N GLY A 273 16.55 -30.22 -37.18
CA GLY A 273 16.57 -31.08 -38.36
C GLY A 273 17.73 -32.07 -38.35
N GLY A 274 17.48 -33.35 -38.70
CA GLY A 274 18.52 -34.38 -38.70
C GLY A 274 19.03 -34.72 -37.31
N THR A 275 20.35 -34.70 -37.09
CA THR A 275 20.96 -34.80 -35.76
C THR A 275 20.98 -33.42 -35.11
N PRO A 276 20.26 -33.19 -33.99
CA PRO A 276 20.15 -31.86 -33.42
C PRO A 276 21.50 -31.24 -33.06
N SER A 277 21.68 -29.97 -33.41
CA SER A 277 22.90 -29.19 -33.18
C SER A 277 22.56 -27.75 -32.79
N TRP A 278 23.56 -27.02 -32.27
CA TRP A 278 23.46 -25.60 -31.95
C TRP A 278 24.33 -24.80 -32.89
N GLU A 279 23.68 -24.02 -33.74
CA GLU A 279 24.33 -23.25 -34.82
C GLU A 279 24.43 -21.78 -34.43
N GLU A 280 25.58 -21.17 -34.69
CA GLU A 280 25.79 -19.76 -34.40
C GLU A 280 24.90 -18.88 -35.30
N VAL A 281 24.24 -17.90 -34.69
CA VAL A 281 23.48 -16.88 -35.40
C VAL A 281 24.44 -15.76 -35.78
N PRO A 282 24.67 -15.48 -37.08
CA PRO A 282 25.52 -14.37 -37.49
C PRO A 282 24.91 -13.04 -37.03
N LEU A 283 25.63 -12.33 -36.16
CA LEU A 283 25.22 -11.01 -35.66
C LEU A 283 25.81 -9.92 -36.56
N PRO A 284 25.02 -8.91 -36.98
CA PRO A 284 25.55 -7.69 -37.60
C PRO A 284 26.61 -7.03 -36.71
N SER A 285 27.63 -6.40 -37.31
CA SER A 285 28.63 -5.62 -36.56
C SER A 285 28.00 -4.32 -36.06
N THR A 286 27.85 -4.21 -34.75
CA THR A 286 27.34 -3.03 -34.03
C THR A 286 28.19 -2.79 -32.79
N PRO A 287 28.14 -1.60 -32.16
CA PRO A 287 28.83 -1.36 -30.89
C PRO A 287 28.48 -2.35 -29.75
N TRP A 288 27.38 -3.09 -29.87
CA TRP A 288 26.87 -4.03 -28.86
C TRP A 288 27.11 -5.51 -29.18
N THR A 289 27.60 -5.81 -30.39
CA THR A 289 27.79 -7.19 -30.87
C THR A 289 29.21 -7.45 -31.37
N ASP A 290 30.00 -6.40 -31.64
CA ASP A 290 31.37 -6.50 -32.15
C ASP A 290 32.34 -5.68 -31.26
N PRO A 291 33.35 -6.31 -30.63
CA PRO A 291 34.34 -5.62 -29.81
C PRO A 291 35.12 -4.50 -30.52
N ALA A 292 35.38 -4.63 -31.82
CA ALA A 292 36.08 -3.60 -32.58
C ALA A 292 35.18 -2.36 -32.76
N ALA A 293 33.90 -2.58 -33.10
CA ALA A 293 32.91 -1.52 -33.20
C ALA A 293 32.63 -0.88 -31.82
N ALA A 294 32.57 -1.67 -30.75
CA ALA A 294 32.44 -1.19 -29.38
C ALA A 294 33.60 -0.25 -29.01
N THR A 295 34.83 -0.67 -29.29
CA THR A 295 36.04 0.13 -29.01
C THR A 295 36.02 1.43 -29.83
N ALA A 296 35.62 1.38 -31.11
CA ALA A 296 35.49 2.56 -31.96
C ALA A 296 34.42 3.54 -31.44
N ALA A 297 33.34 3.03 -30.84
CA ALA A 297 32.32 3.81 -30.15
C ALA A 297 32.75 4.26 -28.73
N GLY A 298 33.98 3.92 -28.30
CA GLY A 298 34.53 4.26 -26.99
C GLY A 298 33.91 3.48 -25.83
N LEU A 299 33.36 2.29 -26.10
CA LEU A 299 32.91 1.34 -25.09
C LEU A 299 34.05 0.36 -24.75
N SER A 300 34.17 -0.02 -23.48
CA SER A 300 35.08 -1.07 -23.02
C SER A 300 34.33 -2.09 -22.15
N GLY A 301 34.90 -3.28 -21.95
CA GLY A 301 34.31 -4.30 -21.08
C GLY A 301 32.93 -4.79 -21.53
N LEU A 302 32.62 -4.75 -22.83
CA LEU A 302 31.39 -5.29 -23.40
C LEU A 302 31.24 -6.77 -23.02
N GLY A 303 30.06 -7.17 -22.58
CA GLY A 303 29.71 -8.58 -22.40
C GLY A 303 28.26 -8.81 -22.02
N LEU A 304 27.88 -10.09 -21.99
CA LEU A 304 26.59 -10.52 -21.46
C LEU A 304 26.46 -10.14 -19.99
N LEU A 305 25.27 -9.68 -19.60
CA LEU A 305 25.00 -9.37 -18.21
C LEU A 305 25.11 -10.65 -17.35
N ALA A 306 26.05 -10.64 -16.40
CA ALA A 306 26.30 -11.74 -15.48
C ALA A 306 25.52 -11.58 -14.15
N GLY A 307 25.39 -12.66 -13.37
CA GLY A 307 24.81 -12.64 -12.03
C GLY A 307 23.59 -13.55 -11.88
N LYS A 308 22.62 -13.14 -11.04
CA LYS A 308 21.36 -13.88 -10.82
C LYS A 308 20.28 -13.60 -11.90
N ALA A 309 20.65 -12.94 -12.99
CA ALA A 309 19.74 -12.45 -14.03
C ALA A 309 19.38 -13.48 -15.11
N GLN A 310 18.21 -13.30 -15.75
CA GLN A 310 17.84 -13.97 -17.00
C GLN A 310 18.26 -13.11 -18.20
N SER A 311 19.52 -13.23 -18.62
CA SER A 311 20.14 -12.39 -19.66
C SER A 311 19.70 -12.70 -21.11
N ILE A 312 18.88 -13.73 -21.31
CA ILE A 312 18.30 -14.07 -22.62
C ILE A 312 16.81 -14.40 -22.49
N THR A 313 16.01 -13.87 -23.42
CA THR A 313 14.57 -14.19 -23.54
C THR A 313 14.20 -14.42 -24.99
N ALA A 314 13.73 -15.62 -25.32
CA ALA A 314 13.34 -16.01 -26.68
C ALA A 314 11.85 -15.77 -26.94
N THR A 315 11.53 -15.38 -28.17
CA THR A 315 10.18 -15.30 -28.74
C THR A 315 10.16 -16.03 -30.08
N ALA A 316 8.99 -16.20 -30.69
CA ALA A 316 8.89 -16.75 -32.06
C ALA A 316 9.65 -15.91 -33.11
N ASP A 317 9.77 -14.60 -32.88
CA ASP A 317 10.36 -13.65 -33.84
C ASP A 317 11.87 -13.46 -33.69
N GLY A 318 12.43 -13.78 -32.52
CA GLY A 318 13.84 -13.52 -32.21
C GLY A 318 14.19 -13.67 -30.73
N ALA A 319 15.37 -13.19 -30.35
CA ALA A 319 15.90 -13.28 -28.99
C ALA A 319 16.32 -11.91 -28.46
N TRP A 320 15.92 -11.62 -27.22
CA TRP A 320 16.41 -10.50 -26.43
C TRP A 320 17.68 -10.90 -25.69
N LEU A 321 18.70 -10.02 -25.71
CA LEU A 321 19.95 -10.19 -24.99
C LEU A 321 20.24 -8.96 -24.13
N ASP A 322 20.59 -9.19 -22.87
CA ASP A 322 20.92 -8.12 -21.93
C ASP A 322 22.43 -8.06 -21.70
N LEU A 323 22.98 -6.85 -21.84
CA LEU A 323 24.40 -6.57 -21.98
C LEU A 323 24.87 -5.53 -20.96
N THR A 324 26.17 -5.55 -20.70
CA THR A 324 26.86 -4.50 -19.96
C THR A 324 28.12 -4.05 -20.69
N ALA A 325 28.45 -2.77 -20.58
CA ALA A 325 29.71 -2.19 -21.03
C ALA A 325 30.14 -1.07 -20.07
N GLN A 326 31.26 -0.43 -20.38
CA GLN A 326 31.75 0.78 -19.72
C GLN A 326 31.94 1.90 -20.74
N LYS A 327 31.52 3.12 -20.37
CA LYS A 327 31.78 4.36 -21.12
C LYS A 327 32.40 5.37 -20.16
N ALA A 328 33.61 5.84 -20.48
CA ALA A 328 34.36 6.76 -19.61
C ALA A 328 34.47 6.28 -18.14
N GLY A 329 34.66 4.97 -17.94
CA GLY A 329 34.79 4.35 -16.60
C GLY A 329 33.47 4.14 -15.85
N LYS A 330 32.32 4.55 -16.40
CA LYS A 330 30.99 4.29 -15.83
C LYS A 330 30.35 3.08 -16.51
N ARG A 331 29.69 2.22 -15.72
CA ARG A 331 28.89 1.10 -16.23
C ARG A 331 27.71 1.64 -17.04
N VAL A 332 27.47 1.03 -18.19
CA VAL A 332 26.28 1.23 -19.03
C VAL A 332 25.63 -0.12 -19.23
N ASP A 333 24.32 -0.17 -19.01
CA ASP A 333 23.51 -1.32 -19.32
C ASP A 333 22.82 -1.11 -20.66
N ALA A 334 22.69 -2.19 -21.43
CA ALA A 334 21.99 -2.17 -22.70
C ALA A 334 21.18 -3.45 -22.87
N THR A 335 20.13 -3.38 -23.67
CA THR A 335 19.44 -4.57 -24.15
C THR A 335 19.27 -4.51 -25.65
N ILE A 336 19.38 -5.66 -26.31
CA ILE A 336 19.25 -5.76 -27.76
C ILE A 336 18.21 -6.82 -28.14
N PHE A 337 17.47 -6.55 -29.21
CA PHE A 337 16.62 -7.54 -29.87
C PHE A 337 17.29 -8.03 -31.15
N VAL A 338 17.55 -9.33 -31.21
CA VAL A 338 18.13 -10.00 -32.38
C VAL A 338 17.04 -10.73 -33.14
N ARG A 339 16.71 -10.24 -34.34
CA ARG A 339 15.90 -10.99 -35.30
C ARG A 339 16.84 -11.80 -36.21
N PRO A 340 16.78 -13.15 -36.20
CA PRO A 340 17.64 -13.95 -37.05
C PRO A 340 17.27 -13.77 -38.53
N ALA A 341 18.20 -14.15 -39.41
CA ALA A 341 17.93 -14.15 -40.84
C ALA A 341 16.73 -15.04 -41.19
N SER A 342 15.88 -14.59 -42.10
CA SER A 342 14.68 -15.34 -42.50
C SER A 342 14.99 -16.33 -43.62
N ALA A 343 14.22 -17.40 -43.71
CA ALA A 343 14.28 -18.32 -44.85
C ALA A 343 13.96 -17.64 -46.20
N ALA A 344 13.31 -16.47 -46.16
CA ALA A 344 13.03 -15.63 -47.32
C ALA A 344 14.19 -14.68 -47.69
N GLY A 345 15.37 -14.84 -47.08
CA GLY A 345 16.59 -14.13 -47.44
C GLY A 345 16.79 -12.77 -46.80
N GLN A 346 15.99 -12.41 -45.78
CA GLN A 346 16.25 -11.20 -44.99
C GLN A 346 17.45 -11.42 -44.05
N PRO A 347 18.42 -10.49 -43.97
CA PRO A 347 19.55 -10.62 -43.06
C PRO A 347 19.10 -10.51 -41.59
N ALA A 348 19.94 -10.98 -40.68
CA ALA A 348 19.71 -10.76 -39.26
C ALA A 348 19.76 -9.26 -38.93
N THR A 349 18.92 -8.80 -37.99
CA THR A 349 18.88 -7.40 -37.55
C THR A 349 19.06 -7.29 -36.04
N VAL A 350 19.70 -6.21 -35.60
CA VAL A 350 19.89 -5.87 -34.19
C VAL A 350 19.29 -4.49 -33.95
N THR A 351 18.43 -4.38 -32.94
CA THR A 351 17.91 -3.10 -32.42
C THR A 351 18.32 -2.98 -30.97
N SER A 352 18.69 -1.79 -30.51
CA SER A 352 19.36 -1.53 -29.24
C SER A 352 18.69 -0.47 -28.39
N TRP A 353 18.66 -0.73 -27.07
CA TRP A 353 18.17 0.20 -26.05
C TRP A 353 19.26 0.47 -25.02
N CYS A 354 19.63 1.74 -24.83
CA CYS A 354 20.52 2.21 -23.78
C CYS A 354 20.45 3.74 -23.64
N ASP A 355 20.96 4.28 -22.53
CA ASP A 355 20.94 5.73 -22.26
C ASP A 355 22.18 6.45 -22.85
N LEU A 356 22.54 6.11 -24.09
CA LEU A 356 23.61 6.75 -24.88
C LEU A 356 23.09 7.07 -26.29
N ASP A 357 23.61 8.14 -26.90
CA ASP A 357 23.27 8.57 -28.27
C ASP A 357 23.64 7.56 -29.38
N LEU A 358 24.19 6.40 -29.03
CA LEU A 358 24.57 5.32 -29.95
C LEU A 358 23.53 4.20 -30.04
N CYS A 359 22.48 4.23 -29.21
CA CYS A 359 21.38 3.27 -29.24
C CYS A 359 20.20 3.78 -30.07
N ASP A 360 19.42 2.85 -30.60
CA ASP A 360 18.24 3.18 -31.42
C ASP A 360 17.14 3.83 -30.56
N HIS A 361 17.04 3.42 -29.29
CA HIS A 361 16.06 3.89 -28.33
C HIS A 361 16.66 4.06 -26.92
N PRO A 362 16.10 4.93 -26.07
CA PRO A 362 16.50 5.05 -24.66
C PRO A 362 16.02 3.84 -23.84
N LEU A 363 16.77 3.45 -22.80
CA LEU A 363 16.37 2.37 -21.88
C LEU A 363 15.66 2.92 -20.63
N GLY A 364 16.10 4.07 -20.12
CA GLY A 364 15.55 4.71 -18.91
C GLY A 364 15.71 3.89 -17.63
N ALA A 365 16.59 2.89 -17.63
CA ALA A 365 16.76 1.95 -16.52
C ALA A 365 18.14 1.28 -16.51
N SER A 366 18.47 0.65 -15.39
CA SER A 366 19.62 -0.26 -15.24
C SER A 366 19.16 -1.61 -14.69
N PHE A 367 19.97 -2.66 -14.89
CA PHE A 367 19.65 -4.02 -14.48
C PHE A 367 20.29 -4.39 -13.14
N SER A 368 19.49 -4.96 -12.23
CA SER A 368 19.99 -5.53 -10.98
C SER A 368 20.78 -6.83 -11.24
N THR A 369 22.08 -6.80 -10.96
CA THR A 369 22.98 -7.97 -11.11
C THR A 369 23.12 -8.78 -9.81
N THR A 370 22.99 -8.12 -8.66
CA THR A 370 23.10 -8.73 -7.32
C THR A 370 21.88 -9.58 -6.97
N ASP A 371 20.69 -8.99 -7.13
CA ASP A 371 19.43 -9.67 -6.82
C ASP A 371 18.82 -10.35 -8.04
N GLY A 372 19.23 -9.93 -9.24
CA GLY A 372 18.76 -10.49 -10.51
C GLY A 372 17.36 -10.01 -10.89
N TYR A 373 16.90 -10.47 -12.05
CA TYR A 373 15.56 -10.20 -12.58
C TYR A 373 15.07 -11.34 -13.45
N ARG A 374 13.76 -11.32 -13.75
CA ARG A 374 13.10 -12.13 -14.76
C ARG A 374 12.73 -11.30 -15.96
N SER A 375 12.72 -11.94 -17.12
CA SER A 375 12.32 -11.33 -18.37
C SER A 375 11.34 -12.23 -19.11
N TYR A 376 10.24 -11.64 -19.55
CA TYR A 376 9.15 -12.27 -20.30
C TYR A 376 8.95 -11.49 -21.59
N ALA A 377 8.78 -12.15 -22.72
CA ALA A 377 8.57 -11.48 -23.99
C ALA A 377 7.57 -12.26 -24.84
N TRP A 378 6.82 -11.53 -25.66
CA TRP A 378 5.82 -12.07 -26.57
C TRP A 378 6.09 -11.56 -27.98
N ALA A 379 5.90 -12.44 -28.97
CA ALA A 379 6.00 -12.11 -30.38
C ALA A 379 4.93 -11.07 -30.78
N GLY A 380 5.21 -10.24 -31.79
CA GLY A 380 4.32 -9.16 -32.22
C GLY A 380 4.89 -8.30 -33.34
N SER A 381 4.21 -7.21 -33.68
CA SER A 381 4.73 -6.26 -34.68
C SER A 381 6.05 -5.63 -34.22
N SER A 382 6.96 -5.37 -35.15
CA SER A 382 8.33 -4.94 -34.85
C SER A 382 9.05 -5.96 -33.96
N PHE A 383 9.31 -5.68 -32.69
CA PHE A 383 10.08 -6.51 -31.77
C PHE A 383 9.21 -7.14 -30.65
N GLY A 384 7.89 -7.08 -30.80
CA GLY A 384 6.94 -7.63 -29.82
C GLY A 384 6.83 -6.79 -28.54
N THR A 385 6.37 -7.42 -27.46
CA THR A 385 6.29 -6.81 -26.12
C THR A 385 7.20 -7.54 -25.15
N ARG A 386 7.64 -6.84 -24.10
CA ARG A 386 8.56 -7.40 -23.10
C ARG A 386 8.30 -6.82 -21.71
N VAL A 387 8.40 -7.67 -20.70
CA VAL A 387 8.39 -7.29 -19.28
C VAL A 387 9.70 -7.69 -18.62
N ILE A 388 10.29 -6.78 -17.86
CA ILE A 388 11.48 -7.02 -17.05
C ILE A 388 11.17 -6.68 -15.58
N SER A 389 11.38 -7.63 -14.68
CA SER A 389 11.21 -7.40 -13.24
C SER A 389 12.44 -6.70 -12.64
N ASN A 390 12.31 -6.15 -11.42
CA ASN A 390 13.43 -5.59 -10.65
C ASN A 390 14.35 -4.58 -11.39
N PRO A 391 13.82 -3.58 -12.12
CA PRO A 391 14.62 -2.55 -12.78
C PRO A 391 15.14 -1.50 -11.79
N LEU A 392 16.38 -1.08 -11.96
CA LEU A 392 16.99 0.03 -11.22
C LEU A 392 16.84 1.34 -12.00
N ARG A 393 16.88 2.48 -11.31
CA ARG A 393 17.02 3.78 -11.99
C ARG A 393 18.41 3.93 -12.60
N PRO A 394 18.57 4.67 -13.71
CA PRO A 394 19.88 4.94 -14.29
C PRO A 394 20.85 5.51 -13.25
N GLY A 395 22.04 4.91 -13.13
CA GLY A 395 23.08 5.36 -12.20
C GLY A 395 22.80 5.11 -10.72
N ALA A 396 21.65 4.54 -10.35
CA ALA A 396 21.34 4.20 -8.97
C ALA A 396 22.24 3.06 -8.48
N GLN A 397 22.69 3.16 -7.22
CA GLN A 397 23.22 2.00 -6.51
C GLN A 397 22.05 1.04 -6.21
N ALA A 398 22.31 -0.26 -6.02
CA ALA A 398 21.26 -1.24 -5.75
C ALA A 398 20.70 -1.12 -4.31
N ASP A 399 20.10 0.02 -3.98
CA ASP A 399 19.48 0.32 -2.68
C ASP A 399 17.94 0.25 -2.69
N SER A 400 17.31 0.53 -3.84
CA SER A 400 15.88 0.35 -4.08
C SER A 400 15.50 0.21 -5.57
N ASN A 401 14.57 -0.69 -5.92
CA ASN A 401 13.88 -0.71 -7.22
C ASN A 401 12.44 -0.17 -7.14
N GLN A 402 12.05 0.34 -5.97
CA GLN A 402 10.70 0.80 -5.65
C GLN A 402 9.57 -0.21 -5.91
N GLY A 403 9.89 -1.51 -5.94
CA GLY A 403 8.92 -2.55 -6.29
C GLY A 403 8.41 -2.46 -7.74
N THR A 404 9.09 -1.71 -8.62
CA THR A 404 8.65 -1.48 -10.01
C THR A 404 9.02 -2.62 -10.96
N TYR A 405 8.50 -2.54 -12.17
CA TYR A 405 8.87 -3.37 -13.32
C TYR A 405 8.87 -2.52 -14.61
N LEU A 406 9.53 -2.99 -15.66
CA LEU A 406 9.50 -2.35 -16.98
C LEU A 406 8.58 -3.11 -17.92
N VAL A 407 7.87 -2.36 -18.75
CA VAL A 407 7.09 -2.86 -19.89
C VAL A 407 7.57 -2.15 -21.14
N LEU A 408 7.84 -2.90 -22.21
CA LEU A 408 8.06 -2.36 -23.54
C LEU A 408 6.70 -2.05 -24.18
N ASP A 409 6.42 -0.76 -24.37
CA ASP A 409 5.21 -0.23 -24.98
C ASP A 409 5.59 0.56 -26.25
N GLY A 410 5.12 0.11 -27.41
CA GLY A 410 5.68 0.59 -28.68
C GLY A 410 7.17 0.26 -28.73
N ASP A 411 8.05 1.26 -28.80
CA ASP A 411 9.51 1.17 -28.74
C ASP A 411 10.13 1.70 -27.44
N GLU A 412 9.30 2.11 -26.48
CA GLU A 412 9.73 2.72 -25.23
C GLU A 412 9.59 1.74 -24.05
N PHE A 413 10.63 1.65 -23.21
CA PHE A 413 10.51 0.99 -21.93
C PHE A 413 9.86 1.95 -20.92
N VAL A 414 8.63 1.61 -20.52
CA VAL A 414 7.88 2.35 -19.51
C VAL A 414 8.00 1.63 -18.18
N ARG A 415 8.42 2.37 -17.15
CA ARG A 415 8.41 1.87 -15.77
C ARG A 415 6.99 1.91 -15.21
N ARG A 416 6.57 0.79 -14.63
CA ARG A 416 5.24 0.63 -14.01
C ARG A 416 5.39 0.37 -12.52
N ALA A 417 4.44 0.94 -11.76
CA ALA A 417 4.28 0.61 -10.36
C ALA A 417 4.01 -0.89 -10.24
N GLY A 418 4.77 -1.61 -9.40
CA GLY A 418 4.61 -3.06 -9.23
C GLY A 418 4.15 -3.48 -7.84
N GLY A 419 3.89 -2.52 -6.95
CA GLY A 419 3.32 -2.72 -5.61
C GLY A 419 4.19 -3.53 -4.64
N GLY A 420 5.10 -4.40 -5.09
CA GLY A 420 5.88 -5.30 -4.25
C GLY A 420 7.01 -4.64 -3.46
N GLY A 421 7.65 -5.43 -2.60
CA GLY A 421 8.88 -5.03 -1.89
C GLY A 421 10.09 -4.84 -2.81
N ASN A 422 11.14 -4.26 -2.25
CA ASN A 422 12.41 -4.08 -2.96
C ASN A 422 13.05 -5.41 -3.36
N PHE A 423 13.67 -5.43 -4.54
CA PHE A 423 14.55 -6.51 -5.01
C PHE A 423 13.90 -7.89 -5.05
N ILE A 424 12.62 -7.94 -5.40
CA ILE A 424 11.93 -9.21 -5.60
C ILE A 424 12.37 -9.81 -6.95
N ALA A 425 13.28 -10.78 -6.88
CA ALA A 425 13.83 -11.47 -8.04
C ALA A 425 12.82 -12.41 -8.74
N GLY A 426 11.75 -12.81 -8.05
CA GLY A 426 10.70 -13.68 -8.61
C GLY A 426 9.62 -12.86 -9.31
N ALA A 427 9.22 -13.25 -10.52
CA ALA A 427 8.07 -12.70 -11.23
C ALA A 427 7.48 -13.77 -12.15
N SER A 428 6.30 -13.53 -12.71
CA SER A 428 5.68 -14.41 -13.70
C SER A 428 4.62 -13.66 -14.49
N PHE A 429 4.84 -13.43 -15.78
CA PHE A 429 3.89 -12.69 -16.62
C PHE A 429 3.31 -13.56 -17.72
N SER A 430 1.97 -13.61 -17.79
CA SER A 430 1.21 -14.32 -18.82
C SER A 430 1.01 -13.46 -20.07
N SER A 431 0.95 -12.15 -19.86
CA SER A 431 0.92 -11.07 -20.86
C SER A 431 1.60 -9.83 -20.25
N PRO A 432 1.89 -8.77 -21.02
CA PRO A 432 2.45 -7.53 -20.50
C PRO A 432 1.59 -6.88 -19.40
N GLU A 433 0.27 -7.08 -19.46
CA GLU A 433 -0.71 -6.46 -18.56
C GLU A 433 -1.14 -7.39 -17.44
N LYS A 434 -0.78 -8.68 -17.48
CA LYS A 434 -1.22 -9.69 -16.50
C LYS A 434 -0.11 -10.61 -16.02
N GLY A 435 0.15 -10.59 -14.72
CA GLY A 435 1.18 -11.42 -14.11
C GLY A 435 1.29 -11.26 -12.61
N TRP A 436 2.46 -11.64 -12.09
CA TRP A 436 2.82 -11.59 -10.70
C TRP A 436 4.22 -11.00 -10.50
N ILE A 437 4.37 -10.12 -9.50
CA ILE A 437 5.66 -9.61 -9.02
C ILE A 437 5.86 -10.13 -7.60
N GLY A 438 6.83 -11.02 -7.46
CA GLY A 438 6.83 -11.97 -6.35
C GLY A 438 5.54 -12.79 -6.33
N SER A 439 5.27 -13.39 -5.19
CA SER A 439 4.04 -14.14 -4.94
C SER A 439 2.89 -13.32 -4.37
N GLN A 440 3.23 -12.15 -3.82
CA GLN A 440 2.28 -11.34 -3.08
C GLN A 440 1.56 -10.37 -4.01
N THR A 441 2.09 -10.09 -5.21
CA THR A 441 1.58 -9.04 -6.08
C THR A 441 1.05 -9.54 -7.39
N GLU A 442 -0.25 -9.35 -7.59
CA GLU A 442 -0.92 -9.57 -8.86
C GLU A 442 -0.90 -8.27 -9.66
N VAL A 443 -0.53 -8.37 -10.94
CA VAL A 443 -0.65 -7.32 -11.94
C VAL A 443 -1.77 -7.73 -12.89
N GLY A 444 -2.77 -6.87 -13.10
CA GLY A 444 -3.90 -7.21 -13.97
C GLY A 444 -5.07 -6.23 -13.90
N ALA A 445 -6.13 -6.51 -14.67
CA ALA A 445 -7.39 -5.77 -14.64
C ALA A 445 -8.34 -6.18 -13.50
N GLY A 446 -7.83 -6.88 -12.47
CA GLY A 446 -8.65 -7.26 -11.33
C GLY A 446 -9.17 -6.04 -10.58
N GLU A 447 -10.31 -6.17 -9.90
CA GLU A 447 -10.77 -5.14 -8.97
C GLU A 447 -10.41 -5.54 -7.53
N ARG A 448 -10.09 -4.54 -6.69
CA ARG A 448 -10.02 -4.77 -5.25
C ARG A 448 -11.37 -5.26 -4.74
N PRO A 449 -11.41 -6.34 -3.93
CA PRO A 449 -12.63 -6.76 -3.25
C PRO A 449 -13.23 -5.59 -2.47
N ARG A 450 -14.53 -5.36 -2.64
CA ARG A 450 -15.26 -4.28 -1.95
C ARG A 450 -16.14 -4.81 -0.83
N ARG A 451 -15.67 -5.85 -0.12
CA ARG A 451 -16.47 -6.45 0.97
C ARG A 451 -16.51 -5.60 2.22
N LEU A 452 -15.48 -4.81 2.48
CA LEU A 452 -15.43 -3.90 3.62
C LEU A 452 -15.80 -2.48 3.18
N ALA A 453 -16.97 -2.02 3.62
CA ALA A 453 -17.37 -0.63 3.51
C ALA A 453 -17.22 0.04 4.88
N ARG A 454 -16.41 1.09 4.94
CA ARG A 454 -16.15 1.81 6.19
C ARG A 454 -17.37 2.59 6.65
N TRP A 455 -17.63 2.57 7.94
CA TRP A 455 -18.65 3.38 8.59
C TRP A 455 -18.00 4.60 9.28
N PRO A 456 -18.59 5.81 9.19
CA PRO A 456 -18.01 7.00 9.78
C PRO A 456 -18.06 6.96 11.31
N VAL A 457 -16.92 6.67 11.94
CA VAL A 457 -16.65 6.85 13.37
C VAL A 457 -15.16 7.17 13.53
N ALA A 458 -14.85 8.31 14.16
CA ALA A 458 -13.50 8.73 14.48
C ALA A 458 -13.20 8.52 15.97
N ALA A 459 -12.09 7.84 16.27
CA ALA A 459 -11.56 7.68 17.63
C ALA A 459 -10.05 7.39 17.61
N ARG A 460 -9.30 7.87 18.62
CA ARG A 460 -7.84 7.67 18.75
C ARG A 460 -7.45 6.33 19.40
N ALA A 461 -8.26 5.28 19.24
CA ALA A 461 -7.95 3.96 19.78
C ALA A 461 -8.68 2.85 19.01
N PRO A 462 -8.05 1.68 18.76
CA PRO A 462 -8.67 0.59 18.05
C PRO A 462 -9.79 -0.09 18.84
N PHE A 463 -10.87 -0.46 18.15
CA PHE A 463 -11.86 -1.41 18.66
C PHE A 463 -11.30 -2.84 18.62
N LEU A 464 -11.61 -3.64 19.63
CA LEU A 464 -11.06 -4.98 19.83
C LEU A 464 -12.12 -6.07 19.97
N ALA A 465 -13.39 -5.70 20.22
CA ALA A 465 -14.50 -6.64 20.26
C ALA A 465 -15.79 -5.99 19.76
N VAL A 466 -16.68 -6.80 19.17
CA VAL A 466 -18.00 -6.39 18.69
C VAL A 466 -19.03 -7.50 18.95
N VAL A 467 -20.26 -7.10 19.30
CA VAL A 467 -21.39 -8.01 19.51
C VAL A 467 -22.69 -7.39 19.00
N GLY A 468 -23.61 -8.22 18.53
CA GLY A 468 -24.96 -7.81 18.11
C GLY A 468 -25.97 -7.84 19.25
N GLU A 469 -27.12 -7.20 19.04
CA GLU A 469 -28.25 -7.19 19.97
C GLU A 469 -28.84 -8.61 20.17
N PRO A 470 -29.14 -9.01 21.42
CA PRO A 470 -29.69 -10.32 21.70
C PRO A 470 -31.08 -10.50 21.08
N GLY A 471 -31.43 -11.76 20.78
CA GLY A 471 -32.70 -12.11 20.13
C GLY A 471 -32.77 -11.78 18.63
N THR A 472 -31.68 -11.30 18.03
CA THR A 472 -31.55 -11.05 16.59
C THR A 472 -30.49 -11.96 15.97
N ALA A 473 -30.46 -12.03 14.63
CA ALA A 473 -29.39 -12.75 13.95
C ALA A 473 -28.03 -12.12 14.28
N ARG A 474 -27.04 -12.96 14.61
CA ARG A 474 -25.69 -12.52 14.97
C ARG A 474 -25.14 -11.59 13.89
N GLY A 475 -24.70 -10.39 14.27
CA GLY A 475 -24.08 -9.48 13.31
C GLY A 475 -25.05 -8.81 12.33
N SER A 476 -26.37 -8.95 12.54
CA SER A 476 -27.39 -8.28 11.73
C SER A 476 -27.10 -6.79 11.62
N LEU A 477 -27.20 -6.29 10.39
CA LEU A 477 -27.01 -4.88 10.06
C LEU A 477 -28.26 -4.03 10.36
N ASP A 478 -29.41 -4.69 10.57
CA ASP A 478 -30.69 -4.04 10.88
C ASP A 478 -30.98 -3.99 12.39
N ALA A 479 -30.11 -4.60 13.21
CA ALA A 479 -30.23 -4.68 14.67
C ALA A 479 -29.16 -3.84 15.38
N GLY A 480 -29.33 -3.59 16.68
CA GLY A 480 -28.31 -2.91 17.48
C GLY A 480 -26.98 -3.69 17.51
N ALA A 481 -25.87 -2.97 17.71
CA ALA A 481 -24.55 -3.58 17.91
C ALA A 481 -23.71 -2.73 18.88
N LEU A 482 -22.78 -3.37 19.58
CA LEU A 482 -21.84 -2.74 20.51
C LEU A 482 -20.41 -3.08 20.12
N ALA A 483 -19.52 -2.09 20.16
CA ALA A 483 -18.09 -2.25 19.94
C ALA A 483 -17.29 -1.62 21.09
N VAL A 484 -16.27 -2.31 21.58
CA VAL A 484 -15.38 -1.86 22.66
C VAL A 484 -13.91 -2.07 22.28
N GLY A 485 -12.97 -1.37 22.93
CA GLY A 485 -11.55 -1.59 22.66
C GLY A 485 -10.56 -0.88 23.57
N ALA A 486 -9.39 -0.59 23.02
CA ALA A 486 -8.29 0.06 23.73
C ALA A 486 -8.68 1.45 24.27
N ASP A 487 -8.02 1.87 25.35
CA ASP A 487 -8.25 3.15 26.04
C ASP A 487 -9.74 3.42 26.39
N GLY A 488 -10.55 2.38 26.59
CA GLY A 488 -11.97 2.49 26.93
C GLY A 488 -12.86 2.99 25.79
N VAL A 489 -12.43 2.85 24.54
CA VAL A 489 -13.20 3.26 23.36
C VAL A 489 -14.48 2.42 23.25
N VAL A 490 -15.67 3.06 23.24
CA VAL A 490 -16.96 2.38 23.08
C VAL A 490 -17.84 3.02 22.00
N ALA A 491 -18.50 2.21 21.17
CA ALA A 491 -19.49 2.69 20.22
C ALA A 491 -20.71 1.76 20.18
N ARG A 492 -21.88 2.34 19.92
CA ARG A 492 -23.13 1.61 19.73
C ARG A 492 -23.75 1.94 18.39
N TYR A 493 -24.16 0.92 17.65
CA TYR A 493 -24.99 1.05 16.47
C TYR A 493 -26.45 1.16 16.87
N LEU A 494 -27.11 2.19 16.34
CA LEU A 494 -28.54 2.39 16.45
C LEU A 494 -29.15 2.24 15.05
N PRO A 495 -30.01 1.22 14.81
CA PRO A 495 -30.65 1.04 13.52
C PRO A 495 -31.30 2.33 12.99
N GLY A 496 -31.03 2.65 11.73
CA GLY A 496 -31.49 3.88 11.07
C GLY A 496 -30.83 5.19 11.51
N LYS A 497 -30.00 5.18 12.57
CA LYS A 497 -29.24 6.37 13.04
C LYS A 497 -27.73 6.23 12.85
N GLY A 498 -27.23 5.01 12.78
CA GLY A 498 -25.80 4.71 12.62
C GLY A 498 -25.06 4.47 13.93
N TRP A 499 -23.73 4.34 13.84
CA TRP A 499 -22.85 4.21 14.99
C TRP A 499 -22.66 5.52 15.74
N ARG A 500 -22.68 5.47 17.08
CA ARG A 500 -22.46 6.61 17.98
C ARG A 500 -21.44 6.28 19.06
N ARG A 501 -20.63 7.27 19.43
CA ARG A 501 -19.64 7.16 20.53
C ARG A 501 -20.34 7.09 21.89
N GLU A 502 -19.83 6.23 22.76
CA GLU A 502 -20.20 6.14 24.18
C GLU A 502 -18.93 6.14 25.05
N PHE A 503 -19.11 6.33 26.36
CA PHE A 503 -18.00 6.55 27.30
C PHE A 503 -18.18 5.70 28.56
N LEU A 504 -17.08 5.17 29.08
CA LEU A 504 -17.02 4.55 30.40
C LEU A 504 -16.96 5.65 31.45
N LEU A 505 -17.84 5.61 32.45
CA LEU A 505 -17.92 6.67 33.45
C LEU A 505 -17.54 6.16 34.83
N SER A 506 -16.74 6.95 35.56
CA SER A 506 -16.56 6.75 37.00
C SER A 506 -17.85 7.08 37.75
N SER A 507 -17.93 6.72 39.04
CA SER A 507 -19.02 7.15 39.92
C SER A 507 -19.14 8.67 40.05
N SER A 508 -18.08 9.43 39.72
CA SER A 508 -18.12 10.90 39.68
C SER A 508 -18.62 11.46 38.35
N GLY A 509 -18.77 10.63 37.32
CA GLY A 509 -19.17 11.00 35.95
C GLY A 509 -18.00 11.28 35.00
N ALA A 510 -16.75 11.04 35.43
CA ALA A 510 -15.56 11.28 34.62
C ALA A 510 -15.26 10.12 33.67
N VAL A 511 -14.71 10.41 32.49
CA VAL A 511 -14.33 9.38 31.51
C VAL A 511 -13.21 8.49 32.05
N VAL A 512 -13.40 7.18 31.95
CA VAL A 512 -12.40 6.17 32.29
C VAL A 512 -11.82 5.56 31.01
N ARG A 513 -10.49 5.49 30.93
CA ARG A 513 -9.74 5.00 29.75
C ARG A 513 -9.15 3.59 29.95
N GLN A 514 -9.80 2.74 30.75
CA GLN A 514 -9.35 1.36 30.93
C GLN A 514 -9.60 0.55 29.65
N GLY A 515 -8.58 -0.17 29.17
CA GLY A 515 -8.67 -0.96 27.94
C GLY A 515 -9.68 -2.11 28.08
N LEU A 516 -10.58 -2.23 27.10
CA LEU A 516 -11.55 -3.31 26.99
C LEU A 516 -11.14 -4.28 25.87
N ARG A 517 -11.40 -5.58 26.10
CA ARG A 517 -10.90 -6.70 25.30
C ARG A 517 -12.01 -7.61 24.81
N GLY A 518 -13.10 -7.73 25.58
CA GLY A 518 -14.28 -8.49 25.20
C GLY A 518 -15.57 -7.74 25.54
N VAL A 519 -16.64 -8.00 24.77
CA VAL A 519 -18.00 -7.52 25.03
C VAL A 519 -19.00 -8.62 24.73
N ALA A 520 -20.02 -8.74 25.57
CA ALA A 520 -21.16 -9.63 25.37
C ALA A 520 -22.47 -8.91 25.71
N TRP A 521 -23.54 -9.20 24.97
CA TRP A 521 -24.84 -8.57 25.14
C TRP A 521 -25.92 -9.64 25.38
N PRO A 522 -25.99 -10.23 26.59
CA PRO A 522 -26.88 -11.35 26.88
C PRO A 522 -28.36 -10.98 26.93
N GLU A 523 -28.72 -9.76 27.33
CA GLU A 523 -30.11 -9.31 27.49
C GLU A 523 -30.32 -7.94 26.85
N ALA A 524 -31.50 -7.67 26.30
CA ALA A 524 -31.77 -6.44 25.55
C ALA A 524 -31.53 -5.15 26.36
N ASP A 525 -31.61 -5.23 27.69
CA ASP A 525 -31.39 -4.14 28.62
C ASP A 525 -30.01 -4.13 29.28
N ARG A 526 -29.16 -5.14 29.03
CA ARG A 526 -27.89 -5.32 29.75
C ARG A 526 -26.78 -5.94 28.90
N ALA A 527 -25.62 -5.28 28.86
CA ALA A 527 -24.40 -5.80 28.24
C ALA A 527 -23.22 -5.76 29.23
N HIS A 528 -22.21 -6.61 29.00
CA HIS A 528 -21.01 -6.71 29.82
C HIS A 528 -19.76 -6.52 28.95
N ALA A 529 -18.76 -5.82 29.47
CA ALA A 529 -17.45 -5.68 28.85
C ALA A 529 -16.34 -5.96 29.86
N VAL A 530 -15.27 -6.61 29.40
CA VAL A 530 -14.11 -6.99 30.24
C VAL A 530 -12.80 -6.57 29.60
N GLY A 531 -11.73 -6.41 30.38
CA GLY A 531 -10.44 -6.05 29.85
C GLY A 531 -9.27 -6.07 30.83
N ASP A 532 -8.35 -5.13 30.63
CA ASP A 532 -7.08 -5.09 31.36
C ASP A 532 -7.27 -4.68 32.83
N ASN A 533 -6.38 -5.15 33.71
CA ASN A 533 -6.27 -4.71 35.11
C ASN A 533 -7.62 -4.73 35.86
N GLY A 534 -8.38 -5.81 35.72
CA GLY A 534 -9.67 -6.00 36.39
C GLY A 534 -10.82 -5.17 35.83
N ALA A 535 -10.69 -4.63 34.61
CA ALA A 535 -11.78 -3.91 33.96
C ALA A 535 -12.98 -4.84 33.75
N MET A 536 -14.09 -4.53 34.43
CA MET A 536 -15.39 -5.18 34.28
C MET A 536 -16.48 -4.10 34.33
N TRP A 537 -17.25 -4.01 33.25
CA TRP A 537 -18.22 -2.94 33.01
C TRP A 537 -19.56 -3.53 32.60
N GLN A 538 -20.63 -2.86 33.00
CA GLN A 538 -22.00 -3.19 32.65
C GLN A 538 -22.65 -1.98 31.98
N TRP A 539 -23.23 -2.21 30.81
CA TRP A 539 -24.16 -1.27 30.20
C TRP A 539 -25.58 -1.59 30.66
N ARG A 540 -26.36 -0.56 30.96
CA ARG A 540 -27.78 -0.70 31.26
C ARG A 540 -28.63 0.21 30.41
N ARG A 541 -29.75 -0.30 29.90
CA ARG A 541 -30.67 0.47 29.05
C ARG A 541 -31.41 1.57 29.79
N ASP A 542 -31.68 1.38 31.08
CA ASP A 542 -32.42 2.33 31.92
C ASP A 542 -31.63 3.62 32.19
N SER A 543 -30.34 3.51 32.49
CA SER A 543 -29.45 4.66 32.59
C SER A 543 -28.91 5.10 31.23
N GLY A 544 -28.76 4.16 30.28
CA GLY A 544 -28.08 4.38 29.01
C GLY A 544 -26.56 4.56 29.17
N LEU A 545 -26.00 4.16 30.32
CA LEU A 545 -24.60 4.38 30.68
C LEU A 545 -23.83 3.06 30.82
N TRP A 546 -22.50 3.17 30.69
CA TRP A 546 -21.55 2.14 31.09
C TRP A 546 -21.04 2.43 32.49
N GLU A 547 -21.29 1.50 33.41
CA GLU A 547 -20.97 1.59 34.83
C GLU A 547 -20.06 0.41 35.22
N ARG A 548 -19.32 0.52 36.33
CA ARG A 548 -18.55 -0.63 36.85
C ARG A 548 -19.51 -1.78 37.18
N ASP A 549 -19.17 -2.98 36.75
CA ASP A 549 -20.03 -4.15 36.96
C ASP A 549 -20.17 -4.44 38.47
N PRO A 550 -21.37 -4.31 39.05
CA PRO A 550 -21.58 -4.58 40.48
C PRO A 550 -21.41 -6.06 40.84
N ALA A 551 -21.44 -6.95 39.84
CA ALA A 551 -21.23 -8.39 40.00
C ALA A 551 -19.74 -8.78 40.03
N ALA A 552 -18.82 -7.84 39.75
CA ALA A 552 -17.38 -8.11 39.71
C ALA A 552 -16.85 -8.52 41.11
N PRO A 553 -15.85 -9.42 41.19
CA PRO A 553 -15.27 -9.78 42.47
C PRO A 553 -14.58 -8.56 43.10
N ILE A 554 -14.73 -8.41 44.42
CA ILE A 554 -14.14 -7.28 45.16
C ILE A 554 -12.61 -7.36 45.07
N GLY A 555 -11.97 -6.26 44.66
CA GLY A 555 -10.52 -6.18 44.55
C GLY A 555 -9.93 -7.06 43.45
N PHE A 556 -10.73 -7.44 42.46
CA PHE A 556 -10.24 -8.27 41.36
C PHE A 556 -9.18 -7.55 40.53
N GLU A 557 -8.00 -8.17 40.45
CA GLU A 557 -6.89 -7.74 39.60
C GLU A 557 -6.52 -8.89 38.66
N GLY A 558 -6.67 -8.65 37.36
CA GLY A 558 -6.37 -9.65 36.32
C GLY A 558 -6.68 -9.15 34.93
N ASN A 559 -5.99 -9.68 33.91
CA ASN A 559 -6.23 -9.31 32.52
C ASN A 559 -7.21 -10.28 31.88
N LEU A 560 -8.46 -9.81 31.66
CA LEU A 560 -9.52 -10.56 31.00
C LEU A 560 -9.48 -10.30 29.49
N MET A 561 -9.42 -11.37 28.70
CA MET A 561 -9.25 -11.34 27.25
C MET A 561 -10.53 -11.59 26.46
N GLY A 562 -11.53 -12.22 27.08
CA GLY A 562 -12.82 -12.46 26.43
C GLY A 562 -13.95 -12.70 27.43
N VAL A 563 -15.18 -12.46 26.97
CA VAL A 563 -16.41 -12.74 27.71
C VAL A 563 -17.47 -13.25 26.74
N ALA A 564 -18.22 -14.29 27.13
CA ALA A 564 -19.31 -14.83 26.34
C ALA A 564 -20.40 -15.41 27.24
N PHE A 565 -21.64 -15.41 26.73
CA PHE A 565 -22.82 -15.95 27.41
C PHE A 565 -23.52 -16.99 26.54
N ASP A 566 -24.20 -17.94 27.18
CA ASP A 566 -25.04 -18.92 26.48
C ASP A 566 -26.17 -18.16 25.77
N PRO A 567 -26.30 -18.25 24.45
CA PRO A 567 -27.29 -17.48 23.69
C PRO A 567 -28.74 -17.83 24.07
N SER A 568 -28.95 -18.93 24.79
CA SER A 568 -30.25 -19.41 25.26
C SER A 568 -30.40 -19.37 26.79
N ASP A 569 -29.38 -18.92 27.52
CA ASP A 569 -29.41 -18.77 28.97
C ASP A 569 -28.51 -17.60 29.41
N PRO A 570 -29.07 -16.38 29.56
CA PRO A 570 -28.28 -15.20 29.91
C PRO A 570 -27.69 -15.25 31.33
N GLN A 571 -28.09 -16.20 32.16
CA GLN A 571 -27.51 -16.39 33.49
C GLN A 571 -26.21 -17.19 33.44
N ARG A 572 -25.90 -17.84 32.31
CA ARG A 572 -24.70 -18.66 32.14
C ARG A 572 -23.67 -17.94 31.27
N GLY A 573 -22.68 -17.34 31.91
CA GLY A 573 -21.59 -16.63 31.24
C GLY A 573 -20.21 -17.04 31.71
N TYR A 574 -19.19 -16.80 30.88
CA TYR A 574 -17.79 -17.01 31.22
C TYR A 574 -16.93 -15.83 30.77
N ALA A 575 -15.99 -15.42 31.62
CA ALA A 575 -14.92 -14.50 31.27
C ALA A 575 -13.56 -15.20 31.46
N VAL A 576 -12.65 -15.07 30.50
CA VAL A 576 -11.37 -15.78 30.49
C VAL A 576 -10.20 -14.80 30.38
N GLY A 577 -9.04 -15.18 30.90
CA GLY A 577 -7.86 -14.32 30.90
C GLY A 577 -6.53 -15.03 31.12
N LYS A 578 -5.50 -14.23 31.41
CA LYS A 578 -4.12 -14.71 31.61
C LYS A 578 -3.95 -15.48 32.92
N GLY A 579 -2.96 -16.38 32.98
CA GLY A 579 -2.58 -17.10 34.20
C GLY A 579 -3.65 -18.05 34.75
N GLY A 580 -4.27 -18.85 33.89
CA GLY A 580 -5.27 -19.87 34.26
C GLY A 580 -6.64 -19.30 34.64
N LEU A 581 -6.89 -18.02 34.38
CA LEU A 581 -8.06 -17.30 34.85
C LEU A 581 -9.32 -17.63 34.04
N ILE A 582 -10.32 -18.19 34.72
CA ILE A 582 -11.71 -18.31 34.23
C ILE A 582 -12.67 -17.88 35.35
N LEU A 583 -13.59 -16.96 35.04
CA LEU A 583 -14.71 -16.56 35.89
C LEU A 583 -16.01 -17.10 35.30
N SER A 584 -16.87 -17.70 36.12
CA SER A 584 -18.27 -17.99 35.76
C SER A 584 -19.20 -16.89 36.25
N TYR A 585 -20.20 -16.57 35.46
CA TYR A 585 -21.33 -15.76 35.86
C TYR A 585 -22.51 -16.66 36.24
N ASP A 586 -23.07 -16.41 37.42
CA ASP A 586 -24.42 -16.80 37.85
C ASP A 586 -24.91 -15.70 38.78
N LYS A 587 -25.30 -14.56 38.20
CA LYS A 587 -25.59 -13.26 38.85
C LYS A 587 -24.38 -12.54 39.45
N THR A 588 -23.40 -13.27 39.96
CA THR A 588 -22.08 -12.76 40.38
C THR A 588 -20.97 -13.46 39.61
N TRP A 589 -19.84 -12.78 39.41
CA TRP A 589 -18.65 -13.38 38.81
C TRP A 589 -17.84 -14.13 39.86
N THR A 590 -17.57 -15.42 39.64
CA THR A 590 -16.82 -16.27 40.57
C THR A 590 -15.69 -17.03 39.85
N PRO A 591 -14.46 -17.07 40.40
CA PRO A 591 -13.39 -17.89 39.84
C PRO A 591 -13.75 -19.38 39.78
N MET A 592 -13.36 -20.04 38.70
CA MET A 592 -13.49 -21.48 38.52
C MET A 592 -12.13 -22.17 38.48
N ALA A 593 -12.09 -23.43 38.93
CA ALA A 593 -10.92 -24.27 38.73
C ALA A 593 -10.79 -24.70 37.26
N VAL A 594 -9.56 -24.69 36.75
CA VAL A 594 -9.19 -25.22 35.43
C VAL A 594 -8.61 -26.63 35.56
N PRO A 595 -8.70 -27.47 34.51
CA PRO A 595 -8.09 -28.79 34.50
C PRO A 595 -6.57 -28.76 34.75
N ALA A 596 -6.02 -29.90 35.21
CA ALA A 596 -4.59 -30.06 35.38
C ALA A 596 -3.83 -29.73 34.08
N GLY A 597 -2.74 -28.97 34.20
CA GLY A 597 -1.95 -28.48 33.06
C GLY A 597 -2.36 -27.10 32.54
N PHE A 598 -3.46 -26.52 33.01
CA PHE A 598 -3.95 -25.19 32.58
C PHE A 598 -3.87 -24.09 33.65
N GLY A 599 -3.31 -24.37 34.84
CA GLY A 599 -3.27 -23.43 35.97
C GLY A 599 -2.51 -22.12 35.70
N ASP A 600 -1.61 -22.12 34.73
CA ASP A 600 -0.79 -21.01 34.24
C ASP A 600 -1.06 -20.71 32.75
N ALA A 601 -2.09 -21.32 32.16
CA ALA A 601 -2.42 -21.12 30.74
C ALA A 601 -2.94 -19.72 30.47
N ASN A 602 -2.52 -19.11 29.38
CA ASN A 602 -3.03 -17.81 28.98
C ASN A 602 -4.22 -17.96 28.04
N PHE A 603 -5.43 -17.76 28.56
CA PHE A 603 -6.63 -17.77 27.73
C PHE A 603 -6.78 -16.45 26.97
N THR A 604 -7.05 -16.57 25.68
CA THR A 604 -7.12 -15.45 24.72
C THR A 604 -8.53 -15.22 24.19
N SER A 605 -9.38 -16.24 24.19
CA SER A 605 -10.72 -16.15 23.60
C SER A 605 -11.69 -17.17 24.22
N VAL A 606 -12.97 -16.80 24.28
CA VAL A 606 -14.09 -17.67 24.68
C VAL A 606 -15.31 -17.37 23.82
N ALA A 607 -16.02 -18.42 23.40
CA ALA A 607 -17.27 -18.29 22.64
C ALA A 607 -18.21 -19.48 22.92
N PHE A 608 -19.48 -19.31 22.58
CA PHE A 608 -20.44 -20.42 22.55
C PHE A 608 -20.64 -20.94 21.12
N ALA A 609 -20.67 -22.26 20.99
CA ALA A 609 -21.14 -22.98 19.81
C ALA A 609 -22.37 -23.80 20.21
N GLY A 610 -23.55 -23.35 19.80
CA GLY A 610 -24.81 -23.77 20.40
C GLY A 610 -24.80 -23.49 21.90
N ARG A 611 -24.93 -24.53 22.72
CA ARG A 611 -24.91 -24.46 24.19
C ARG A 611 -23.56 -24.80 24.84
N GLN A 612 -22.57 -25.15 24.03
CA GLN A 612 -21.23 -25.52 24.51
C GLN A 612 -20.33 -24.28 24.51
N ALA A 613 -19.76 -23.96 25.67
CA ALA A 613 -18.71 -22.94 25.76
C ALA A 613 -17.37 -23.56 25.35
N ILE A 614 -16.58 -22.80 24.61
CA ILE A 614 -15.24 -23.17 24.13
C ILE A 614 -14.29 -22.05 24.52
N ALA A 615 -13.22 -22.37 25.25
CA ALA A 615 -12.17 -21.44 25.65
C ALA A 615 -10.81 -21.88 25.07
N VAL A 616 -10.06 -20.94 24.50
CA VAL A 616 -8.78 -21.19 23.83
C VAL A 616 -7.63 -20.55 24.61
N SER A 617 -6.51 -21.27 24.71
CA SER A 617 -5.26 -20.81 25.31
C SER A 617 -4.03 -21.28 24.54
N ASP A 618 -2.87 -20.75 24.93
CA ASP A 618 -1.55 -21.19 24.50
C ASP A 618 -1.25 -22.69 24.79
N LYS A 619 -1.98 -23.29 25.73
CA LYS A 619 -1.85 -24.71 26.10
C LYS A 619 -2.89 -25.64 25.46
N GLY A 620 -3.94 -25.10 24.85
CA GLY A 620 -4.95 -25.92 24.18
C GLY A 620 -6.36 -25.33 24.26
N VAL A 621 -7.36 -26.19 24.20
CA VAL A 621 -8.78 -25.80 24.16
C VAL A 621 -9.56 -26.54 25.22
N LEU A 622 -10.40 -25.80 25.95
CA LEU A 622 -11.31 -26.32 26.95
C LEU A 622 -12.76 -26.14 26.53
N PHE A 623 -13.59 -27.10 26.93
CA PHE A 623 -15.03 -27.16 26.64
C PHE A 623 -15.83 -27.21 27.93
N ASN A 624 -17.01 -26.59 27.92
CA ASN A 624 -17.96 -26.66 29.03
C ASN A 624 -19.42 -26.73 28.53
N ASP A 625 -20.12 -27.81 28.88
CA ASP A 625 -21.52 -28.09 28.50
C ASP A 625 -22.53 -27.77 29.62
N GLY A 626 -22.10 -27.11 30.70
CA GLY A 626 -22.90 -26.73 31.86
C GLY A 626 -22.35 -27.25 33.20
N GLY A 627 -21.15 -27.83 33.19
CA GLY A 627 -20.49 -28.45 34.34
C GLY A 627 -19.07 -27.92 34.52
N THR A 628 -18.10 -28.84 34.65
CA THR A 628 -16.68 -28.50 34.74
C THR A 628 -16.04 -28.35 33.34
N TRP A 629 -14.98 -27.55 33.27
CA TRP A 629 -14.16 -27.45 32.05
C TRP A 629 -13.40 -28.75 31.80
N ARG A 630 -13.30 -29.16 30.53
CA ARG A 630 -12.60 -30.39 30.10
C ARG A 630 -11.91 -30.22 28.76
N THR A 631 -10.90 -31.03 28.49
CA THR A 631 -10.28 -31.15 27.16
C THR A 631 -11.15 -31.99 26.22
N ASP A 632 -10.98 -31.80 24.91
CA ASP A 632 -11.52 -32.68 23.88
C ASP A 632 -10.39 -33.51 23.27
N GLN A 633 -10.43 -34.82 23.48
CA GLN A 633 -9.37 -35.71 23.03
C GLN A 633 -9.26 -35.76 21.51
N GLN A 634 -10.36 -35.64 20.76
CA GLN A 634 -10.32 -35.64 19.29
C GLN A 634 -9.56 -34.43 18.76
N LEU A 635 -9.75 -33.27 19.40
CA LEU A 635 -9.04 -32.05 19.05
C LEU A 635 -7.55 -32.13 19.45
N VAL A 636 -7.25 -32.69 20.63
CA VAL A 636 -5.87 -32.95 21.07
C VAL A 636 -5.16 -33.88 20.10
N ASP A 637 -5.79 -34.99 19.72
CA ASP A 637 -5.25 -35.95 18.76
C ASP A 637 -5.01 -35.31 17.38
N LEU A 638 -5.91 -34.44 16.94
CA LEU A 638 -5.74 -33.72 15.68
C LEU A 638 -4.55 -32.75 15.72
N VAL A 639 -4.45 -31.92 16.76
CA VAL A 639 -3.39 -30.89 16.88
C VAL A 639 -2.01 -31.54 17.08
N THR A 640 -1.94 -32.69 17.77
CA THR A 640 -0.68 -33.45 17.95
C THR A 640 -0.17 -34.11 16.66
N THR A 641 -0.95 -34.10 15.57
CA THR A 641 -0.43 -34.51 14.24
C THR A 641 0.55 -33.50 13.63
N LEU A 642 0.62 -32.28 14.17
CA LEU A 642 1.56 -31.25 13.75
C LEU A 642 2.94 -31.52 14.35
N ILE A 643 4.00 -31.22 13.60
CA ILE A 643 5.39 -31.40 14.08
C ILE A 643 5.71 -30.41 15.22
N ARG A 644 5.04 -29.25 15.24
CA ARG A 644 5.17 -28.23 16.29
C ARG A 644 3.78 -27.78 16.79
N PRO A 645 3.68 -27.29 18.04
CA PRO A 645 2.42 -26.74 18.57
C PRO A 645 1.96 -25.53 17.76
N ALA A 646 0.65 -25.45 17.50
CA ALA A 646 0.08 -24.44 16.60
C ALA A 646 -0.32 -23.11 17.26
N GLY A 647 -0.10 -22.94 18.57
CA GLY A 647 -0.45 -21.70 19.31
C GLY A 647 -1.85 -21.19 18.99
N LEU A 648 -2.90 -21.81 19.54
CA LEU A 648 -4.29 -21.45 19.26
C LEU A 648 -4.69 -20.18 20.02
N VAL A 649 -5.50 -19.31 19.40
CA VAL A 649 -5.73 -17.95 19.94
C VAL A 649 -7.15 -17.40 19.83
N ALA A 650 -7.97 -17.86 18.88
CA ALA A 650 -9.30 -17.28 18.66
C ALA A 650 -10.35 -18.36 18.43
N VAL A 651 -11.57 -18.16 18.93
CA VAL A 651 -12.71 -19.06 18.71
C VAL A 651 -14.00 -18.28 18.45
N ALA A 652 -14.84 -18.82 17.58
CA ALA A 652 -16.22 -18.39 17.41
C ALA A 652 -17.13 -19.58 17.02
N GLY A 653 -18.39 -19.51 17.43
CA GLY A 653 -19.40 -20.55 17.13
C GLY A 653 -20.68 -20.00 16.52
N LEU A 654 -21.48 -20.90 15.96
CA LEU A 654 -22.85 -20.67 15.50
C LEU A 654 -23.87 -21.30 16.45
N GLY A 655 -25.14 -20.92 16.32
CA GLY A 655 -26.23 -21.41 17.17
C GLY A 655 -26.52 -22.92 17.05
N ASP A 656 -26.11 -23.55 15.96
CA ASP A 656 -26.26 -24.99 15.71
C ASP A 656 -25.06 -25.85 16.20
N GLY A 657 -24.07 -25.21 16.83
CA GLY A 657 -22.88 -25.87 17.34
C GLY A 657 -21.70 -25.97 16.38
N ALA A 658 -21.83 -25.48 15.15
CA ALA A 658 -20.68 -25.24 14.28
C ALA A 658 -19.69 -24.28 14.96
N ALA A 659 -18.39 -24.48 14.70
CA ALA A 659 -17.34 -23.68 15.32
C ALA A 659 -16.09 -23.58 14.46
N VAL A 660 -15.36 -22.48 14.63
CA VAL A 660 -14.04 -22.24 14.04
C VAL A 660 -13.06 -21.83 15.14
N ILE A 661 -11.86 -22.41 15.09
CA ILE A 661 -10.73 -22.05 15.97
C ILE A 661 -9.54 -21.66 15.09
N GLY A 662 -8.89 -20.53 15.39
CA GLY A 662 -7.71 -20.05 14.69
C GLY A 662 -6.47 -20.01 15.57
N GLY A 663 -5.29 -20.15 14.97
CA GLY A 663 -3.99 -20.10 15.63
C GLY A 663 -2.86 -19.64 14.70
N GLN A 664 -1.63 -19.95 15.06
CA GLN A 664 -0.46 -19.78 14.19
C GLN A 664 -0.53 -20.78 13.03
N GLY A 665 -0.76 -20.26 11.83
CA GLY A 665 -0.77 -21.01 10.57
C GLY A 665 -1.91 -21.99 10.34
N VAL A 666 -2.77 -22.20 11.34
CA VAL A 666 -3.83 -23.21 11.34
C VAL A 666 -5.21 -22.59 11.54
N VAL A 667 -6.21 -23.22 10.92
CA VAL A 667 -7.63 -22.99 11.19
C VAL A 667 -8.30 -24.35 11.31
N LEU A 668 -9.08 -24.54 12.37
CA LEU A 668 -9.84 -25.75 12.65
C LEU A 668 -11.33 -25.45 12.54
N VAL A 669 -12.06 -26.37 11.92
CA VAL A 669 -13.48 -26.23 11.61
C VAL A 669 -14.26 -27.44 12.13
N ARG A 670 -15.44 -27.17 12.68
CA ARG A 670 -16.44 -28.17 13.07
C ARG A 670 -17.79 -27.81 12.46
N GLU A 671 -18.42 -28.77 11.77
CA GLU A 671 -19.65 -28.53 10.99
C GLU A 671 -20.93 -28.35 11.82
N SER A 672 -20.99 -28.96 13.02
CA SER A 672 -22.15 -28.96 13.91
C SER A 672 -21.76 -29.38 15.34
N ALA A 673 -22.69 -29.24 16.30
CA ALA A 673 -22.50 -29.78 17.65
C ALA A 673 -22.08 -31.27 17.62
N GLY A 674 -21.02 -31.61 18.36
CA GLY A 674 -20.52 -32.99 18.47
C GLY A 674 -19.87 -33.58 17.19
N GLY A 675 -19.80 -32.81 16.10
CA GLY A 675 -19.09 -33.22 14.89
C GLY A 675 -17.57 -33.25 15.08
N ALA A 676 -16.86 -33.98 14.21
CA ALA A 676 -15.41 -34.07 14.25
C ALA A 676 -14.75 -32.74 13.85
N TRP A 677 -13.64 -32.41 14.51
CA TRP A 677 -12.76 -31.33 14.10
C TRP A 677 -11.93 -31.72 12.89
N ARG A 678 -11.70 -30.76 11.98
CA ARG A 678 -10.76 -30.88 10.86
C ARG A 678 -9.98 -29.59 10.69
N PHE A 679 -8.81 -29.68 10.06
CA PHE A 679 -8.17 -28.47 9.53
C PHE A 679 -8.95 -27.90 8.33
N SER A 680 -8.76 -26.61 8.06
CA SER A 680 -9.06 -26.02 6.76
C SER A 680 -8.30 -26.74 5.64
N SER A 681 -8.87 -26.79 4.44
CA SER A 681 -8.26 -27.51 3.30
C SER A 681 -6.89 -26.96 2.92
N GLN A 682 -6.69 -25.64 3.05
CA GLN A 682 -5.41 -24.98 2.84
C GLN A 682 -4.94 -24.30 4.14
N PRO A 683 -3.63 -24.34 4.46
CA PRO A 683 -3.04 -23.66 5.62
C PRO A 683 -2.89 -22.16 5.38
N LEU A 684 -2.58 -21.42 6.45
CA LEU A 684 -2.23 -20.00 6.39
C LEU A 684 -0.71 -19.84 6.55
N MET A 685 0.05 -19.69 5.46
CA MET A 685 1.52 -19.65 5.55
C MET A 685 2.04 -18.34 6.16
N SER A 686 2.85 -18.47 7.23
CA SER A 686 3.45 -17.36 7.98
C SER A 686 2.45 -16.32 8.50
N GLN A 687 1.24 -16.75 8.84
CA GLN A 687 0.20 -15.91 9.43
C GLN A 687 -0.19 -16.41 10.81
N THR A 688 -0.58 -15.47 11.68
CA THR A 688 -1.24 -15.77 12.95
C THR A 688 -2.65 -15.22 12.90
N VAL A 689 -3.65 -16.06 13.17
CA VAL A 689 -5.04 -15.61 13.25
C VAL A 689 -5.24 -14.73 14.48
N LEU A 690 -5.99 -13.64 14.39
CA LEU A 690 -6.36 -12.78 15.53
C LEU A 690 -7.84 -12.88 15.90
N ALA A 691 -8.70 -13.02 14.89
CA ALA A 691 -10.14 -13.13 15.05
C ALA A 691 -10.71 -14.10 14.03
N VAL A 692 -11.81 -14.75 14.38
CA VAL A 692 -12.49 -15.75 13.54
C VAL A 692 -14.00 -15.53 13.53
N ALA A 693 -14.63 -15.82 12.40
CA ALA A 693 -16.06 -15.92 12.26
C ALA A 693 -16.42 -17.15 11.39
N PRO A 694 -17.20 -18.11 11.90
CA PRO A 694 -17.79 -19.16 11.07
C PRO A 694 -18.88 -18.58 10.17
N ILE A 695 -18.91 -19.01 8.91
CA ILE A 695 -19.96 -18.73 7.93
C ILE A 695 -20.37 -20.04 7.24
N ARG A 696 -21.52 -20.04 6.56
CA ARG A 696 -22.02 -21.15 5.75
C ARG A 696 -21.91 -20.81 4.27
N GLU A 697 -21.14 -21.62 3.54
CA GLU A 697 -20.99 -21.49 2.09
C GLU A 697 -21.10 -22.88 1.44
N GLY A 698 -22.05 -23.03 0.50
CA GLY A 698 -22.34 -24.33 -0.11
C GLY A 698 -22.82 -25.40 0.88
N GLY A 699 -23.38 -24.98 2.03
CA GLY A 699 -23.84 -25.86 3.10
C GLY A 699 -22.74 -26.30 4.10
N SER A 700 -21.47 -26.07 3.79
CA SER A 700 -20.34 -26.34 4.71
C SER A 700 -19.95 -25.12 5.52
N VAL A 701 -19.39 -25.35 6.70
CA VAL A 701 -18.78 -24.30 7.51
C VAL A 701 -17.45 -23.87 6.89
N ARG A 702 -17.30 -22.56 6.73
CA ARG A 702 -16.07 -21.87 6.30
C ARG A 702 -15.70 -20.81 7.32
N ALA A 703 -14.45 -20.36 7.26
CA ALA A 703 -13.95 -19.33 8.14
C ALA A 703 -13.72 -18.00 7.41
N VAL A 704 -14.13 -16.89 8.03
CA VAL A 704 -13.54 -15.57 7.81
C VAL A 704 -12.61 -15.29 8.98
N VAL A 705 -11.36 -14.92 8.69
CA VAL A 705 -10.33 -14.70 9.71
C VAL A 705 -9.67 -13.34 9.52
N SER A 706 -9.36 -12.68 10.63
CA SER A 706 -8.35 -11.63 10.63
C SER A 706 -7.00 -12.26 10.94
N VAL A 707 -5.96 -11.89 10.21
CA VAL A 707 -4.61 -12.44 10.34
C VAL A 707 -3.54 -11.37 10.39
N ILE A 708 -2.43 -11.67 11.05
CA ILE A 708 -1.20 -10.87 11.02
C ILE A 708 -0.04 -11.65 10.39
N PRO A 709 0.74 -11.02 9.49
CA PRO A 709 1.87 -11.66 8.86
C PRO A 709 3.13 -11.60 9.73
N GLN A 710 3.84 -12.72 9.86
CA GLN A 710 5.21 -12.82 10.42
C GLN A 710 5.41 -12.36 11.88
N LEU A 711 4.37 -11.85 12.53
CA LEU A 711 4.40 -11.44 13.93
C LEU A 711 3.93 -12.62 14.80
N GLN A 712 4.77 -12.98 15.76
CA GLN A 712 4.37 -13.90 16.81
C GLN A 712 3.40 -13.18 17.76
N TRP A 713 2.17 -13.69 17.84
CA TRP A 713 1.16 -13.19 18.76
C TRP A 713 0.35 -14.37 19.37
N PRO A 714 -0.02 -14.31 20.66
CA PRO A 714 0.36 -13.30 21.64
C PRO A 714 1.86 -13.28 21.91
N THR A 715 2.38 -12.12 22.31
CA THR A 715 3.80 -12.01 22.68
C THR A 715 4.06 -12.85 23.94
N PRO A 716 5.08 -13.72 23.95
CA PRO A 716 5.42 -14.48 25.15
C PRO A 716 5.71 -13.55 26.34
N ASP A 717 5.27 -13.95 27.53
CA ASP A 717 5.61 -13.24 28.75
C ASP A 717 7.09 -13.43 29.09
N THR A 718 7.76 -12.33 29.46
CA THR A 718 9.10 -12.43 30.06
C THR A 718 8.94 -12.89 31.51
N PRO A 719 9.61 -13.97 31.95
CA PRO A 719 9.55 -14.39 33.35
C PRO A 719 10.00 -13.23 34.26
N VAL A 720 9.14 -12.84 35.19
CA VAL A 720 9.54 -11.91 36.25
C VAL A 720 10.17 -12.73 37.37
N GLU A 721 11.30 -12.28 37.91
CA GLU A 721 11.89 -12.90 39.09
C GLU A 721 10.90 -12.76 40.26
N GLU A 722 10.38 -13.90 40.74
CA GLU A 722 9.45 -13.93 41.86
C GLU A 722 10.22 -13.61 43.14
N ASP A 723 10.02 -12.40 43.70
CA ASP A 723 10.42 -12.12 45.07
C ASP A 723 9.37 -12.73 46.02
N PRO A 724 9.73 -13.75 46.83
CA PRO A 724 8.80 -14.40 47.75
C PRO A 724 8.26 -13.47 48.85
N ASN A 725 8.82 -12.26 49.01
CA ASN A 725 8.31 -11.24 49.95
C ASN A 725 7.42 -10.19 49.27
N SER A 726 7.23 -10.26 47.96
CA SER A 726 6.38 -9.36 47.19
C SER A 726 5.16 -10.11 46.64
N PRO A 727 4.01 -9.44 46.42
CA PRO A 727 2.88 -10.03 45.72
C PRO A 727 3.33 -10.53 44.34
N VAL A 728 2.78 -11.66 43.89
CA VAL A 728 3.05 -12.19 42.54
C VAL A 728 2.73 -11.09 41.52
N PRO A 729 3.71 -10.68 40.68
CA PRO A 729 3.49 -9.63 39.70
C PRO A 729 2.38 -10.01 38.73
N LEU A 730 1.42 -9.11 38.50
CA LEU A 730 0.44 -9.29 37.43
C LEU A 730 1.16 -9.37 36.09
N TYR A 731 0.87 -10.42 35.30
CA TYR A 731 1.34 -10.47 33.91
C TYR A 731 0.86 -9.24 33.16
N PRO A 732 1.69 -8.59 32.34
CA PRO A 732 1.24 -7.47 31.52
C PRO A 732 0.14 -7.92 30.55
N ALA A 733 -0.78 -7.01 30.22
CA ALA A 733 -1.76 -7.25 29.17
C ALA A 733 -1.05 -7.47 27.82
N TYR A 734 -1.67 -8.24 26.92
CA TYR A 734 -1.13 -8.40 25.58
C TYR A 734 -1.12 -7.08 24.82
N THR A 735 -0.02 -6.86 24.08
CA THR A 735 0.07 -5.74 23.16
C THR A 735 -0.99 -5.88 22.07
N VAL A 736 -1.65 -4.77 21.76
CA VAL A 736 -2.56 -4.73 20.62
C VAL A 736 -1.72 -4.77 19.34
N PRO A 737 -1.96 -5.72 18.42
CA PRO A 737 -1.21 -5.82 17.17
C PRO A 737 -1.26 -4.52 16.37
N GLY A 738 -0.16 -4.19 15.69
CA GLY A 738 -0.05 -3.04 14.78
C GLY A 738 -0.42 -3.37 13.33
N ASP A 739 -0.73 -4.63 13.05
CA ASP A 739 -0.96 -5.15 11.71
C ASP A 739 -2.27 -5.96 11.70
N GLY A 740 -2.80 -6.23 10.51
CA GLY A 740 -3.91 -7.16 10.31
C GLY A 740 -4.64 -6.96 8.99
N TYR A 741 -5.15 -8.06 8.43
CA TYR A 741 -6.05 -8.03 7.27
C TYR A 741 -6.99 -9.24 7.25
N LEU A 742 -8.05 -9.18 6.42
CA LEU A 742 -9.08 -10.23 6.34
C LEU A 742 -8.81 -11.27 5.25
N LEU A 743 -8.96 -12.54 5.63
CA LEU A 743 -9.02 -13.69 4.74
C LEU A 743 -10.35 -14.42 4.86
N ARG A 744 -10.85 -14.90 3.72
CA ARG A 744 -12.03 -15.76 3.66
C ARG A 744 -11.64 -17.12 3.09
N GLU A 745 -12.03 -18.19 3.78
CA GLU A 745 -11.93 -19.57 3.28
C GLU A 745 -12.97 -19.78 2.17
N THR A 746 -12.53 -20.27 1.02
CA THR A 746 -13.36 -20.66 -0.12
C THR A 746 -13.28 -22.19 -0.30
N SER A 747 -14.02 -22.74 -1.27
CA SER A 747 -13.84 -24.15 -1.65
C SER A 747 -12.44 -24.48 -2.18
N ALA A 748 -11.72 -23.46 -2.63
CA ALA A 748 -10.40 -23.60 -3.22
C ALA A 748 -9.26 -23.26 -2.24
N GLY A 749 -9.45 -22.33 -1.31
CA GLY A 749 -8.36 -21.94 -0.41
C GLY A 749 -8.71 -20.70 0.37
N TRP A 750 -7.78 -19.75 0.43
CA TRP A 750 -8.01 -18.47 1.10
C TRP A 750 -7.98 -17.32 0.10
N ARG A 751 -8.93 -16.41 0.25
CA ARG A 751 -9.03 -15.18 -0.52
C ARG A 751 -8.75 -13.98 0.39
N ASP A 752 -7.86 -13.09 -0.05
CA ASP A 752 -7.68 -11.75 0.53
C ASP A 752 -8.92 -10.88 0.24
N GLU A 753 -9.57 -10.41 1.30
CA GLU A 753 -10.80 -9.60 1.22
C GLU A 753 -10.53 -8.08 1.27
N GLN A 754 -9.28 -7.67 1.48
CA GLN A 754 -8.91 -6.25 1.53
C GLN A 754 -7.99 -5.86 0.38
N ARG A 755 -7.06 -6.75 -0.01
CA ARG A 755 -6.02 -6.45 -1.00
C ARG A 755 -5.34 -5.11 -0.71
N THR A 756 -5.00 -4.85 0.56
CA THR A 756 -4.38 -3.58 0.99
C THR A 756 -2.95 -3.76 1.50
N SER A 757 -2.02 -3.27 0.66
CA SER A 757 -0.61 -2.93 0.84
C SER A 757 0.45 -3.99 1.20
N PHE A 758 1.61 -3.71 0.59
CA PHE A 758 2.88 -4.41 0.56
C PHE A 758 3.99 -3.64 1.27
N ALA A 759 5.14 -4.31 1.40
CA ALA A 759 6.43 -3.70 1.67
C ALA A 759 6.70 -2.48 0.76
N SER A 760 6.89 -1.30 1.35
CA SER A 760 7.44 -0.16 0.63
C SER A 760 8.96 -0.10 0.77
N SER A 761 9.58 0.39 -0.29
CA SER A 761 11.01 0.54 -0.50
C SER A 761 11.62 1.83 0.06
N GLY A 762 10.78 2.77 0.49
CA GLY A 762 11.17 4.13 0.84
C GLY A 762 10.32 4.71 1.98
N SER A 763 10.44 6.02 2.18
CA SER A 763 9.69 6.74 3.21
C SER A 763 8.21 6.89 2.86
N ASP A 764 7.86 6.94 1.57
CA ASP A 764 6.48 6.91 1.08
C ASP A 764 5.88 5.52 1.24
N ARG A 765 4.90 5.36 2.12
CA ARG A 765 4.23 4.08 2.37
C ARG A 765 2.86 4.04 1.70
N PRO A 766 2.52 2.97 0.94
CA PRO A 766 1.21 2.77 0.35
C PRO A 766 0.09 2.67 1.39
N LEU A 767 -1.16 2.88 0.96
CA LEU A 767 -2.33 2.69 1.83
C LEU A 767 -2.37 1.27 2.38
N LYS A 768 -2.42 1.16 3.71
CA LYS A 768 -2.88 -0.04 4.39
C LYS A 768 -4.17 0.27 5.12
N SER A 769 -5.17 -0.61 4.97
CA SER A 769 -6.40 -0.52 5.75
C SER A 769 -6.11 -0.56 7.25
N ASP A 770 -7.03 -0.03 8.07
CA ASP A 770 -6.93 -0.33 9.49
C ASP A 770 -7.08 -1.85 9.69
N PRO A 771 -6.24 -2.45 10.55
CA PRO A 771 -6.40 -3.84 10.94
C PRO A 771 -7.79 -4.10 11.51
N VAL A 772 -8.42 -5.20 11.09
CA VAL A 772 -9.64 -5.72 11.73
C VAL A 772 -9.22 -6.58 12.92
N MET A 773 -9.81 -6.33 14.10
CA MET A 773 -9.48 -7.05 15.33
C MET A 773 -10.63 -7.92 15.83
N ALA A 774 -11.86 -7.69 15.38
CA ALA A 774 -13.02 -8.52 15.73
C ALA A 774 -14.09 -8.54 14.64
N LEU A 775 -14.88 -9.62 14.64
CA LEU A 775 -15.90 -9.94 13.65
C LEU A 775 -17.21 -10.38 14.34
N ALA A 776 -18.32 -9.78 13.91
CA ALA A 776 -19.67 -10.23 14.20
C ALA A 776 -20.41 -10.40 12.87
N LEU A 777 -20.32 -11.60 12.30
CA LEU A 777 -20.93 -11.95 11.02
C LEU A 777 -22.12 -12.89 11.21
N GLN A 778 -23.08 -12.78 10.30
CA GLN A 778 -24.18 -13.72 10.11
C GLN A 778 -23.68 -14.98 9.39
N ASP A 779 -24.53 -16.01 9.36
CA ASP A 779 -24.25 -17.29 8.70
C ASP A 779 -23.98 -17.13 7.20
N ASP A 780 -24.56 -16.14 6.52
CA ASP A 780 -24.28 -15.83 5.10
C ASP A 780 -22.96 -15.07 4.88
N GLY A 781 -22.33 -14.64 5.97
CA GLY A 781 -21.10 -13.88 6.00
C GLY A 781 -21.26 -12.37 5.97
N ASP A 782 -22.47 -11.81 5.97
CA ASP A 782 -22.67 -10.36 6.11
C ASP A 782 -22.67 -9.93 7.59
N GLY A 783 -22.11 -8.76 7.91
CA GLY A 783 -22.18 -8.22 9.27
C GLY A 783 -21.17 -7.12 9.58
N TRP A 784 -20.71 -7.07 10.83
CA TRP A 784 -19.80 -6.03 11.32
C TRP A 784 -18.37 -6.55 11.49
N ALA A 785 -17.41 -5.73 11.07
CA ALA A 785 -16.00 -5.88 11.39
C ALA A 785 -15.51 -4.61 12.07
N VAL A 786 -14.73 -4.75 13.15
CA VAL A 786 -14.20 -3.60 13.91
C VAL A 786 -12.71 -3.74 14.17
N GLY A 787 -12.03 -2.62 14.34
CA GLY A 787 -10.59 -2.60 14.47
C GLY A 787 -10.00 -1.21 14.60
N GLY A 788 -8.80 -1.04 14.06
CA GLY A 788 -8.02 0.18 14.16
C GLY A 788 -6.53 -0.13 14.26
N TRP A 789 -5.70 0.86 13.91
CA TRP A 789 -4.27 0.75 14.07
C TRP A 789 -3.85 1.12 15.50
N SER A 790 -3.04 0.28 16.14
CA SER A 790 -2.57 0.49 17.52
C SER A 790 -1.37 1.44 17.64
N GLY A 791 -0.75 1.79 16.51
CA GLY A 791 0.52 2.52 16.40
C GLY A 791 1.77 1.66 16.56
N THR A 792 1.61 0.38 16.95
CA THR A 792 2.71 -0.59 16.99
C THR A 792 3.26 -0.84 15.59
N SER A 793 4.56 -1.14 15.50
CA SER A 793 5.22 -1.47 14.23
C SER A 793 4.48 -2.60 13.49
N ASP A 794 4.21 -2.38 12.21
CA ASP A 794 3.65 -3.39 11.31
C ASP A 794 4.73 -4.05 10.43
N SER A 795 4.35 -5.05 9.64
CA SER A 795 5.27 -5.82 8.78
C SER A 795 5.98 -4.99 7.69
N VAL A 796 5.53 -3.76 7.44
CA VAL A 796 6.10 -2.85 6.44
C VAL A 796 6.88 -1.69 7.08
N GLY A 797 7.09 -1.74 8.41
CA GLY A 797 7.89 -0.77 9.15
C GLY A 797 7.16 0.52 9.50
N ARG A 798 5.83 0.58 9.37
CA ARG A 798 5.03 1.72 9.87
C ARG A 798 4.78 1.53 11.35
N GLY A 799 4.72 2.62 12.10
CA GLY A 799 4.52 2.58 13.55
C GLY A 799 5.83 2.47 14.29
N ALA A 800 5.75 2.39 15.62
CA ALA A 800 6.92 2.45 16.48
C ALA A 800 7.05 1.23 17.39
N SER A 801 8.25 0.69 17.48
CA SER A 801 8.64 -0.38 18.40
C SER A 801 9.32 0.24 19.65
N GLY A 802 9.45 -0.50 20.74
CA GLY A 802 10.17 -0.02 21.94
C GLY A 802 9.36 0.77 22.97
N SER A 803 9.88 0.86 24.21
CA SER A 803 9.20 1.47 25.36
C SER A 803 9.12 3.00 25.28
N GLY A 804 10.15 3.66 24.73
CA GLY A 804 10.23 5.11 24.57
C GLY A 804 9.24 5.70 23.54
N ALA A 805 8.70 4.88 22.64
CA ALA A 805 7.85 5.34 21.55
C ALA A 805 6.34 5.44 21.89
N ARG A 806 5.97 5.42 23.18
CA ARG A 806 4.56 5.43 23.61
C ARG A 806 3.77 6.60 23.06
N THR A 807 4.32 7.81 23.13
CA THR A 807 3.69 9.05 22.65
C THR A 807 3.46 9.00 21.14
N THR A 808 4.46 8.54 20.38
CA THR A 808 4.34 8.33 18.93
C THR A 808 3.23 7.35 18.60
N ARG A 809 3.14 6.21 19.30
CA ARG A 809 2.07 5.23 19.10
C ARG A 809 0.68 5.84 19.36
N GLU A 810 0.51 6.51 20.50
CA GLU A 810 -0.76 7.12 20.89
C GLU A 810 -1.23 8.18 19.87
N LYS A 811 -0.31 8.96 19.29
CA LYS A 811 -0.61 10.01 18.29
C LYS A 811 -1.12 9.48 16.95
N VAL A 812 -0.72 8.27 16.56
CA VAL A 812 -1.03 7.67 15.24
C VAL A 812 -2.09 6.57 15.28
N ARG A 813 -2.64 6.27 16.46
CA ARG A 813 -3.73 5.29 16.61
C ARG A 813 -4.94 5.67 15.78
N THR A 814 -5.62 4.67 15.23
CA THR A 814 -6.88 4.83 14.49
C THR A 814 -7.96 3.89 15.05
N ALA A 815 -9.20 4.11 14.60
CA ALA A 815 -10.34 3.24 14.87
C ALA A 815 -11.12 2.99 13.59
N GLY A 816 -11.53 1.74 13.35
CA GLY A 816 -12.30 1.35 12.19
C GLY A 816 -13.54 0.56 12.58
N ILE A 817 -14.68 0.90 11.96
CA ILE A 817 -15.89 0.08 11.94
C ILE A 817 -16.28 -0.09 10.48
N TYR A 818 -16.61 -1.32 10.10
CA TYR A 818 -16.86 -1.70 8.73
C TYR A 818 -18.11 -2.56 8.64
N ARG A 819 -18.94 -2.29 7.64
CA ARG A 819 -19.89 -3.26 7.11
C ARG A 819 -19.10 -4.25 6.26
N TYR A 820 -19.16 -5.53 6.60
CA TYR A 820 -18.59 -6.62 5.81
C TYR A 820 -19.72 -7.34 5.05
N GLY A 821 -19.60 -7.50 3.73
CA GLY A 821 -20.60 -8.22 2.94
C GLY A 821 -20.47 -8.08 1.42
N ALA A 822 -21.25 -8.83 0.64
CA ALA A 822 -21.08 -8.96 -0.82
C ALA A 822 -21.36 -7.68 -1.63
N GLY A 823 -22.07 -6.70 -1.06
CA GLY A 823 -22.51 -5.49 -1.77
C GLY A 823 -21.70 -4.23 -1.54
N GLY A 824 -20.79 -4.20 -0.54
CA GLY A 824 -20.02 -2.99 -0.20
C GLY A 824 -20.84 -1.72 -0.06
N ALA A 825 -22.16 -1.84 0.18
CA ALA A 825 -23.08 -0.72 0.04
C ALA A 825 -22.61 0.38 0.99
N PRO A 826 -22.50 1.64 0.51
CA PRO A 826 -21.99 2.73 1.31
C PRO A 826 -22.75 2.74 2.64
N ALA A 827 -22.02 3.00 3.73
CA ALA A 827 -22.63 3.22 5.04
C ALA A 827 -23.85 4.13 4.84
N GLY A 828 -25.03 3.66 5.26
CA GLY A 828 -26.22 4.50 5.21
C GLY A 828 -25.89 5.80 5.91
N SER A 829 -26.19 6.94 5.28
CA SER A 829 -25.93 8.25 5.89
C SER A 829 -26.47 8.22 7.31
N THR A 830 -25.64 8.55 8.30
CA THR A 830 -26.16 9.04 9.57
C THR A 830 -27.23 10.06 9.21
N GLY A 831 -28.46 9.96 9.72
CA GLY A 831 -29.54 10.88 9.32
C GLY A 831 -29.22 12.37 9.51
N GLU A 832 -28.08 12.68 10.11
CA GLU A 832 -27.39 13.96 10.20
C GLU A 832 -26.56 14.21 8.93
N ARG A 833 -27.03 15.13 8.06
CA ARG A 833 -26.26 15.62 6.89
C ARG A 833 -25.17 16.57 7.36
N GLU A 834 -24.00 16.49 6.71
CA GLU A 834 -22.97 17.54 6.84
C GLU A 834 -23.62 18.90 6.55
N ALA A 835 -23.44 19.86 7.46
CA ALA A 835 -23.94 21.21 7.24
C ALA A 835 -23.25 21.81 6.01
N PRO A 836 -23.98 22.39 5.05
CA PRO A 836 -23.36 22.93 3.85
C PRO A 836 -22.44 24.10 4.24
N ILE A 837 -21.23 24.13 3.69
CA ILE A 837 -20.31 25.26 3.87
C ILE A 837 -21.02 26.54 3.42
N PRO A 838 -21.19 27.57 4.27
CA PRO A 838 -21.92 28.78 3.89
C PRO A 838 -21.14 29.60 2.87
N LEU A 839 -21.82 30.01 1.79
CA LEU A 839 -21.27 30.80 0.68
C LEU A 839 -22.10 32.08 0.53
N ALA A 840 -21.87 33.05 1.41
CA ALA A 840 -22.60 34.31 1.40
C ALA A 840 -22.37 35.10 0.09
N PRO A 841 -23.34 35.89 -0.40
CA PRO A 841 -23.11 36.77 -1.55
C PRO A 841 -22.09 37.88 -1.18
N GLY A 842 -21.43 38.45 -2.18
CA GLY A 842 -20.54 39.61 -2.00
C GLY A 842 -19.13 39.39 -2.53
N PRO A 843 -18.33 38.46 -1.98
CA PRO A 843 -16.94 38.29 -2.40
C PRO A 843 -16.80 37.37 -3.62
N ALA A 844 -15.79 37.63 -4.44
CA ALA A 844 -15.25 36.68 -5.40
C ALA A 844 -14.50 35.57 -4.65
N ARG A 845 -14.67 34.31 -5.06
CA ARG A 845 -14.08 33.15 -4.37
C ARG A 845 -13.14 32.34 -5.23
N PHE A 846 -12.04 31.91 -4.64
CA PHE A 846 -11.09 30.96 -5.23
C PHE A 846 -10.72 29.90 -4.20
N ILE A 847 -10.47 28.69 -4.66
CA ILE A 847 -9.81 27.68 -3.82
C ILE A 847 -8.31 27.83 -4.00
N VAL A 848 -7.55 27.80 -2.91
CA VAL A 848 -6.08 27.83 -2.93
C VAL A 848 -5.54 26.66 -2.12
N GLY A 849 -4.59 25.92 -2.67
CA GLY A 849 -3.93 24.82 -1.97
C GLY A 849 -2.68 24.35 -2.70
N GLY A 850 -1.74 23.75 -1.97
CA GLY A 850 -0.49 23.29 -2.57
C GLY A 850 0.31 22.39 -1.64
N HIS A 851 1.56 22.17 -2.04
CA HIS A 851 2.52 21.26 -1.44
C HIS A 851 2.08 19.78 -1.36
N PRO A 852 1.59 19.16 -2.44
CA PRO A 852 1.31 17.72 -2.43
C PRO A 852 2.59 16.89 -2.57
N MET A 853 3.63 17.26 -1.83
CA MET A 853 4.96 16.70 -1.94
C MET A 853 5.02 15.27 -1.37
N CYS A 854 5.65 14.37 -2.13
CA CYS A 854 6.06 13.07 -1.63
C CYS A 854 7.41 13.15 -0.90
N ALA A 855 7.80 12.11 -0.15
CA ALA A 855 9.10 12.12 0.52
C ALA A 855 10.27 11.99 -0.49
N GLY A 856 10.07 11.20 -1.56
CA GLY A 856 10.89 11.21 -2.77
C GLY A 856 10.01 11.10 -4.03
N PRO A 857 10.61 10.90 -5.22
CA PRO A 857 9.82 10.68 -6.44
C PRO A 857 8.95 9.44 -6.24
N CYS A 858 7.66 9.62 -6.39
CA CYS A 858 6.65 8.66 -6.05
C CYS A 858 5.74 8.28 -7.24
N ALA A 859 5.94 8.80 -8.45
CA ALA A 859 5.16 8.48 -9.66
C ALA A 859 5.19 7.00 -10.01
N GLU A 860 6.27 6.34 -9.63
CA GLU A 860 6.43 4.88 -9.65
C GLU A 860 5.55 4.14 -8.62
N LEU A 861 4.90 4.87 -7.72
CA LEU A 861 3.94 4.40 -6.73
C LEU A 861 2.50 4.82 -7.08
N ASP A 862 2.22 5.07 -8.37
CA ASP A 862 0.87 5.34 -8.85
C ASP A 862 -0.12 4.23 -8.43
N ASN A 863 -1.38 4.60 -8.19
CA ASN A 863 -2.44 3.71 -7.71
C ASN A 863 -2.18 3.01 -6.37
N GLN A 864 -1.15 3.41 -5.62
CA GLN A 864 -0.88 2.92 -4.26
C GLN A 864 -1.51 3.76 -3.14
N GLU A 865 -2.34 4.75 -3.52
CA GLU A 865 -3.11 5.60 -2.62
C GLU A 865 -2.27 6.32 -1.54
N LEU A 866 -1.16 6.93 -1.96
CA LEU A 866 -0.34 7.77 -1.08
C LEU A 866 -1.14 8.96 -0.52
N ALA A 867 -0.80 9.43 0.68
CA ALA A 867 -1.48 10.57 1.31
C ALA A 867 -1.53 11.83 0.43
N PRO A 868 -0.42 12.31 -0.18
CA PRO A 868 -0.47 13.52 -1.00
C PRO A 868 -1.45 13.40 -2.16
N ASP A 869 -1.43 12.28 -2.87
CA ASP A 869 -2.31 11.98 -4.00
C ASP A 869 -3.80 11.94 -3.60
N ARG A 870 -4.10 11.20 -2.53
CA ARG A 870 -5.48 11.02 -2.06
C ARG A 870 -6.05 12.33 -1.49
N THR A 871 -5.22 13.09 -0.79
CA THR A 871 -5.62 14.38 -0.21
C THR A 871 -5.91 15.41 -1.30
N VAL A 872 -5.06 15.55 -2.32
CA VAL A 872 -5.30 16.44 -3.47
C VAL A 872 -6.56 16.03 -4.23
N SER A 873 -6.73 14.74 -4.52
CA SER A 873 -7.89 14.24 -5.26
C SER A 873 -9.21 14.54 -4.54
N LEU A 874 -9.25 14.35 -3.21
CA LEU A 874 -10.41 14.68 -2.39
C LEU A 874 -10.61 16.19 -2.23
N ALA A 875 -9.53 16.96 -2.10
CA ALA A 875 -9.60 18.42 -2.08
C ALA A 875 -10.22 18.98 -3.37
N LEU A 876 -9.79 18.50 -4.54
CA LEU A 876 -10.35 18.90 -5.83
C LEU A 876 -11.81 18.46 -6.00
N THR A 877 -12.15 17.25 -5.53
CA THR A 877 -13.55 16.77 -5.55
C THR A 877 -14.44 17.69 -4.72
N ARG A 878 -14.03 18.00 -3.48
CA ARG A 878 -14.78 18.89 -2.59
C ARG A 878 -14.83 20.33 -3.13
N ALA A 879 -13.75 20.82 -3.73
CA ALA A 879 -13.70 22.12 -4.38
C ALA A 879 -14.69 22.19 -5.56
N ALA A 880 -14.81 21.12 -6.36
CA ALA A 880 -15.72 21.07 -7.49
C ALA A 880 -17.19 21.04 -7.04
N GLU A 881 -17.49 20.31 -5.95
CA GLU A 881 -18.82 20.35 -5.31
C GLU A 881 -19.19 21.77 -4.86
N LEU A 882 -18.23 22.51 -4.28
CA LEU A 882 -18.43 23.90 -3.88
C LEU A 882 -18.62 24.82 -5.09
N ALA A 883 -17.84 24.63 -6.15
CA ALA A 883 -17.93 25.42 -7.39
C ALA A 883 -19.29 25.26 -8.07
N GLY A 884 -19.91 24.08 -7.96
CA GLY A 884 -21.26 23.82 -8.47
C GLY A 884 -22.39 24.52 -7.70
N ARG A 885 -22.10 25.20 -6.59
CA ARG A 885 -23.09 25.91 -5.77
C ARG A 885 -23.17 27.40 -6.12
N GLU A 886 -24.30 28.01 -5.79
CA GLU A 886 -24.46 29.46 -5.90
C GLU A 886 -23.40 30.19 -5.05
N ASN A 887 -22.79 31.24 -5.63
CA ASN A 887 -21.67 31.98 -5.03
C ASN A 887 -20.42 31.11 -4.74
N GLY A 888 -20.29 29.96 -5.41
CA GLY A 888 -19.14 29.06 -5.32
C GLY A 888 -17.83 29.64 -5.85
N PRO A 889 -16.70 28.97 -5.55
CA PRO A 889 -15.39 29.33 -6.08
C PRO A 889 -15.31 29.20 -7.61
N ARG A 890 -14.52 30.09 -8.23
CA ARG A 890 -14.41 30.22 -9.69
C ARG A 890 -13.28 29.39 -10.29
N ALA A 891 -12.26 29.07 -9.50
CA ALA A 891 -11.10 28.29 -9.91
C ALA A 891 -10.39 27.68 -8.70
N PHE A 892 -9.56 26.68 -8.95
CA PHE A 892 -8.56 26.16 -8.03
C PHE A 892 -7.18 26.71 -8.41
N LEU A 893 -6.51 27.36 -7.47
CA LEU A 893 -5.17 27.94 -7.62
C LEU A 893 -4.17 27.08 -6.84
N SER A 894 -3.33 26.35 -7.56
CA SER A 894 -2.24 25.55 -7.00
C SER A 894 -1.01 26.41 -6.78
N THR A 895 -0.44 26.37 -5.58
CA THR A 895 0.84 27.05 -5.25
C THR A 895 2.08 26.21 -5.59
N GLY A 896 1.90 25.04 -6.23
CA GLY A 896 2.98 24.11 -6.59
C GLY A 896 3.45 23.23 -5.42
N GLY A 897 4.68 22.73 -5.49
CA GLY A 897 5.34 22.00 -4.39
C GLY A 897 5.15 20.48 -4.44
N ARG A 898 5.16 19.87 -5.64
CA ARG A 898 5.02 18.41 -5.79
C ARG A 898 6.36 17.68 -5.68
N ILE A 899 7.39 18.19 -6.36
CA ILE A 899 8.70 17.52 -6.47
C ILE A 899 9.60 18.02 -5.33
N ASN A 900 10.23 17.09 -4.61
CA ASN A 900 11.21 17.41 -3.58
C ASN A 900 12.60 17.65 -4.23
N PRO A 901 13.11 18.90 -4.25
CA PRO A 901 14.40 19.21 -4.88
C PRO A 901 15.60 18.57 -4.17
N GLU A 902 15.48 18.24 -2.89
CA GLU A 902 16.56 17.61 -2.12
C GLU A 902 16.68 16.10 -2.39
N ALA A 903 15.71 15.49 -3.10
CA ALA A 903 15.73 14.06 -3.41
C ALA A 903 16.71 13.68 -4.55
N GLY A 904 17.39 14.66 -5.17
CA GLY A 904 18.48 14.44 -6.12
C GLY A 904 18.03 13.96 -7.51
N ILE A 905 16.76 14.16 -7.85
CA ILE A 905 16.13 13.69 -9.11
C ILE A 905 15.24 14.81 -9.65
N ASP A 906 15.84 15.99 -9.82
CA ASP A 906 15.14 17.14 -10.36
C ASP A 906 14.70 16.86 -11.80
N GLY A 907 13.46 17.24 -12.14
CA GLY A 907 12.95 17.19 -13.50
C GLY A 907 12.56 15.81 -14.04
N ASP A 908 12.17 14.85 -13.20
CA ASP A 908 11.62 13.56 -13.64
C ASP A 908 10.28 13.76 -14.40
N PRO A 909 10.21 13.50 -15.72
CA PRO A 909 8.99 13.66 -16.50
C PRO A 909 7.85 12.73 -16.06
N ALA A 910 8.12 11.66 -15.33
CA ALA A 910 7.07 10.81 -14.75
C ALA A 910 6.36 11.51 -13.59
N GLU A 911 7.09 12.26 -12.75
CA GLU A 911 6.51 13.05 -11.65
C GLU A 911 5.62 14.16 -12.20
N GLU A 912 6.09 14.90 -13.20
CA GLU A 912 5.31 16.02 -13.76
C GLU A 912 4.02 15.55 -14.43
N ARG A 913 4.09 14.45 -15.20
CA ARG A 913 2.89 13.84 -15.78
C ARG A 913 1.91 13.38 -14.71
N ARG A 914 2.39 12.86 -13.58
CA ARG A 914 1.52 12.46 -12.48
C ARG A 914 0.91 13.68 -11.78
N HIS A 915 1.69 14.73 -11.57
CA HIS A 915 1.21 15.97 -11.00
C HIS A 915 0.06 16.56 -11.83
N ALA A 916 0.25 16.62 -13.15
CA ALA A 916 -0.77 17.05 -14.10
C ALA A 916 -2.04 16.17 -14.05
N ARG A 917 -1.90 14.84 -13.94
CA ARG A 917 -3.07 13.94 -13.76
C ARG A 917 -3.82 14.21 -12.46
N LEU A 918 -3.12 14.44 -11.36
CA LEU A 918 -3.75 14.72 -10.06
C LEU A 918 -4.49 16.07 -10.05
N LEU A 919 -3.94 17.07 -10.74
CA LEU A 919 -4.51 18.41 -10.85
C LEU A 919 -5.50 18.58 -12.01
N GLU A 920 -5.88 17.50 -12.70
CA GLU A 920 -6.76 17.58 -13.86
C GLU A 920 -8.05 18.38 -13.54
N PRO A 921 -8.43 19.36 -14.39
CA PRO A 921 -9.62 20.17 -14.15
C PRO A 921 -10.89 19.34 -14.01
N ARG A 922 -11.75 19.73 -13.07
CA ARG A 922 -13.07 19.10 -12.88
C ARG A 922 -14.15 19.93 -13.59
N PRO A 923 -15.29 19.33 -13.98
CA PRO A 923 -16.39 20.09 -14.57
C PRO A 923 -16.79 21.28 -13.70
N GLY A 924 -16.73 22.50 -14.26
CA GLY A 924 -17.05 23.74 -13.56
C GLY A 924 -15.96 24.30 -12.65
N LEU A 925 -14.80 23.65 -12.53
CA LEU A 925 -13.67 24.12 -11.73
C LEU A 925 -12.36 24.08 -12.55
N PRO A 926 -11.99 25.19 -13.22
CA PRO A 926 -10.69 25.29 -13.87
C PRO A 926 -9.55 25.31 -12.82
N VAL A 927 -8.41 24.74 -13.19
CA VAL A 927 -7.22 24.62 -12.33
C VAL A 927 -6.06 25.39 -12.97
N PHE A 928 -5.37 26.18 -12.16
CA PHE A 928 -4.18 26.96 -12.52
C PHE A 928 -3.07 26.68 -11.51
N SER A 929 -1.81 26.52 -11.93
CA SER A 929 -0.70 26.19 -11.05
C SER A 929 0.49 27.16 -11.19
N ALA A 930 1.12 27.47 -10.05
CA ALA A 930 2.43 28.10 -9.99
C ALA A 930 3.54 27.04 -10.15
N THR A 931 4.66 27.45 -10.74
CA THR A 931 5.90 26.67 -10.79
C THR A 931 6.60 26.71 -9.43
N SER A 932 7.13 25.57 -8.98
CA SER A 932 7.84 25.40 -7.70
C SER A 932 9.28 24.94 -7.89
N GLU A 933 10.07 24.97 -6.81
CA GLU A 933 11.51 24.69 -6.84
C GLU A 933 11.88 23.37 -7.53
N GLY A 934 11.13 22.30 -7.27
CA GLY A 934 11.37 20.99 -7.89
C GLY A 934 11.03 20.92 -9.38
N ASP A 935 10.28 21.90 -9.92
CA ASP A 935 9.79 21.89 -11.29
C ASP A 935 10.79 22.54 -12.28
N VAL A 936 11.87 23.19 -11.82
CA VAL A 936 12.81 23.96 -12.67
C VAL A 936 14.27 23.48 -12.68
N GLY A 937 14.59 22.37 -11.99
CA GLY A 937 15.93 21.77 -12.07
C GLY A 937 16.22 21.14 -13.45
N SER A 938 17.29 20.33 -13.56
CA SER A 938 17.84 19.84 -14.84
C SER A 938 16.78 19.15 -15.74
N GLY A 939 16.23 19.86 -16.72
CA GLY A 939 15.17 19.36 -17.63
C GLY A 939 13.73 19.51 -17.12
N GLY A 940 13.53 19.90 -15.85
CA GLY A 940 12.22 19.98 -15.21
C GLY A 940 11.27 20.99 -15.85
N ALA A 941 11.76 22.19 -16.18
CA ALA A 941 10.90 23.23 -16.73
C ALA A 941 10.22 22.81 -18.05
N GLN A 942 10.94 22.04 -18.89
CA GLN A 942 10.39 21.49 -20.13
C GLN A 942 9.36 20.38 -19.84
N ALA A 943 9.65 19.49 -18.89
CA ALA A 943 8.75 18.41 -18.49
C ALA A 943 7.44 18.95 -17.86
N TYR A 944 7.54 19.96 -17.00
CA TYR A 944 6.41 20.70 -16.42
C TYR A 944 5.59 21.35 -17.53
N SER A 945 6.23 22.17 -18.38
CA SER A 945 5.54 22.88 -19.45
C SER A 945 4.83 21.93 -20.43
N ALA A 946 5.45 20.79 -20.77
CA ALA A 946 4.82 19.78 -21.61
C ALA A 946 3.63 19.09 -20.92
N SER A 947 3.76 18.72 -19.65
CA SER A 947 2.73 17.96 -18.90
C SER A 947 1.45 18.77 -18.67
N PHE A 948 1.57 20.09 -18.51
CA PHE A 948 0.44 20.98 -18.24
C PHE A 948 -0.12 21.68 -19.50
N ALA A 949 0.40 21.41 -20.71
CA ALA A 949 0.01 22.13 -21.93
C ALA A 949 -1.50 22.08 -22.25
N GLY A 950 -2.19 21.01 -21.83
CA GLY A 950 -3.64 20.81 -22.01
C GLY A 950 -4.52 21.53 -20.99
N PHE A 951 -3.96 22.21 -19.99
CA PHE A 951 -4.72 22.90 -18.95
C PHE A 951 -5.39 24.19 -19.47
N PRO A 952 -6.33 24.79 -18.70
CA PRO A 952 -6.98 26.04 -19.07
C PRO A 952 -6.02 27.18 -19.42
N ALA A 953 -6.32 27.91 -20.48
CA ALA A 953 -5.67 29.15 -20.86
C ALA A 953 -5.95 30.23 -19.80
N PRO A 954 -4.97 31.10 -19.48
CA PRO A 954 -3.68 31.25 -20.17
C PRO A 954 -2.58 30.28 -19.71
N PHE A 955 -2.80 29.46 -18.67
CA PHE A 955 -1.79 28.53 -18.17
C PHE A 955 -1.42 27.47 -19.23
N GLY A 956 -2.42 26.77 -19.76
CA GLY A 956 -2.28 25.92 -20.95
C GLY A 956 -3.03 26.49 -22.15
N SER A 957 -3.60 25.62 -22.96
CA SER A 957 -4.28 25.97 -24.22
C SER A 957 -5.80 25.75 -24.24
N ALA A 958 -6.38 25.09 -23.23
CA ALA A 958 -7.80 24.78 -23.20
C ALA A 958 -8.68 25.98 -22.81
N SER A 959 -9.92 26.07 -23.29
CA SER A 959 -10.82 27.16 -22.90
C SER A 959 -11.39 26.97 -21.48
N ALA A 960 -11.48 28.04 -20.68
CA ALA A 960 -12.21 28.06 -19.41
C ALA A 960 -13.27 29.19 -19.38
N PRO A 961 -14.55 28.89 -19.11
CA PRO A 961 -15.60 29.91 -18.98
C PRO A 961 -15.31 30.91 -17.86
N GLY A 962 -15.59 32.19 -18.09
CA GLY A 962 -15.40 33.25 -17.09
C GLY A 962 -13.95 33.66 -16.84
N ILE A 963 -13.00 33.11 -17.61
CA ILE A 963 -11.57 33.44 -17.54
C ILE A 963 -11.13 34.11 -18.84
N SER A 964 -10.38 35.21 -18.75
CA SER A 964 -9.87 35.93 -19.92
C SER A 964 -8.47 36.49 -19.67
N SER A 965 -7.55 36.26 -20.60
CA SER A 965 -6.24 36.93 -20.66
C SER A 965 -6.18 38.06 -21.69
N ALA A 966 -7.30 38.37 -22.34
CA ALA A 966 -7.34 39.35 -23.43
C ALA A 966 -7.04 40.77 -22.93
N GLY A 967 -6.08 41.44 -23.55
CA GLY A 967 -5.70 42.81 -23.23
C GLY A 967 -4.94 42.96 -21.90
N ILE A 968 -4.38 41.88 -21.37
CA ILE A 968 -3.45 41.89 -20.24
C ILE A 968 -2.02 41.92 -20.79
N PRO A 969 -1.10 42.77 -20.26
CA PRO A 969 0.29 42.81 -20.69
C PRO A 969 1.01 41.45 -20.60
N GLY A 970 1.85 41.16 -21.59
CA GLY A 970 2.71 39.98 -21.62
C GLY A 970 3.09 39.56 -23.03
N ALA A 971 4.24 38.88 -23.13
CA ALA A 971 4.71 38.30 -24.38
C ALA A 971 3.90 37.07 -24.79
N THR A 972 4.04 36.68 -26.06
CA THR A 972 3.45 35.43 -26.55
C THR A 972 4.25 34.25 -25.99
N PRO A 973 3.61 33.24 -25.40
CA PRO A 973 4.31 32.06 -24.90
C PRO A 973 4.89 31.24 -26.05
N THR A 974 5.93 30.48 -25.76
CA THR A 974 6.34 29.34 -26.58
C THR A 974 5.33 28.19 -26.41
N SER A 975 5.54 27.07 -27.10
CA SER A 975 4.70 25.88 -26.94
C SER A 975 4.78 25.32 -25.52
N GLY A 976 3.64 24.85 -24.99
CA GLY A 976 3.54 24.27 -23.64
C GLY A 976 2.84 25.19 -22.66
N ALA A 977 2.80 24.78 -21.39
CA ALA A 977 2.24 25.59 -20.32
C ALA A 977 3.14 26.79 -19.97
N ARG A 978 2.51 27.88 -19.56
CA ARG A 978 3.18 29.08 -19.06
C ARG A 978 3.68 28.87 -17.63
N THR A 979 4.82 29.44 -17.30
CA THR A 979 5.37 29.43 -15.93
C THR A 979 4.94 30.68 -15.15
N HIS A 980 4.76 31.81 -15.83
CA HIS A 980 4.13 33.02 -15.31
C HIS A 980 3.06 33.53 -16.27
N TYR A 981 1.96 34.04 -15.72
CA TYR A 981 0.79 34.44 -16.49
C TYR A 981 -0.22 35.21 -15.64
N ALA A 982 -1.17 35.86 -16.30
CA ALA A 982 -2.26 36.55 -15.63
C ALA A 982 -3.57 36.42 -16.39
N PHE A 983 -4.68 36.42 -15.66
CA PHE A 983 -6.03 36.42 -16.21
C PHE A 983 -7.00 37.21 -15.34
N ASP A 984 -8.02 37.75 -15.97
CA ASP A 984 -9.20 38.31 -15.31
C ASP A 984 -10.25 37.21 -15.14
N SER A 985 -10.78 37.09 -13.93
CA SER A 985 -11.88 36.21 -13.58
C SER A 985 -13.17 37.03 -13.40
N GLU A 986 -14.18 36.69 -14.20
CA GLU A 986 -15.52 37.29 -14.15
C GLU A 986 -16.47 36.44 -13.29
N GLY A 987 -17.46 37.08 -12.64
CA GLY A 987 -18.52 36.35 -11.94
C GLY A 987 -19.15 37.12 -10.78
N ALA A 988 -19.97 36.40 -10.00
CA ALA A 988 -20.61 36.91 -8.79
C ALA A 988 -19.56 37.39 -7.77
N GLY A 989 -19.68 38.63 -7.31
CA GLY A 989 -18.71 39.29 -6.43
C GLY A 989 -17.67 40.16 -7.14
N GLY A 990 -17.82 40.39 -8.45
CA GLY A 990 -17.02 41.35 -9.23
C GLY A 990 -15.80 40.74 -9.91
N LYS A 991 -15.19 41.49 -10.82
CA LYS A 991 -14.00 41.05 -11.56
C LYS A 991 -12.77 41.08 -10.66
N VAL A 992 -11.93 40.04 -10.72
CA VAL A 992 -10.66 39.94 -10.00
C VAL A 992 -9.57 39.51 -10.97
N ARG A 993 -8.40 40.15 -10.92
CA ARG A 993 -7.21 39.69 -11.64
C ARG A 993 -6.43 38.71 -10.79
N VAL A 994 -6.03 37.61 -11.39
CA VAL A 994 -5.15 36.60 -10.78
C VAL A 994 -3.84 36.58 -11.56
N VAL A 995 -2.73 36.73 -10.85
CA VAL A 995 -1.38 36.74 -11.43
C VAL A 995 -0.58 35.60 -10.83
N PHE A 996 0.02 34.77 -11.67
CA PHE A 996 0.97 33.73 -11.30
C PHE A 996 2.38 34.22 -11.63
N ILE A 997 3.25 34.22 -10.62
CA ILE A 997 4.68 34.51 -10.76
C ILE A 997 5.49 33.22 -10.63
N ASP A 998 6.62 33.18 -11.32
CA ASP A 998 7.59 32.10 -11.22
C ASP A 998 8.81 32.57 -10.40
N ASN A 999 8.83 32.21 -9.13
CA ASN A 999 9.98 32.38 -8.24
C ASN A 999 10.60 31.04 -7.82
N SER A 1000 10.36 29.98 -8.61
CA SER A 1000 10.78 28.62 -8.34
C SER A 1000 12.29 28.49 -8.15
N ALA A 1001 13.12 29.21 -8.92
CA ALA A 1001 14.58 29.18 -8.80
C ALA A 1001 15.14 30.06 -7.65
N GLY A 1002 14.27 30.57 -6.77
CA GLY A 1002 14.66 31.37 -5.60
C GLY A 1002 14.45 32.87 -5.77
N SER A 1003 14.28 33.37 -6.99
CA SER A 1003 13.92 34.76 -7.30
C SER A 1003 13.24 34.87 -8.66
N LEU A 1004 12.65 36.02 -8.97
CA LEU A 1004 12.10 36.26 -10.31
C LEU A 1004 13.23 36.19 -11.36
N ALA A 1005 14.33 36.88 -11.12
CA ALA A 1005 15.47 36.94 -12.04
C ALA A 1005 16.18 35.60 -12.23
N ALA A 1006 16.30 34.78 -11.17
CA ALA A 1006 16.89 33.44 -11.30
C ALA A 1006 16.02 32.50 -12.13
N SER A 1007 14.71 32.75 -12.19
CA SER A 1007 13.76 31.91 -12.93
C SER A 1007 13.68 32.30 -14.41
N ASP A 1008 14.11 33.51 -14.81
CA ASP A 1008 14.06 34.02 -16.20
C ASP A 1008 14.56 33.03 -17.28
N PRO A 1009 15.67 32.28 -17.07
CA PRO A 1009 16.14 31.30 -18.06
C PRO A 1009 15.20 30.11 -18.32
N HIS A 1010 14.26 29.86 -17.41
CA HIS A 1010 13.35 28.71 -17.42
C HIS A 1010 11.91 29.09 -17.76
N GLN A 1011 11.63 30.39 -17.96
CA GLN A 1011 10.28 30.90 -18.10
C GLN A 1011 9.65 30.66 -19.46
N ASN A 1012 8.33 30.54 -19.45
CA ASN A 1012 7.47 30.64 -20.61
C ASN A 1012 6.31 31.60 -20.29
N PRO A 1013 6.23 32.78 -20.94
CA PRO A 1013 7.08 33.31 -22.03
C PRO A 1013 8.49 33.73 -21.59
N SER A 1014 9.41 33.94 -22.53
CA SER A 1014 10.83 34.30 -22.24
C SER A 1014 11.07 35.80 -21.95
N GLU A 1015 10.10 36.51 -21.38
CA GLU A 1015 10.22 37.92 -21.03
C GLU A 1015 10.73 38.09 -19.59
N ALA A 1016 11.38 39.21 -19.27
CA ALA A 1016 11.81 39.47 -17.89
C ALA A 1016 10.60 39.66 -16.96
N GLN A 1017 10.53 38.90 -15.88
CA GLN A 1017 9.32 38.83 -15.05
C GLN A 1017 9.04 40.10 -14.23
N GLU A 1018 10.07 40.77 -13.69
CA GLU A 1018 9.87 41.97 -12.85
C GLU A 1018 9.22 43.12 -13.65
N PRO A 1019 9.73 43.53 -14.82
CA PRO A 1019 9.06 44.53 -15.66
C PRO A 1019 7.66 44.11 -16.11
N TRP A 1020 7.46 42.83 -16.40
CA TRP A 1020 6.16 42.29 -16.77
C TRP A 1020 5.14 42.40 -15.62
N LEU A 1021 5.52 41.99 -14.41
CA LEU A 1021 4.68 42.04 -13.22
C LEU A 1021 4.22 43.48 -12.92
N ILE A 1022 5.13 44.45 -13.01
CA ILE A 1022 4.82 45.88 -12.88
C ILE A 1022 3.75 46.29 -13.89
N ALA A 1023 3.95 45.98 -15.18
CA ALA A 1023 3.01 46.33 -16.23
C ALA A 1023 1.62 45.71 -16.02
N VAL A 1024 1.55 44.44 -15.59
CA VAL A 1024 0.28 43.75 -15.32
C VAL A 1024 -0.48 44.36 -14.14
N LEU A 1025 0.23 44.74 -13.07
CA LEU A 1025 -0.35 45.38 -11.89
C LEU A 1025 -0.82 46.81 -12.19
N ASP A 1026 -0.02 47.60 -12.91
CA ASP A 1026 -0.39 48.94 -13.35
C ASP A 1026 -1.60 48.93 -14.30
N ASP A 1027 -1.66 47.98 -15.22
CA ASP A 1027 -2.83 47.79 -16.10
C ASP A 1027 -4.09 47.50 -15.28
N ALA A 1028 -4.01 46.62 -14.27
CA ALA A 1028 -5.13 46.30 -13.41
C ALA A 1028 -5.60 47.52 -12.61
N SER A 1029 -4.66 48.27 -12.06
CA SER A 1029 -4.89 49.52 -11.31
C SER A 1029 -5.58 50.57 -12.19
N SER A 1030 -5.11 50.76 -13.42
CA SER A 1030 -5.72 51.70 -14.38
C SER A 1030 -7.16 51.33 -14.76
N LYS A 1031 -7.50 50.03 -14.73
CA LYS A 1031 -8.83 49.48 -15.00
C LYS A 1031 -9.69 49.33 -13.74
N GLY A 1032 -9.13 49.63 -12.56
CA GLY A 1032 -9.79 49.50 -11.26
C GLY A 1032 -10.15 48.06 -10.87
N ILE A 1033 -9.36 47.08 -11.34
CA ILE A 1033 -9.55 45.65 -11.09
C ILE A 1033 -8.65 45.24 -9.91
N PRO A 1034 -9.19 44.74 -8.78
CA PRO A 1034 -8.36 44.24 -7.70
C PRO A 1034 -7.59 42.98 -8.12
N THR A 1035 -6.33 42.89 -7.69
CA THR A 1035 -5.41 41.81 -8.10
C THR A 1035 -4.96 40.96 -6.93
N ILE A 1036 -4.96 39.64 -7.09
CA ILE A 1036 -4.24 38.70 -6.20
C ILE A 1036 -3.06 38.08 -6.95
N VAL A 1037 -1.98 37.78 -6.22
CA VAL A 1037 -0.77 37.19 -6.77
C VAL A 1037 -0.51 35.83 -6.15
N VAL A 1038 -0.11 34.85 -6.95
CA VAL A 1038 0.20 33.47 -6.55
C VAL A 1038 1.63 33.16 -6.99
N GLY A 1039 2.45 32.64 -6.08
CA GLY A 1039 3.80 32.15 -6.37
C GLY A 1039 4.09 30.88 -5.58
N SER A 1040 5.33 30.37 -5.62
CA SER A 1040 5.73 29.22 -4.82
C SER A 1040 6.47 29.61 -3.54
N ARG A 1041 7.24 30.71 -3.53
CA ARG A 1041 8.12 31.03 -2.38
C ARG A 1041 7.58 32.11 -1.44
N ASP A 1042 7.93 32.01 -0.16
CA ASP A 1042 7.58 33.00 0.88
C ASP A 1042 8.29 34.34 0.63
N LEU A 1043 7.53 35.43 0.65
CA LEU A 1043 8.02 36.81 0.46
C LEU A 1043 8.19 37.56 1.78
N ASN A 1044 7.89 36.94 2.92
CA ASN A 1044 8.07 37.54 4.23
C ASN A 1044 9.39 37.07 4.87
N SER A 1045 10.40 37.94 4.83
CA SER A 1045 11.70 37.72 5.46
C SER A 1045 11.67 37.68 6.99
N GLY A 1046 10.58 38.13 7.63
CA GLY A 1046 10.39 38.19 9.08
C GLY A 1046 9.74 36.97 9.72
N VAL A 1047 9.26 36.00 8.95
CA VAL A 1047 8.64 34.76 9.48
C VAL A 1047 9.70 33.69 9.67
N SER A 1048 9.84 33.20 10.92
CA SER A 1048 10.76 32.12 11.29
C SER A 1048 10.00 30.84 11.66
N PRO A 1049 10.51 29.65 11.28
CA PRO A 1049 11.66 29.44 10.38
C PRO A 1049 11.33 29.84 8.94
N ARG A 1050 12.36 30.22 8.17
CA ARG A 1050 12.22 30.64 6.77
C ARG A 1050 12.12 29.41 5.86
N LEU A 1051 10.94 28.78 5.85
CA LEU A 1051 10.63 27.65 4.98
C LEU A 1051 10.33 28.17 3.57
N ASN A 1052 11.03 27.63 2.56
CA ASN A 1052 10.81 27.96 1.14
C ASN A 1052 10.78 29.48 0.83
N GLY A 1053 11.73 30.25 1.38
CA GLY A 1053 11.76 31.71 1.20
C GLY A 1053 12.43 32.17 -0.09
N ALA A 1054 11.89 33.19 -0.75
CA ALA A 1054 12.52 33.81 -1.92
C ALA A 1054 13.76 34.63 -1.50
N THR A 1055 14.84 34.54 -2.27
CA THR A 1055 16.09 35.30 -2.06
C THR A 1055 15.92 36.80 -2.29
N ASP A 1056 15.00 37.20 -3.17
CA ASP A 1056 14.61 38.58 -3.49
C ASP A 1056 13.28 39.00 -2.82
N ALA A 1057 12.87 38.28 -1.76
CA ALA A 1057 11.58 38.43 -1.06
C ALA A 1057 11.17 39.90 -0.82
N ASP A 1058 12.04 40.70 -0.20
CA ASP A 1058 11.74 42.09 0.15
C ASP A 1058 11.51 42.97 -1.09
N ARG A 1059 12.23 42.70 -2.19
CA ARG A 1059 12.09 43.44 -3.45
C ARG A 1059 10.73 43.15 -4.08
N VAL A 1060 10.37 41.87 -4.22
CA VAL A 1060 9.09 41.46 -4.82
C VAL A 1060 7.92 41.91 -3.94
N ALA A 1061 8.01 41.72 -2.62
CA ALA A 1061 7.01 42.20 -1.66
C ALA A 1061 6.72 43.70 -1.83
N LYS A 1062 7.77 44.51 -1.94
CA LYS A 1062 7.65 45.96 -2.14
C LYS A 1062 6.94 46.29 -3.46
N LEU A 1063 7.29 45.60 -4.56
CA LEU A 1063 6.63 45.78 -5.86
C LEU A 1063 5.12 45.47 -5.78
N LEU A 1064 4.75 44.36 -5.14
CA LEU A 1064 3.34 43.98 -4.98
C LEU A 1064 2.54 45.05 -4.24
N VAL A 1065 3.13 45.63 -3.19
CA VAL A 1065 2.51 46.71 -2.42
C VAL A 1065 2.43 47.99 -3.23
N GLU A 1066 3.53 48.46 -3.82
CA GLU A 1066 3.60 49.73 -4.56
C GLU A 1066 2.63 49.76 -5.76
N HIS A 1067 2.46 48.64 -6.45
CA HIS A 1067 1.63 48.54 -7.65
C HIS A 1067 0.21 48.01 -7.42
N GLY A 1068 -0.24 47.95 -6.15
CA GLY A 1068 -1.66 47.77 -5.82
C GLY A 1068 -2.19 46.33 -5.84
N ALA A 1069 -1.35 45.33 -5.55
CA ALA A 1069 -1.83 43.98 -5.26
C ALA A 1069 -2.65 43.97 -3.96
N SER A 1070 -3.65 43.10 -3.89
CA SER A 1070 -4.55 42.95 -2.73
C SER A 1070 -4.09 41.87 -1.76
N ALA A 1071 -3.47 40.79 -2.25
CA ALA A 1071 -2.91 39.71 -1.44
C ALA A 1071 -1.88 38.88 -2.21
N TYR A 1072 -1.06 38.14 -1.47
CA TYR A 1072 -0.12 37.13 -2.00
C TYR A 1072 -0.42 35.73 -1.45
N PHE A 1073 -0.42 34.71 -2.31
CA PHE A 1073 -0.59 33.31 -1.94
C PHE A 1073 0.65 32.50 -2.34
N HIS A 1074 1.12 31.61 -1.46
CA HIS A 1074 2.32 30.82 -1.76
C HIS A 1074 2.36 29.44 -1.09
N ASP A 1075 3.30 28.62 -1.55
CA ASP A 1075 3.62 27.35 -0.91
C ASP A 1075 4.47 27.59 0.35
N ARG A 1076 4.08 26.93 1.45
CA ARG A 1076 4.90 26.80 2.65
C ARG A 1076 4.83 25.35 3.13
N PRO A 1077 5.93 24.57 3.00
CA PRO A 1077 5.94 23.16 3.30
C PRO A 1077 5.25 22.80 4.61
N GLU A 1078 4.24 21.94 4.53
CA GLU A 1078 3.50 21.35 5.66
C GLU A 1078 2.74 22.36 6.56
N GLU A 1079 2.64 23.65 6.23
CA GLU A 1079 2.04 24.70 7.07
C GLU A 1079 1.03 25.62 6.34
N ASN A 1080 -0.06 26.01 7.03
CA ASN A 1080 -0.99 27.05 6.59
C ASN A 1080 -0.90 28.27 7.52
N ARG A 1081 -0.50 29.43 6.98
CA ARG A 1081 -0.29 30.66 7.77
C ARG A 1081 -0.84 31.91 7.08
N ALA A 1082 -1.18 32.90 7.90
CA ALA A 1082 -1.50 34.26 7.50
C ALA A 1082 -0.42 35.22 8.04
N ALA A 1083 0.10 36.08 7.18
CA ALA A 1083 1.06 37.12 7.55
C ALA A 1083 0.83 38.37 6.68
N THR A 1084 1.74 39.33 6.73
CA THR A 1084 1.70 40.54 5.89
C THR A 1084 3.04 40.79 5.23
N ILE A 1085 3.04 41.38 4.04
CA ILE A 1085 4.25 41.80 3.32
C ILE A 1085 4.15 43.27 2.85
N PRO A 1086 5.28 43.98 2.75
CA PRO A 1086 6.55 43.67 3.43
C PRO A 1086 6.37 43.72 4.97
N ALA A 1087 7.14 42.92 5.70
CA ALA A 1087 6.95 42.77 7.14
C ALA A 1087 7.46 43.99 7.92
N GLY A 1088 6.68 44.45 8.92
CA GLY A 1088 7.09 45.56 9.80
C GLY A 1088 6.91 46.97 9.22
N GLU A 1089 6.45 47.09 7.98
CA GLU A 1089 6.18 48.37 7.31
C GLU A 1089 4.81 48.95 7.67
N SER A 1090 4.65 50.26 7.47
CA SER A 1090 3.37 50.97 7.71
C SER A 1090 2.30 50.69 6.65
N VAL A 1091 2.72 50.35 5.42
CA VAL A 1091 1.84 50.01 4.30
C VAL A 1091 2.15 48.57 3.89
N THR A 1092 1.16 47.69 4.05
CA THR A 1092 1.32 46.25 3.80
C THR A 1092 0.10 45.67 3.08
N ILE A 1093 0.22 44.42 2.66
CA ILE A 1093 -0.87 43.57 2.16
C ILE A 1093 -0.82 42.21 2.86
N PRO A 1094 -1.96 41.50 3.00
CA PRO A 1094 -1.95 40.15 3.53
C PRO A 1094 -1.22 39.18 2.59
N GLN A 1095 -0.49 38.23 3.18
CA GLN A 1095 -0.05 37.02 2.51
C GLN A 1095 -0.59 35.78 3.20
N PHE A 1096 -0.90 34.75 2.44
CA PHE A 1096 -1.44 33.48 2.93
C PHE A 1096 -0.65 32.31 2.36
N SER A 1097 -0.14 31.45 3.23
CA SER A 1097 0.57 30.25 2.82
C SER A 1097 -0.35 29.03 2.82
N THR A 1098 -0.10 28.13 1.90
CA THR A 1098 -0.68 26.79 1.87
C THR A 1098 0.40 25.74 1.79
N GLY A 1099 0.24 24.61 2.47
CA GLY A 1099 1.14 23.48 2.25
C GLY A 1099 0.78 22.18 2.93
N ALA A 1100 -0.47 22.03 3.33
CA ALA A 1100 -0.95 20.87 4.08
C ALA A 1100 -1.70 19.83 3.22
N LEU A 1101 -1.55 19.87 1.88
CA LEU A 1101 -2.11 18.83 1.00
C LEU A 1101 -1.19 17.61 0.85
N GLY A 1102 0.10 17.73 1.18
CA GLY A 1102 1.05 16.62 1.23
C GLY A 1102 1.15 15.97 2.60
N TYR A 1103 2.34 15.45 2.92
CA TYR A 1103 2.62 15.01 4.29
C TYR A 1103 2.69 16.17 5.26
N ARG A 1104 2.71 15.84 6.55
CA ARG A 1104 2.77 16.80 7.64
C ARG A 1104 3.85 16.47 8.64
N SER A 1105 4.27 17.50 9.36
CA SER A 1105 5.20 17.36 10.46
C SER A 1105 4.54 16.52 11.55
N PRO A 1106 5.26 15.51 12.09
CA PRO A 1106 4.75 14.70 13.19
C PRO A 1106 4.95 15.35 14.57
N TYR A 1107 5.70 16.46 14.65
CA TYR A 1107 6.12 17.08 15.90
C TYR A 1107 5.59 18.51 16.05
N GLU A 1108 5.18 18.82 17.27
CA GLU A 1108 4.91 20.19 17.72
C GLU A 1108 6.24 20.81 18.18
N ASP A 1109 6.35 22.14 18.12
CA ASP A 1109 7.51 22.96 18.51
C ASP A 1109 8.79 22.75 17.67
N SER A 1110 8.70 22.04 16.54
CA SER A 1110 9.80 21.82 15.61
C SER A 1110 10.24 23.10 14.87
N ALA A 1111 9.44 24.17 14.92
CA ALA A 1111 9.82 25.49 14.45
C ALA A 1111 11.11 26.01 15.12
N SER A 1112 11.35 25.63 16.38
CA SER A 1112 12.55 26.02 17.15
C SER A 1112 13.86 25.47 16.58
N ILE A 1113 13.79 24.39 15.79
CA ILE A 1113 14.94 23.74 15.15
C ILE A 1113 14.94 23.90 13.62
N GLY A 1114 14.18 24.86 13.10
CA GLY A 1114 14.18 25.19 11.67
C GLY A 1114 13.29 24.33 10.79
N GLN A 1115 12.36 23.55 11.36
CA GLN A 1115 11.53 22.59 10.63
C GLN A 1115 10.05 23.02 10.61
N PRO A 1116 9.23 22.51 9.66
CA PRO A 1116 7.78 22.70 9.70
C PRO A 1116 7.17 22.16 10.99
N ASP A 1117 6.15 22.83 11.50
CA ASP A 1117 5.55 22.54 12.79
C ASP A 1117 4.10 22.06 12.68
N ALA A 1118 3.81 20.91 13.30
CA ALA A 1118 2.49 20.27 13.25
C ALA A 1118 1.36 21.20 13.69
N LEU A 1119 1.65 22.17 14.56
CA LEU A 1119 0.71 23.16 15.07
C LEU A 1119 0.08 24.02 13.96
N PHE A 1120 0.82 24.30 12.90
CA PHE A 1120 0.38 25.14 11.77
C PHE A 1120 -0.09 24.33 10.56
N GLY A 1121 0.04 23.00 10.58
CA GLY A 1121 -0.15 22.17 9.39
C GLY A 1121 -1.54 21.60 9.14
N ALA A 1122 -2.63 22.13 9.69
CA ALA A 1122 -3.93 21.45 9.58
C ALA A 1122 -4.34 21.16 8.11
N PRO A 1123 -4.72 19.91 7.75
CA PRO A 1123 -4.87 19.48 6.36
C PRO A 1123 -6.11 20.11 5.75
N GLY A 1124 -5.99 20.70 4.58
CA GLY A 1124 -7.11 21.37 3.93
C GLY A 1124 -6.71 22.29 2.80
N PHE A 1125 -7.71 22.92 2.22
CA PHE A 1125 -7.54 24.00 1.24
C PHE A 1125 -8.15 25.29 1.79
N LEU A 1126 -7.68 26.43 1.28
CA LEU A 1126 -8.22 27.73 1.62
C LEU A 1126 -9.35 28.11 0.66
N ILE A 1127 -10.45 28.66 1.17
CA ILE A 1127 -11.36 29.50 0.40
C ILE A 1127 -10.85 30.94 0.55
N ALA A 1128 -10.31 31.51 -0.51
CA ALA A 1128 -9.96 32.92 -0.60
C ALA A 1128 -11.20 33.73 -0.98
N GLU A 1129 -11.53 34.75 -0.18
CA GLU A 1129 -12.67 35.66 -0.40
C GLU A 1129 -12.15 37.08 -0.66
N ILE A 1130 -12.38 37.59 -1.86
CA ILE A 1130 -11.96 38.91 -2.32
C ILE A 1130 -13.19 39.81 -2.46
N ASP A 1131 -13.30 40.85 -1.65
CA ASP A 1131 -14.43 41.78 -1.72
C ASP A 1131 -14.12 42.91 -2.71
N ALA A 1132 -14.24 42.61 -4.01
CA ALA A 1132 -13.97 43.56 -5.08
C ALA A 1132 -14.85 44.82 -5.00
N THR A 1133 -16.01 44.75 -4.35
CA THR A 1133 -16.92 45.89 -4.17
C THR A 1133 -16.39 46.91 -3.18
N LYS A 1134 -15.49 46.50 -2.28
CA LYS A 1134 -14.81 47.36 -1.29
C LYS A 1134 -13.39 47.75 -1.71
N ARG A 1135 -13.06 47.63 -3.00
CA ARG A 1135 -11.75 48.04 -3.52
C ARG A 1135 -11.52 49.54 -3.33
N ASP A 1136 -10.42 49.88 -2.67
CA ASP A 1136 -9.96 51.26 -2.52
C ASP A 1136 -9.47 51.79 -3.89
N PRO A 1137 -10.09 52.85 -4.45
CA PRO A 1137 -9.67 53.42 -5.73
C PRO A 1137 -8.27 54.05 -5.69
N ALA A 1138 -7.75 54.46 -4.54
CA ALA A 1138 -6.44 55.11 -4.44
C ALA A 1138 -5.29 54.10 -4.49
N THR A 1139 -5.49 52.92 -3.92
CA THR A 1139 -4.47 51.87 -3.82
C THR A 1139 -4.73 50.68 -4.73
N ASN A 1140 -5.93 50.60 -5.34
CA ASN A 1140 -6.47 49.46 -6.09
C ASN A 1140 -6.65 48.17 -5.26
N ARG A 1141 -6.52 48.23 -3.93
CA ARG A 1141 -6.56 47.05 -3.06
C ARG A 1141 -7.98 46.75 -2.60
N ALA A 1142 -8.37 45.48 -2.64
CA ALA A 1142 -9.60 44.96 -2.05
C ALA A 1142 -9.29 44.19 -0.76
N PRO A 1143 -10.23 44.16 0.21
CA PRO A 1143 -10.12 43.25 1.36
C PRO A 1143 -10.07 41.79 0.92
N VAL A 1144 -9.13 41.03 1.47
CA VAL A 1144 -8.97 39.59 1.24
C VAL A 1144 -9.00 38.85 2.56
N ALA A 1145 -9.84 37.82 2.65
CA ALA A 1145 -9.92 36.91 3.79
C ALA A 1145 -9.77 35.46 3.32
N VAL A 1146 -9.38 34.56 4.24
CA VAL A 1146 -9.27 33.14 3.95
C VAL A 1146 -9.98 32.30 5.01
N ARG A 1147 -10.52 31.17 4.59
CA ARG A 1147 -11.12 30.13 5.45
C ARG A 1147 -10.47 28.80 5.14
N LEU A 1148 -9.93 28.11 6.15
CA LEU A 1148 -9.33 26.78 5.97
C LEU A 1148 -10.42 25.71 6.09
N ILE A 1149 -10.74 25.05 4.99
CA ILE A 1149 -11.68 23.94 4.96
C ILE A 1149 -10.89 22.64 5.12
N PRO A 1150 -11.10 21.88 6.21
CA PRO A 1150 -10.36 20.65 6.42
C PRO A 1150 -10.79 19.56 5.42
N VAL A 1151 -9.82 18.79 4.93
CA VAL A 1151 -10.10 17.60 4.12
C VAL A 1151 -10.17 16.40 5.06
N ILE A 1152 -11.40 15.94 5.35
CA ILE A 1152 -11.70 14.82 6.26
C ILE A 1152 -12.73 13.88 5.62
N GLU A 1153 -12.69 12.60 5.99
CA GLU A 1153 -13.63 11.57 5.56
C GLU A 1153 -14.67 11.24 6.65
N ASP A 1154 -14.31 11.38 7.94
CA ASP A 1154 -15.22 11.15 9.06
C ASP A 1154 -15.11 12.25 10.11
N LEU A 1155 -16.15 12.41 10.92
CA LEU A 1155 -16.18 13.31 12.06
C LEU A 1155 -16.86 12.63 13.25
N SER A 1156 -16.34 12.82 14.46
CA SER A 1156 -17.01 12.39 15.68
C SER A 1156 -16.79 13.36 16.82
N LEU A 1157 -17.80 13.50 17.68
CA LEU A 1157 -17.71 14.27 18.92
C LEU A 1157 -17.14 13.39 20.05
N GLN A 1158 -16.19 13.92 20.80
CA GLN A 1158 -15.58 13.33 21.98
C GLN A 1158 -15.94 14.19 23.20
N ALA A 1159 -16.49 13.56 24.24
CA ALA A 1159 -16.73 14.21 25.51
C ALA A 1159 -15.49 14.02 26.38
N VAL A 1160 -14.61 15.02 26.44
CA VAL A 1160 -13.33 14.94 27.18
C VAL A 1160 -13.57 14.71 28.67
N ASP A 1161 -14.55 15.41 29.23
CA ASP A 1161 -14.92 15.33 30.65
C ASP A 1161 -16.08 14.35 30.92
N GLY A 1162 -16.66 13.76 29.87
CA GLY A 1162 -17.80 12.85 29.95
C GLY A 1162 -19.12 13.52 29.57
N ASN A 1163 -20.16 12.71 29.38
CA ASN A 1163 -21.49 13.15 28.95
C ASN A 1163 -22.48 13.29 30.10
N LEU A 1164 -22.13 12.86 31.32
CA LEU A 1164 -22.93 13.09 32.53
C LEU A 1164 -22.60 14.48 33.11
N LEU A 1165 -23.20 15.50 32.51
CA LEU A 1165 -22.92 16.89 32.86
C LEU A 1165 -23.65 17.30 34.14
N ARG A 1166 -22.90 17.84 35.12
CA ARG A 1166 -23.50 18.44 36.31
C ARG A 1166 -23.87 19.88 36.02
N ARG A 1167 -25.07 20.31 36.43
CA ARG A 1167 -25.52 21.69 36.26
C ARG A 1167 -24.49 22.69 36.80
N SER A 1168 -24.27 23.77 36.05
CA SER A 1168 -23.30 24.82 36.38
C SER A 1168 -21.84 24.35 36.50
N ARG A 1169 -21.51 23.15 35.99
CA ARG A 1169 -20.12 22.69 35.83
C ARG A 1169 -19.75 22.66 34.35
N PRO A 1170 -18.87 23.57 33.91
CA PRO A 1170 -18.38 23.55 32.54
C PRO A 1170 -17.67 22.23 32.23
N SER A 1171 -17.77 21.77 30.99
CA SER A 1171 -17.18 20.51 30.51
C SER A 1171 -16.62 20.67 29.11
N LEU A 1172 -15.56 19.93 28.80
CA LEU A 1172 -14.89 20.01 27.50
C LEU A 1172 -15.38 18.93 26.53
N PHE A 1173 -15.56 19.36 25.29
CA PHE A 1173 -15.87 18.54 24.12
C PHE A 1173 -14.89 18.87 23.00
N GLU A 1174 -14.60 17.85 22.18
CA GLU A 1174 -13.72 17.95 21.02
C GLU A 1174 -14.36 17.24 19.83
N GLY A 1175 -14.25 17.81 18.64
CA GLY A 1175 -14.48 17.14 17.37
C GLY A 1175 -13.20 16.49 16.89
N LEU A 1176 -13.31 15.26 16.42
CA LEU A 1176 -12.21 14.50 15.85
C LEU A 1176 -12.54 14.19 14.39
N GLY A 1177 -11.89 14.89 13.46
CA GLY A 1177 -12.03 14.68 12.02
C GLY A 1177 -10.99 13.70 11.51
N ARG A 1178 -11.40 12.54 10.98
CA ARG A 1178 -10.46 11.61 10.37
C ARG A 1178 -10.06 12.11 8.99
N ARG A 1179 -8.76 12.24 8.77
CA ARG A 1179 -8.20 12.55 7.44
C ARG A 1179 -8.49 11.40 6.47
N PRO A 1180 -8.32 11.64 5.15
CA PRO A 1180 -8.42 10.56 4.18
C PRO A 1180 -7.59 9.35 4.57
N VAL A 1181 -8.20 8.16 4.55
CA VAL A 1181 -7.45 6.93 4.80
C VAL A 1181 -6.52 6.69 3.63
N ALA A 1182 -5.23 6.97 3.81
CA ALA A 1182 -4.24 6.91 2.76
C ALA A 1182 -2.95 6.26 3.27
N GLY A 1183 -1.99 6.10 2.36
CA GLY A 1183 -0.58 5.90 2.70
C GLY A 1183 -0.03 7.03 3.58
N ASP A 1184 1.15 6.85 4.17
CA ASP A 1184 1.75 7.85 5.07
C ASP A 1184 3.28 7.85 4.93
N ARG A 1185 3.95 8.88 5.46
CA ARG A 1185 5.41 8.98 5.44
C ARG A 1185 5.99 8.33 6.70
N TRP A 1186 6.71 7.22 6.55
CA TRP A 1186 7.38 6.54 7.67
C TRP A 1186 8.82 6.22 7.30
N GLY A 1187 9.76 6.84 8.02
CA GLY A 1187 11.17 6.55 7.88
C GLY A 1187 11.61 5.30 8.66
N ARG A 1188 12.92 5.04 8.66
CA ARG A 1188 13.50 3.89 9.39
C ARG A 1188 13.40 4.13 10.90
N ALA A 1189 13.05 3.09 11.65
CA ALA A 1189 13.12 3.11 13.10
C ALA A 1189 14.58 3.20 13.57
N GLY A 1190 14.87 4.15 14.47
CA GLY A 1190 16.13 4.22 15.19
C GLY A 1190 16.27 3.09 16.21
N SER A 1191 17.37 3.10 16.96
CA SER A 1191 17.59 2.15 18.06
C SER A 1191 16.61 2.33 19.22
N ASP A 1192 15.99 3.50 19.34
CA ASP A 1192 14.90 3.81 20.27
C ASP A 1192 13.54 3.24 19.83
N GLY A 1193 13.47 2.68 18.62
CA GLY A 1193 12.27 2.17 17.98
C GLY A 1193 11.32 3.25 17.45
N ILE A 1194 11.75 4.51 17.46
CA ILE A 1194 11.00 5.63 16.88
C ILE A 1194 11.41 5.81 15.42
N PRO A 1195 10.48 5.76 14.46
CA PRO A 1195 10.76 6.05 13.06
C PRO A 1195 11.06 7.53 12.84
N SER A 1196 11.99 7.82 11.93
CA SER A 1196 12.37 9.19 11.55
C SER A 1196 12.32 9.40 10.03
N PRO A 1197 11.39 10.21 9.51
CA PRO A 1197 10.31 10.88 10.25
C PRO A 1197 9.28 9.85 10.75
N ALA A 1198 8.62 10.18 11.87
CA ALA A 1198 7.44 9.46 12.31
C ALA A 1198 6.25 9.80 11.41
N GLY A 1199 5.26 8.92 11.33
CA GLY A 1199 4.05 9.22 10.56
C GLY A 1199 3.20 10.31 11.18
N SER A 1200 2.32 10.83 10.34
CA SER A 1200 1.51 12.00 10.66
C SER A 1200 0.23 11.61 11.41
N SER A 1201 -0.26 12.48 12.31
CA SER A 1201 -1.47 12.15 13.08
C SER A 1201 -2.68 11.99 12.14
N PRO A 1202 -3.39 10.84 12.15
CA PRO A 1202 -4.48 10.54 11.22
C PRO A 1202 -5.74 11.41 11.42
N TYR A 1203 -5.75 12.27 12.44
CA TYR A 1203 -6.90 13.09 12.79
C TYR A 1203 -6.55 14.59 12.84
N ALA A 1204 -7.52 15.41 12.47
CA ALA A 1204 -7.61 16.82 12.83
C ALA A 1204 -8.51 16.97 14.07
N GLU A 1205 -8.12 17.86 14.98
CA GLU A 1205 -8.85 18.14 16.23
C GLU A 1205 -9.54 19.50 16.15
N PHE A 1206 -10.76 19.58 16.70
CA PHE A 1206 -11.61 20.76 16.71
C PHE A 1206 -12.16 20.98 18.14
N PRO A 1207 -11.95 22.13 18.82
CA PRO A 1207 -11.03 23.18 18.43
C PRO A 1207 -9.60 22.64 18.37
N ALA A 1208 -8.77 23.24 17.51
CA ALA A 1208 -7.36 22.87 17.46
C ALA A 1208 -6.66 23.23 18.79
N ALA A 1209 -5.65 22.46 19.17
CA ALA A 1209 -4.90 22.69 20.42
C ALA A 1209 -4.46 24.16 20.60
N PRO A 1210 -4.53 24.74 21.81
CA PRO A 1210 -4.11 26.11 22.05
C PRO A 1210 -2.66 26.36 21.60
N CYS A 1211 -2.46 27.41 20.82
CA CYS A 1211 -1.14 27.80 20.33
C CYS A 1211 -0.52 28.80 21.32
N GLN A 1212 0.54 28.40 22.03
CA GLN A 1212 1.19 29.23 23.06
C GLN A 1212 2.62 29.67 22.71
N ILE A 1213 3.10 29.34 21.51
CA ILE A 1213 4.46 29.67 21.04
C ILE A 1213 4.50 30.98 20.22
N ALA A 1214 5.70 31.43 19.88
CA ALA A 1214 5.88 32.57 18.99
C ALA A 1214 5.26 32.28 17.59
N GLY A 1215 4.63 33.29 16.99
CA GLY A 1215 4.03 33.17 15.65
C GLY A 1215 2.61 32.59 15.63
N CYS A 1216 1.98 32.31 16.77
CA CYS A 1216 0.61 31.79 16.82
C CYS A 1216 -0.45 32.69 16.17
N SER A 1217 -0.22 34.01 16.13
CA SER A 1217 -1.07 34.97 15.40
C SER A 1217 -1.11 34.70 13.89
N THR A 1218 -0.14 33.96 13.36
CA THR A 1218 -0.08 33.60 11.94
C THR A 1218 -0.83 32.31 11.63
N ARG A 1219 -1.32 31.55 12.63
CA ARG A 1219 -1.99 30.27 12.39
C ARG A 1219 -3.35 30.48 11.73
N ILE A 1220 -3.60 29.80 10.60
CA ILE A 1220 -4.96 29.69 10.05
C ILE A 1220 -5.60 28.43 10.67
N THR A 1221 -6.63 28.62 11.47
CA THR A 1221 -7.35 27.51 12.10
C THR A 1221 -8.36 26.91 11.13
N PRO A 1222 -8.53 25.57 11.12
CA PRO A 1222 -9.61 24.94 10.39
C PRO A 1222 -10.96 25.48 10.84
N GLU A 1223 -11.87 25.67 9.89
CA GLU A 1223 -13.24 26.07 10.19
C GLU A 1223 -14.03 24.89 10.77
N PHE A 1224 -14.71 25.13 11.89
CA PHE A 1224 -15.63 24.20 12.53
C PHE A 1224 -16.70 24.98 13.29
N THR A 1225 -17.79 24.31 13.67
CA THR A 1225 -18.81 24.90 14.54
C THR A 1225 -19.47 23.81 15.36
N PHE A 1226 -19.54 24.02 16.67
CA PHE A 1226 -20.40 23.26 17.57
C PHE A 1226 -21.76 23.94 17.68
N SER A 1227 -22.80 23.12 17.81
CA SER A 1227 -24.15 23.61 18.06
C SER A 1227 -24.88 22.67 19.02
N SER A 1228 -25.70 23.25 19.89
CA SER A 1228 -26.65 22.53 20.73
C SER A 1228 -28.02 22.59 20.09
N SER A 1229 -28.74 21.46 20.07
CA SER A 1229 -30.14 21.44 19.66
C SER A 1229 -31.08 22.00 20.73
N ALA A 1230 -30.57 22.24 21.95
CA ALA A 1230 -31.30 22.81 23.08
C ALA A 1230 -30.39 23.81 23.85
N PRO A 1231 -30.07 24.98 23.25
CA PRO A 1231 -29.14 25.95 23.83
C PRO A 1231 -29.57 26.46 25.21
N ASP A 1232 -30.88 26.51 25.48
CA ASP A 1232 -31.40 26.91 26.80
C ASP A 1232 -31.09 25.89 27.92
N VAL A 1233 -30.79 24.64 27.57
CA VAL A 1233 -30.44 23.57 28.53
C VAL A 1233 -28.94 23.43 28.67
N LEU A 1234 -28.22 23.49 27.56
CA LEU A 1234 -26.77 23.49 27.50
C LEU A 1234 -26.34 24.17 26.22
N ASP A 1235 -25.28 24.96 26.29
CA ASP A 1235 -24.71 25.60 25.11
C ASP A 1235 -23.18 25.57 25.13
N PHE A 1236 -22.59 25.69 23.94
CA PHE A 1236 -21.16 25.92 23.78
C PHE A 1236 -20.87 27.39 24.04
N VAL A 1237 -19.88 27.66 24.88
CA VAL A 1237 -19.61 29.00 25.42
C VAL A 1237 -18.16 29.38 25.28
N LYS A 1238 -17.92 30.68 25.19
CA LYS A 1238 -16.58 31.23 25.04
C LYS A 1238 -15.74 30.94 26.27
N GLN A 1239 -14.52 30.44 26.07
CA GLN A 1239 -13.54 30.33 27.15
C GLN A 1239 -13.03 31.73 27.54
N ASP A 1240 -12.79 31.95 28.84
CA ASP A 1240 -12.12 33.16 29.32
C ASP A 1240 -10.66 33.20 28.82
N PRO A 1241 -10.31 34.12 27.91
CA PRO A 1241 -8.96 34.18 27.34
C PRO A 1241 -7.90 34.62 28.36
N ALA A 1242 -8.31 35.20 29.50
CA ALA A 1242 -7.39 35.58 30.58
C ALA A 1242 -7.10 34.43 31.56
N SER A 1243 -7.72 33.26 31.36
CA SER A 1243 -7.56 32.11 32.26
C SER A 1243 -6.80 30.96 31.61
N THR A 1244 -5.84 30.41 32.35
CA THR A 1244 -5.18 29.14 32.00
C THR A 1244 -6.07 27.93 32.27
N ASN A 1245 -7.19 28.10 32.99
CA ASN A 1245 -8.17 27.05 33.17
C ASN A 1245 -9.09 26.97 31.95
N LEU A 1246 -8.91 25.94 31.13
CA LEU A 1246 -9.73 25.66 29.93
C LEU A 1246 -11.23 25.54 30.23
N ARG A 1247 -11.62 25.32 31.49
CA ARG A 1247 -13.01 25.17 31.93
C ARG A 1247 -13.63 26.48 32.45
N LYS A 1248 -12.93 27.60 32.40
CA LYS A 1248 -13.48 28.88 32.86
C LYS A 1248 -14.22 29.57 31.70
N PRO A 1249 -15.56 29.72 31.76
CA PRO A 1249 -16.29 30.46 30.73
C PRO A 1249 -16.07 31.97 30.88
N LEU A 1250 -16.12 32.69 29.76
CA LEU A 1250 -16.16 34.14 29.74
C LEU A 1250 -17.56 34.61 30.12
N LEU A 1251 -17.62 35.52 31.10
CA LEU A 1251 -18.86 36.18 31.51
C LEU A 1251 -18.99 37.53 30.80
N GLY A 1252 -20.17 37.81 30.28
CA GLY A 1252 -20.57 39.10 29.73
C GLY A 1252 -20.83 40.14 30.81
N ALA A 1253 -21.16 41.36 30.38
CA ALA A 1253 -21.45 42.47 31.29
C ALA A 1253 -22.71 42.26 32.14
N ASP A 1254 -23.55 41.29 31.79
CA ASP A 1254 -24.73 40.86 32.54
C ASP A 1254 -24.46 39.64 33.45
N ASP A 1255 -23.18 39.31 33.68
CA ASP A 1255 -22.71 38.14 34.43
C ASP A 1255 -23.18 36.79 33.87
N LYS A 1256 -23.62 36.74 32.60
CA LYS A 1256 -23.99 35.50 31.91
C LYS A 1256 -22.85 35.01 31.03
N VAL A 1257 -22.82 33.70 30.78
CA VAL A 1257 -21.89 33.13 29.81
C VAL A 1257 -22.22 33.59 28.40
N ILE A 1258 -21.18 33.73 27.56
CA ILE A 1258 -21.34 34.11 26.16
C ILE A 1258 -21.30 32.86 25.28
N SER A 1259 -22.35 32.61 24.50
CA SER A 1259 -22.38 31.52 23.53
C SER A 1259 -21.28 31.65 22.47
N ASP A 1260 -20.63 30.54 22.14
CA ASP A 1260 -19.56 30.47 21.15
C ASP A 1260 -19.44 29.06 20.55
N GLY A 1261 -19.95 28.88 19.34
CA GLY A 1261 -19.82 27.63 18.59
C GLY A 1261 -18.39 27.31 18.15
N GLY A 1262 -17.45 28.25 18.26
CA GLY A 1262 -16.02 28.03 18.04
C GLY A 1262 -15.29 27.46 19.26
N SER A 1263 -16.00 27.24 20.37
CA SER A 1263 -15.43 26.73 21.61
C SER A 1263 -15.87 25.29 21.86
N GLY A 1264 -14.95 24.45 22.35
CA GLY A 1264 -15.27 23.12 22.87
C GLY A 1264 -15.82 23.14 24.30
N LEU A 1265 -15.87 24.31 24.95
CA LEU A 1265 -16.36 24.46 26.32
C LEU A 1265 -17.89 24.50 26.33
N VAL A 1266 -18.51 23.58 27.06
CA VAL A 1266 -19.97 23.49 27.23
C VAL A 1266 -20.36 23.88 28.64
N CYS A 1267 -21.41 24.70 28.77
CA CYS A 1267 -22.05 25.02 30.04
C CYS A 1267 -23.49 24.49 30.10
N PRO A 1268 -23.81 23.55 31.01
CA PRO A 1268 -25.17 23.16 31.30
C PRO A 1268 -25.85 24.18 32.23
N PHE A 1269 -27.05 24.64 31.85
CA PHE A 1269 -27.81 25.67 32.55
C PHE A 1269 -28.85 25.09 33.53
N ASN A 1270 -29.32 25.95 34.44
CA ASN A 1270 -30.54 25.69 35.19
C ASN A 1270 -31.72 26.16 34.33
N ALA A 1271 -32.42 25.22 33.70
CA ALA A 1271 -33.72 25.48 33.09
C ALA A 1271 -34.78 25.84 34.14
#